data_AF-A0A1I4QJW1-F1
#
_entry.id   AF-A0A1I4QJW1-F1
#
_cell.length_a   1.000
_cell.length_b   1.000
_cell.length_c   1.000
_cell.angle_alpha   90.00
_cell.angle_beta   90.00
_cell.angle_gamma   90.00
#
_symmetry.space_group_name_H-M   'P 1'
#
loop_
_entity.id
_entity.type
_entity.pdbx_description
1 polymer ?
#
loop_
_entity_poly.entity_id
_entity_poly.type
_entity_poly.pdbx_seq_one_letter_code
_entity_poly.pdbx_strand_id
1 'polypeptide(L)'
;MAYVVTQACIGNKHTSCVDVCPVEAFREAPEMLFIDPKVCIECNACVAACPEGAIYPQSMVPAEQLSFIELNAEGAKTHPVIRESIKASADVSPLAQLPARFAIVGSGPSGFYAAEALMKKLPAAQIDMFERLPTPFGLVRYGVAPDHPRIKSVSAGFERIAESPQFRFFGNIEIGRDISSAELREHYHGVIYATGGSQSRPLDLPGADSGNIFGSSNFVGWYNGHPDQVGLAPALDGKTAVIIGIGNVALDIARLLVLPQDQLKRTDIADHALQALAGSGIEEVRLLARRGPVQAAFTPKELEQLMAIPGLQLLVDPADLQLDEISARQLEQPEFAEARHNLSLLREIAARPQAEGKRIRFMFYTSPSRFTAVDGRVSAVQAQRTELVRNAAGQLEARAAADSLEIPAALVVHAIGYQGSAIDGLPFDQRRGVIGNAGGRVEADDQQHDYVAGWIKRGASGVIGSNRQCASESVQRLLEDFGSSLPNLAGDGIDTLLAERQLEIVSLADWRLLDQHEQARGRIEGRTRRKLVKVDEMLAVIRQARAREEAQALLPVKTHHRACTLCEAMCGVVIETRGEQILSISGDVNDPHSEGHICPKGYALQDLHNDPDRLRTPLEKVNGEWLPIDWDSALDKVAARLVDIQQRHGNDAVAGYWGNPSSHNLGLMMASGALRKALETRNISSAASLDQMPHQLVSYLMFGHSQLFTIPDIDRTGYMLMLGANPAASNGSLMTAGDILKRLERIRQRGGKVVLVDPRRTESARYVDQHLFIRPGTDAFFLLGLIRHVLDRGLVKPGRLRELADNWEALAPLFEGVSLEQVSARCGIAVADIQRIAEDFAAAECAVCYGRMGISTQSYGALNHWLMLVLNILTGNLDSPGGMMFTTPAFNKAQSRPMGSFNTYQSRVRGLPEFDRYFPAVIMAEEMLTPGEGQVRGFVCVAGNPVLSTPNGRQMDAALEQLEFMVSIDFYLNETSRHADIILPPTGPLEHEQYDIVFNMLAVRNLSRYSDPVFEAPEGTRCDWDIVQGLARRIEALKNPDAAPPRALPTPEQILDHGLKTGPYGKGFSEYNQGEPIRHDEPLSVEVLKRYPHGLDLGPMQPSFPGYLFTPGQRLRLTPPELVEDLQRAMAELRSEPDAGLMLISRRDLRTNNSWMHNSQRLVKGTDRCALLINPADAARLGLATGAPARIQSRAGELRVNLLVTEDIMPGVVCLPHGWGHDREGVSLRVAQSNPGISINDITDDKVVDPLSGNAVFNGIPVQLLPA
;
A
#
# COMPACT_ATOMS: atom_id res chain seq x y z
N MET A 1 -10.23 -16.28 5.66
CA MET A 1 -11.32 -16.72 4.76
C MET A 1 -10.72 -17.80 3.86
N ALA A 2 -11.46 -18.33 2.90
CA ALA A 2 -10.91 -19.28 1.95
C ALA A 2 -11.18 -18.86 0.53
N TYR A 3 -10.45 -19.46 -0.40
CA TYR A 3 -10.92 -19.49 -1.78
C TYR A 3 -12.12 -20.43 -1.87
N VAL A 4 -13.07 -20.07 -2.73
CA VAL A 4 -14.35 -20.76 -2.92
C VAL A 4 -14.41 -21.15 -4.38
N VAL A 5 -14.57 -22.44 -4.61
CA VAL A 5 -14.82 -22.97 -5.95
C VAL A 5 -16.30 -22.75 -6.26
N THR A 6 -16.62 -21.89 -7.21
CA THR A 6 -17.98 -21.49 -7.54
C THR A 6 -18.53 -22.26 -8.74
N GLN A 7 -19.70 -21.84 -9.22
CA GLN A 7 -20.48 -22.53 -10.24
C GLN A 7 -19.69 -22.89 -11.50
N ALA A 8 -18.72 -22.07 -11.89
CA ALA A 8 -17.92 -22.29 -13.09
C ALA A 8 -17.09 -23.59 -13.06
N CYS A 9 -16.88 -24.20 -11.88
CA CYS A 9 -16.21 -25.50 -11.77
C CYS A 9 -17.16 -26.69 -12.03
N ILE A 10 -18.48 -26.51 -11.89
CA ILE A 10 -19.46 -27.58 -12.08
C ILE A 10 -19.47 -27.98 -13.56
N GLY A 11 -19.12 -29.24 -13.84
CA GLY A 11 -19.04 -29.79 -15.20
C GLY A 11 -17.78 -29.40 -15.99
N ASN A 12 -16.88 -28.57 -15.43
CA ASN A 12 -15.63 -28.11 -16.05
C ASN A 12 -14.43 -28.25 -15.08
N LYS A 13 -14.24 -29.45 -14.52
CA LYS A 13 -13.24 -29.75 -13.47
C LYS A 13 -11.82 -29.94 -14.07
N HIS A 14 -10.99 -28.90 -14.08
CA HIS A 14 -9.64 -28.94 -14.67
C HIS A 14 -8.46 -29.25 -13.73
N THR A 15 -8.65 -29.18 -12.41
CA THR A 15 -7.70 -29.55 -11.33
C THR A 15 -6.27 -28.97 -11.34
N SER A 16 -5.86 -28.12 -12.29
CA SER A 16 -4.54 -27.44 -12.28
C SER A 16 -4.31 -26.56 -11.04
N CYS A 17 -5.39 -26.13 -10.40
CA CYS A 17 -5.38 -25.43 -9.12
C CYS A 17 -4.88 -26.30 -7.94
N VAL A 18 -4.92 -27.63 -8.07
CA VAL A 18 -4.43 -28.60 -7.09
C VAL A 18 -2.90 -28.60 -7.07
N ASP A 19 -2.25 -28.61 -8.24
CA ASP A 19 -0.78 -28.70 -8.36
C ASP A 19 -0.04 -27.51 -7.75
N VAL A 20 -0.68 -26.33 -7.76
CA VAL A 20 -0.12 -25.09 -7.21
C VAL A 20 -0.53 -24.83 -5.76
N CYS A 21 -1.32 -25.73 -5.15
CA CYS A 21 -1.81 -25.57 -3.79
C CYS A 21 -0.73 -26.01 -2.79
N PRO A 22 -0.11 -25.08 -2.01
CA PRO A 22 1.02 -25.42 -1.14
C PRO A 22 0.62 -26.19 0.13
N VAL A 23 -0.68 -26.44 0.34
CA VAL A 23 -1.25 -26.95 1.60
C VAL A 23 -2.33 -28.00 1.40
N GLU A 24 -2.48 -28.56 0.19
CA GLU A 24 -3.47 -29.63 -0.09
C GLU A 24 -4.92 -29.28 0.31
N ALA A 25 -5.35 -28.04 0.04
CA ALA A 25 -6.67 -27.56 0.46
C ALA A 25 -7.83 -28.12 -0.36
N PHE A 26 -7.60 -28.76 -1.50
CA PHE A 26 -8.67 -29.21 -2.39
C PHE A 26 -9.27 -30.56 -1.97
N ARG A 27 -10.57 -30.74 -2.26
CA ARG A 27 -11.37 -31.93 -1.97
C ARG A 27 -12.09 -32.36 -3.24
N GLU A 28 -12.10 -33.66 -3.50
CA GLU A 28 -12.60 -34.21 -4.76
C GLU A 28 -14.08 -34.63 -4.68
N ALA A 29 -14.91 -34.00 -5.51
CA ALA A 29 -16.27 -34.45 -5.81
C ALA A 29 -16.43 -34.81 -7.29
N PRO A 30 -17.51 -35.52 -7.66
CA PRO A 30 -17.74 -35.94 -9.05
C PRO A 30 -17.79 -34.76 -10.03
N GLU A 31 -18.56 -33.72 -9.71
CA GLU A 31 -18.89 -32.64 -10.65
C GLU A 31 -18.06 -31.35 -10.48
N MET A 32 -17.42 -31.15 -9.33
CA MET A 32 -16.60 -29.97 -9.03
C MET A 32 -15.54 -30.27 -7.96
N LEU A 33 -14.61 -29.34 -7.75
CA LEU A 33 -13.75 -29.37 -6.57
C LEU A 33 -14.35 -28.54 -5.45
N PHE A 34 -13.98 -28.86 -4.22
CA PHE A 34 -14.19 -27.97 -3.09
C PHE A 34 -12.84 -27.55 -2.53
N ILE A 35 -12.74 -26.31 -2.05
CA ILE A 35 -11.60 -25.86 -1.26
C ILE A 35 -12.02 -25.93 0.20
N ASP A 36 -11.28 -26.70 0.99
CA ASP A 36 -11.45 -26.77 2.43
C ASP A 36 -11.07 -25.43 3.06
N PRO A 37 -12.05 -24.71 3.62
CA PRO A 37 -11.79 -23.38 4.12
C PRO A 37 -10.92 -23.35 5.37
N LYS A 38 -10.74 -24.50 6.05
CA LYS A 38 -9.86 -24.62 7.22
C LYS A 38 -8.40 -24.88 6.83
N VAL A 39 -8.16 -25.37 5.62
CA VAL A 39 -6.81 -25.73 5.14
C VAL A 39 -6.25 -24.65 4.22
N CYS A 40 -7.10 -23.98 3.44
CA CYS A 40 -6.70 -22.91 2.54
C CYS A 40 -5.93 -21.78 3.24
N ILE A 41 -4.69 -21.51 2.81
CA ILE A 41 -3.84 -20.41 3.31
C ILE A 41 -3.90 -19.13 2.48
N GLU A 42 -4.86 -19.02 1.57
CA GLU A 42 -5.14 -17.79 0.81
C GLU A 42 -3.92 -17.29 -0.01
N CYS A 43 -3.07 -18.20 -0.50
CA CYS A 43 -1.83 -17.84 -1.22
C CYS A 43 -2.05 -17.31 -2.65
N ASN A 44 -3.29 -17.33 -3.15
CA ASN A 44 -3.73 -16.91 -4.49
C ASN A 44 -3.18 -17.74 -5.66
N ALA A 45 -2.33 -18.73 -5.42
CA ALA A 45 -1.73 -19.56 -6.46
C ALA A 45 -2.81 -20.27 -7.31
N CYS A 46 -3.83 -20.82 -6.66
CA CYS A 46 -4.93 -21.55 -7.31
C CYS A 46 -5.82 -20.69 -8.20
N VAL A 47 -5.95 -19.38 -7.94
CA VAL A 47 -6.80 -18.48 -8.73
C VAL A 47 -6.22 -18.29 -10.12
N ALA A 48 -4.91 -18.03 -10.21
CA ALA A 48 -4.23 -17.88 -11.48
C ALA A 48 -4.13 -19.21 -12.24
N ALA A 49 -4.09 -20.34 -11.53
CA ALA A 49 -4.03 -21.66 -12.13
C ALA A 49 -5.40 -22.22 -12.57
N CYS A 50 -6.52 -21.62 -12.16
CA CYS A 50 -7.85 -22.10 -12.54
C CYS A 50 -8.26 -21.53 -13.92
N PRO A 51 -8.33 -22.36 -14.99
CA PRO A 51 -8.65 -21.88 -16.33
C PRO A 51 -10.08 -21.34 -16.45
N GLU A 52 -11.02 -21.90 -15.67
CA GLU A 52 -12.43 -21.49 -15.66
C GLU A 52 -12.68 -20.20 -14.88
N GLY A 53 -11.69 -19.69 -14.15
CA GLY A 53 -11.90 -18.60 -13.19
C GLY A 53 -12.91 -18.95 -12.10
N ALA A 54 -13.10 -20.25 -11.82
CA ALA A 54 -14.09 -20.73 -10.87
C ALA A 54 -13.70 -20.51 -9.41
N ILE A 55 -12.52 -19.95 -9.14
CA ILE A 55 -12.01 -19.82 -7.79
C ILE A 55 -12.00 -18.35 -7.41
N TYR A 56 -12.91 -18.00 -6.51
CA TYR A 56 -13.03 -16.65 -5.99
C TYR A 56 -12.55 -16.63 -4.54
N PRO A 57 -11.83 -15.59 -4.09
CA PRO A 57 -11.75 -15.38 -2.66
C PRO A 57 -13.18 -15.20 -2.15
N GLN A 58 -13.50 -15.77 -0.99
CA GLN A 58 -14.85 -15.79 -0.43
C GLN A 58 -15.57 -14.42 -0.47
N SER A 59 -14.83 -13.32 -0.27
CA SER A 59 -15.35 -11.94 -0.31
C SER A 59 -15.65 -11.39 -1.71
N MET A 60 -15.14 -12.02 -2.77
CA MET A 60 -15.38 -11.64 -4.16
C MET A 60 -16.22 -12.68 -4.90
N VAL A 61 -16.80 -13.64 -4.19
CA VAL A 61 -17.82 -14.52 -4.78
C VAL A 61 -18.97 -13.61 -5.27
N PRO A 62 -19.36 -13.67 -6.55
CA PRO A 62 -20.45 -12.85 -7.08
C PRO A 62 -21.71 -12.98 -6.23
N ALA A 63 -22.49 -11.90 -6.12
CA ALA A 63 -23.66 -11.84 -5.23
C ALA A 63 -24.67 -12.98 -5.50
N GLU A 64 -24.82 -13.35 -6.76
CA GLU A 64 -25.66 -14.45 -7.24
C GLU A 64 -25.12 -15.87 -6.91
N GLN A 65 -23.85 -15.98 -6.48
CA GLN A 65 -23.15 -17.24 -6.21
C GLN A 65 -22.72 -17.41 -4.74
N LEU A 66 -23.18 -16.55 -3.83
CA LEU A 66 -22.78 -16.59 -2.42
C LEU A 66 -23.06 -17.94 -1.73
N SER A 67 -24.05 -18.72 -2.19
CA SER A 67 -24.34 -20.07 -1.70
C SER A 67 -23.17 -21.06 -1.87
N PHE A 68 -22.26 -20.81 -2.81
CA PHE A 68 -21.08 -21.67 -3.03
C PHE A 68 -20.08 -21.62 -1.88
N ILE A 69 -20.12 -20.56 -1.07
CA ILE A 69 -19.28 -20.44 0.13
C ILE A 69 -19.62 -21.57 1.11
N GLU A 70 -20.91 -21.74 1.42
CA GLU A 70 -21.40 -22.80 2.28
C GLU A 70 -21.23 -24.18 1.63
N LEU A 71 -21.46 -24.27 0.32
CA LEU A 71 -21.27 -25.50 -0.44
C LEU A 71 -19.83 -26.02 -0.37
N ASN A 72 -18.81 -25.14 -0.46
CA ASN A 72 -17.41 -25.54 -0.31
C ASN A 72 -17.11 -25.99 1.12
N ALA A 73 -17.63 -25.28 2.11
CA ALA A 73 -17.43 -25.62 3.52
C ALA A 73 -18.03 -26.99 3.89
N GLU A 74 -19.22 -27.32 3.39
CA GLU A 74 -19.86 -28.62 3.64
C GLU A 74 -19.31 -29.74 2.75
N GLY A 75 -19.06 -29.45 1.47
CA GLY A 75 -18.43 -30.38 0.54
C GLY A 75 -17.04 -30.82 1.03
N ALA A 76 -16.27 -29.91 1.60
CA ALA A 76 -14.94 -30.24 2.10
C ALA A 76 -14.91 -31.19 3.31
N LYS A 77 -16.00 -31.30 4.07
CA LYS A 77 -16.10 -32.25 5.20
C LYS A 77 -16.39 -33.68 4.76
N THR A 78 -17.01 -33.84 3.58
CA THR A 78 -17.58 -35.11 3.11
C THR A 78 -16.77 -35.75 1.99
N HIS A 79 -15.93 -34.96 1.31
CA HIS A 79 -15.11 -35.40 0.18
C HIS A 79 -13.62 -35.57 0.56
N PRO A 80 -12.89 -36.54 -0.01
CA PRO A 80 -11.49 -36.80 0.32
C PRO A 80 -10.54 -35.71 -0.25
N VAL A 81 -9.35 -35.59 0.34
CA VAL A 81 -8.26 -34.74 -0.18
C VAL A 81 -7.80 -35.25 -1.53
N ILE A 82 -7.74 -34.36 -2.51
CA ILE A 82 -7.13 -34.65 -3.81
C ILE A 82 -5.62 -34.41 -3.73
N ARG A 83 -4.82 -35.44 -4.01
CA ARG A 83 -3.35 -35.40 -3.89
C ARG A 83 -2.61 -35.31 -5.22
N GLU A 84 -3.30 -35.58 -6.32
CA GLU A 84 -2.76 -35.55 -7.67
C GLU A 84 -3.82 -34.93 -8.60
N SER A 85 -3.39 -34.16 -9.61
CA SER A 85 -4.30 -33.59 -10.59
C SER A 85 -5.00 -34.68 -11.41
N ILE A 86 -6.30 -34.52 -11.60
CA ILE A 86 -7.08 -35.34 -12.53
C ILE A 86 -6.85 -34.76 -13.92
N LYS A 87 -6.25 -35.54 -14.82
CA LYS A 87 -6.21 -35.18 -16.23
C LYS A 87 -7.64 -35.04 -16.74
N ALA A 88 -7.99 -33.84 -17.19
CA ALA A 88 -9.35 -33.50 -17.61
C ALA A 88 -9.90 -34.56 -18.57
N SER A 89 -11.09 -35.06 -18.24
CA SER A 89 -11.96 -35.74 -19.21
C SER A 89 -12.36 -34.70 -20.24
N ALA A 90 -11.77 -34.81 -21.43
CA ALA A 90 -12.00 -33.89 -22.53
C ALA A 90 -13.40 -34.09 -23.12
N ASP A 91 -14.41 -33.47 -22.51
CA ASP A 91 -15.62 -33.04 -23.23
C ASP A 91 -15.50 -31.56 -23.62
N VAL A 92 -14.26 -31.17 -23.93
CA VAL A 92 -13.97 -29.88 -24.55
C VAL A 92 -14.14 -30.05 -26.04
N SER A 93 -14.69 -29.03 -26.72
CA SER A 93 -14.61 -28.95 -28.18
C SER A 93 -13.20 -29.37 -28.63
N PRO A 94 -13.05 -30.22 -29.66
CA PRO A 94 -11.75 -30.65 -30.17
C PRO A 94 -10.76 -29.50 -30.39
N LEU A 95 -11.26 -28.26 -30.58
CA LEU A 95 -10.48 -27.05 -30.78
C LEU A 95 -9.68 -26.57 -29.56
N ALA A 96 -10.11 -26.83 -28.32
CA ALA A 96 -9.51 -26.19 -27.14
C ALA A 96 -8.11 -26.69 -26.77
N GLN A 97 -7.74 -27.88 -27.23
CA GLN A 97 -6.39 -28.44 -27.08
C GLN A 97 -5.51 -28.19 -28.32
N LEU A 98 -6.07 -27.65 -29.40
CA LEU A 98 -5.31 -27.38 -30.62
C LEU A 98 -4.53 -26.06 -30.46
N PRO A 99 -3.25 -26.02 -30.86
CA PRO A 99 -2.46 -24.80 -30.87
C PRO A 99 -2.94 -23.86 -31.99
N ALA A 100 -3.96 -23.05 -31.70
CA ALA A 100 -4.49 -22.05 -32.62
C ALA A 100 -3.74 -20.71 -32.47
N ARG A 101 -3.76 -19.92 -33.54
CA ARG A 101 -3.19 -18.57 -33.63
C ARG A 101 -4.28 -17.61 -34.11
N PHE A 102 -4.54 -16.55 -33.35
CA PHE A 102 -5.51 -15.51 -33.69
C PHE A 102 -4.88 -14.13 -33.73
N ALA A 103 -5.27 -13.33 -34.71
CA ALA A 103 -4.93 -11.91 -34.75
C ALA A 103 -6.09 -11.04 -34.30
N ILE A 104 -5.81 -9.98 -33.55
CA ILE A 104 -6.78 -8.94 -33.20
C ILE A 104 -6.24 -7.60 -33.66
N VAL A 105 -6.99 -6.89 -34.51
CA VAL A 105 -6.59 -5.58 -35.04
C VAL A 105 -7.29 -4.48 -34.26
N GLY A 106 -6.52 -3.73 -33.46
CA GLY A 106 -6.96 -2.63 -32.61
C GLY A 106 -6.90 -2.94 -31.12
N SER A 107 -6.18 -2.11 -30.37
CA SER A 107 -5.91 -2.31 -28.93
C SER A 107 -6.89 -1.59 -27.99
N GLY A 108 -8.07 -1.22 -28.48
CA GLY A 108 -9.14 -0.65 -27.66
C GLY A 108 -9.82 -1.69 -26.75
N PRO A 109 -10.81 -1.27 -25.93
CA PRO A 109 -11.57 -2.18 -25.07
C PRO A 109 -12.14 -3.41 -25.79
N SER A 110 -12.67 -3.23 -27.00
CA SER A 110 -13.22 -4.33 -27.80
C SER A 110 -12.19 -5.40 -28.14
N GLY A 111 -10.95 -5.00 -28.45
CA GLY A 111 -9.87 -5.93 -28.75
C GLY A 111 -9.45 -6.72 -27.52
N PHE A 112 -9.27 -6.05 -26.38
CA PHE A 112 -8.94 -6.73 -25.12
C PHE A 112 -10.05 -7.66 -24.63
N TYR A 113 -11.32 -7.29 -24.79
CA TYR A 113 -12.43 -8.19 -24.47
C TYR A 113 -12.52 -9.39 -25.43
N ALA A 114 -12.14 -9.22 -26.71
CA ALA A 114 -12.05 -10.33 -27.64
C ALA A 114 -10.89 -11.27 -27.29
N ALA A 115 -9.74 -10.72 -26.89
CA ALA A 115 -8.61 -11.49 -26.38
C ALA A 115 -9.01 -12.29 -25.12
N GLU A 116 -9.66 -11.64 -24.15
CA GLU A 116 -10.18 -12.31 -22.94
C GLU A 116 -11.14 -13.46 -23.29
N ALA A 117 -12.07 -13.23 -24.22
CA ALA A 117 -13.03 -14.24 -24.64
C ALA A 117 -12.38 -15.41 -25.38
N LEU A 118 -11.38 -15.16 -26.23
CA LEU A 118 -10.60 -16.20 -26.91
C LEU A 118 -9.81 -17.05 -25.91
N MET A 119 -9.07 -16.43 -24.99
CA MET A 119 -8.28 -17.18 -23.99
C MET A 119 -9.16 -18.07 -23.11
N LYS A 120 -10.35 -17.58 -22.72
CA LYS A 120 -11.31 -18.37 -21.92
C LYS A 120 -11.85 -19.58 -22.67
N LYS A 121 -12.02 -19.48 -23.99
CA LYS A 121 -12.60 -20.57 -24.82
C LYS A 121 -11.53 -21.49 -25.42
N LEU A 122 -10.33 -20.98 -25.64
CA LEU A 122 -9.19 -21.65 -26.26
C LEU A 122 -7.91 -21.36 -25.45
N PRO A 123 -7.70 -22.02 -24.31
CA PRO A 123 -6.56 -21.75 -23.43
C PRO A 123 -5.21 -22.18 -24.02
N ALA A 124 -5.20 -22.96 -25.11
CA ALA A 124 -3.97 -23.30 -25.84
C ALA A 124 -3.65 -22.33 -27.00
N ALA A 125 -4.52 -21.35 -27.28
CA ALA A 125 -4.34 -20.44 -28.40
C ALA A 125 -3.37 -19.30 -28.10
N GLN A 126 -2.59 -18.92 -29.10
CA GLN A 126 -1.79 -17.69 -29.11
C GLN A 126 -2.61 -16.55 -29.73
N ILE A 127 -2.57 -15.38 -29.10
CA ILE A 127 -3.31 -14.19 -29.52
C ILE A 127 -2.33 -13.05 -29.74
N ASP A 128 -2.29 -12.56 -30.97
CA ASP A 128 -1.43 -11.46 -31.39
C ASP A 128 -2.29 -10.22 -31.68
N MET A 129 -2.06 -9.15 -30.92
CA MET A 129 -2.81 -7.91 -31.06
C MET A 129 -1.98 -6.86 -31.79
N PHE A 130 -2.52 -6.33 -32.88
CA PHE A 130 -1.90 -5.32 -33.73
C PHE A 130 -2.48 -3.94 -33.43
N GLU A 131 -1.60 -2.95 -33.26
CA GLU A 131 -1.96 -1.55 -33.06
C GLU A 131 -1.09 -0.64 -33.91
N ARG A 132 -1.71 0.32 -34.59
CA ARG A 132 -1.01 1.26 -35.46
C ARG A 132 -0.08 2.18 -34.69
N LEU A 133 -0.46 2.55 -33.46
CA LEU A 133 0.36 3.42 -32.62
C LEU A 133 1.32 2.61 -31.74
N PRO A 134 2.44 3.20 -31.28
CA PRO A 134 3.28 2.61 -30.24
C PRO A 134 2.56 2.33 -28.91
N THR A 135 1.42 2.98 -28.68
CA THR A 135 0.73 2.97 -27.38
C THR A 135 -0.58 2.19 -27.45
N PRO A 136 -0.86 1.26 -26.52
CA PRO A 136 -2.09 0.49 -26.48
C PRO A 136 -3.28 1.27 -25.86
N PHE A 137 -4.40 0.56 -25.69
CA PHE A 137 -5.63 0.96 -24.99
C PHE A 137 -6.57 1.90 -25.76
N GLY A 138 -6.18 2.34 -26.96
CA GLY A 138 -7.03 3.06 -27.92
C GLY A 138 -7.97 4.07 -27.27
N LEU A 139 -9.27 3.75 -27.24
CA LEU A 139 -10.34 4.58 -26.66
C LEU A 139 -10.03 5.10 -25.25
N VAL A 140 -9.44 4.28 -24.37
CA VAL A 140 -9.17 4.69 -22.98
C VAL A 140 -8.11 5.79 -22.93
N ARG A 141 -7.08 5.70 -23.80
CA ARG A 141 -5.97 6.66 -23.86
C ARG A 141 -6.34 7.93 -24.64
N TYR A 142 -7.06 7.77 -25.74
CA TYR A 142 -7.29 8.83 -26.74
C TYR A 142 -8.73 9.30 -26.90
N GLY A 143 -9.71 8.58 -26.38
CA GLY A 143 -11.14 8.90 -26.53
C GLY A 143 -11.87 9.27 -25.25
N VAL A 144 -11.35 8.92 -24.07
CA VAL A 144 -11.90 9.32 -22.77
C VAL A 144 -11.28 10.65 -22.34
N ALA A 145 -12.09 11.59 -21.86
CA ALA A 145 -11.63 12.91 -21.43
C ALA A 145 -10.56 12.83 -20.31
N PRO A 146 -9.58 13.77 -20.27
CA PRO A 146 -8.48 13.73 -19.30
C PRO A 146 -8.87 13.77 -17.83
N ASP A 147 -9.99 14.41 -17.50
CA ASP A 147 -10.49 14.58 -16.14
C ASP A 147 -11.36 13.40 -15.66
N HIS A 148 -11.35 12.27 -16.38
CA HIS A 148 -12.10 11.05 -16.04
C HIS A 148 -11.19 9.90 -15.55
N PRO A 149 -10.41 10.06 -14.47
CA PRO A 149 -9.44 9.05 -14.02
C PRO A 149 -10.11 7.73 -13.62
N ARG A 150 -11.35 7.77 -13.09
CA ARG A 150 -12.10 6.56 -12.70
C ARG A 150 -12.53 5.70 -13.90
N ILE A 151 -12.77 6.29 -15.07
CA ILE A 151 -13.09 5.51 -16.28
C ILE A 151 -11.80 4.92 -16.85
N LYS A 152 -10.70 5.68 -16.76
CA LYS A 152 -9.38 5.23 -17.22
C LYS A 152 -8.81 4.06 -16.41
N SER A 153 -9.28 3.82 -15.18
CA SER A 153 -8.86 2.68 -14.36
C SER A 153 -9.20 1.30 -14.96
N VAL A 154 -10.09 1.23 -15.96
CA VAL A 154 -10.37 -0.01 -16.69
C VAL A 154 -9.12 -0.59 -17.37
N SER A 155 -8.10 0.23 -17.67
CA SER A 155 -6.83 -0.22 -18.25
C SER A 155 -6.12 -1.26 -17.38
N ALA A 156 -6.27 -1.21 -16.05
CA ALA A 156 -5.72 -2.22 -15.15
C ALA A 156 -6.30 -3.63 -15.37
N GLY A 157 -7.51 -3.72 -15.93
CA GLY A 157 -8.08 -4.99 -16.39
C GLY A 157 -7.41 -5.50 -17.67
N PHE A 158 -7.11 -4.59 -18.62
CA PHE A 158 -6.46 -4.90 -19.89
C PHE A 158 -4.99 -5.26 -19.72
N GLU A 159 -4.29 -4.60 -18.79
CA GLU A 159 -2.91 -4.93 -18.42
C GLU A 159 -2.80 -6.38 -17.93
N ARG A 160 -3.73 -6.84 -17.09
CA ARG A 160 -3.77 -8.25 -16.64
C ARG A 160 -4.00 -9.24 -17.78
N ILE A 161 -4.82 -8.87 -18.77
CA ILE A 161 -5.02 -9.68 -19.98
C ILE A 161 -3.72 -9.72 -20.80
N ALA A 162 -3.05 -8.58 -20.92
CA ALA A 162 -1.80 -8.43 -21.68
C ALA A 162 -0.61 -9.17 -21.03
N GLU A 163 -0.68 -9.45 -19.74
CA GLU A 163 0.33 -10.21 -18.99
C GLU A 163 0.25 -11.72 -19.18
N SER A 164 -0.78 -12.22 -19.87
CA SER A 164 -0.92 -13.64 -20.20
C SER A 164 0.23 -14.12 -21.09
N PRO A 165 0.83 -15.30 -20.83
CA PRO A 165 1.86 -15.87 -21.72
C PRO A 165 1.34 -16.22 -23.11
N GLN A 166 0.01 -16.28 -23.29
CA GLN A 166 -0.66 -16.54 -24.56
C GLN A 166 -0.87 -15.29 -25.41
N PHE A 167 -0.58 -14.10 -24.88
CA PHE A 167 -0.86 -12.82 -25.53
C PHE A 167 0.43 -12.13 -25.96
N ARG A 168 0.47 -11.61 -27.20
CA ARG A 168 1.54 -10.72 -27.68
C ARG A 168 0.95 -9.43 -28.23
N PHE A 169 1.65 -8.33 -28.00
CA PHE A 169 1.28 -7.01 -28.51
C PHE A 169 2.31 -6.56 -29.56
N PHE A 170 1.80 -6.13 -30.72
CA PHE A 170 2.54 -5.59 -31.86
C PHE A 170 2.04 -4.17 -32.14
N GLY A 171 2.59 -3.19 -31.41
CA GLY A 171 2.37 -1.77 -31.64
C GLY A 171 3.24 -1.22 -32.77
N ASN A 172 2.87 -0.04 -33.26
CA ASN A 172 3.51 0.63 -34.41
C ASN A 172 3.36 -0.13 -35.74
N ILE A 173 2.27 -0.91 -35.90
CA ILE A 173 1.98 -1.70 -37.10
C ILE A 173 0.57 -1.41 -37.60
N GLU A 174 0.44 -0.86 -38.82
CA GLU A 174 -0.84 -0.54 -39.45
C GLU A 174 -1.28 -1.62 -40.43
N ILE A 175 -2.39 -2.30 -40.10
CA ILE A 175 -3.00 -3.29 -41.00
C ILE A 175 -3.70 -2.59 -42.17
N GLY A 176 -3.39 -3.02 -43.39
CA GLY A 176 -3.78 -2.38 -44.65
C GLY A 176 -2.68 -1.51 -45.26
N ARG A 177 -1.66 -1.11 -44.50
CA ARG A 177 -0.48 -0.37 -45.00
C ARG A 177 0.81 -1.18 -44.88
N ASP A 178 1.12 -1.63 -43.67
CA ASP A 178 2.39 -2.29 -43.35
C ASP A 178 2.26 -3.82 -43.55
N ILE A 179 1.08 -4.37 -43.26
CA ILE A 179 0.69 -5.77 -43.49
C ILE A 179 -0.73 -5.78 -44.05
N SER A 180 -0.98 -6.51 -45.14
CA SER A 180 -2.32 -6.64 -45.73
C SER A 180 -3.24 -7.57 -44.92
N SER A 181 -4.55 -7.41 -45.08
CA SER A 181 -5.55 -8.35 -44.53
C SER A 181 -5.38 -9.76 -45.09
N ALA A 182 -4.93 -9.89 -46.35
CA ALA A 182 -4.61 -11.17 -46.98
C ALA A 182 -3.45 -11.88 -46.29
N GLU A 183 -2.33 -11.20 -46.05
CA GLU A 183 -1.16 -11.75 -45.36
C GLU A 183 -1.51 -12.20 -43.93
N LEU A 184 -2.32 -11.44 -43.18
CA LEU A 184 -2.78 -11.89 -41.86
C LEU A 184 -3.50 -13.25 -41.92
N ARG A 185 -4.32 -13.49 -42.93
CA ARG A 185 -5.04 -14.76 -43.07
C ARG A 185 -4.13 -15.95 -43.42
N GLU A 186 -2.96 -15.70 -43.99
CA GLU A 186 -1.98 -16.75 -44.24
C GLU A 186 -1.32 -17.24 -42.94
N HIS A 187 -1.23 -16.37 -41.92
CA HIS A 187 -0.53 -16.62 -40.65
C HIS A 187 -1.45 -16.90 -39.45
N TYR A 188 -2.75 -16.59 -39.53
CA TYR A 188 -3.70 -16.73 -38.43
C TYR A 188 -4.93 -17.53 -38.83
N HIS A 189 -5.42 -18.37 -37.91
CA HIS A 189 -6.62 -19.17 -38.14
C HIS A 189 -7.87 -18.32 -38.13
N GLY A 190 -7.86 -17.17 -37.45
CA GLY A 190 -8.91 -16.17 -37.50
C GLY A 190 -8.40 -14.78 -37.13
N VAL A 191 -8.99 -13.76 -37.75
CA VAL A 191 -8.63 -12.35 -37.56
C VAL A 191 -9.85 -11.60 -37.06
N ILE A 192 -9.72 -10.93 -35.91
CA ILE A 192 -10.78 -10.09 -35.34
C ILE A 192 -10.41 -8.62 -35.51
N TYR A 193 -11.12 -7.91 -36.35
CA TYR A 193 -11.03 -6.45 -36.49
C TYR A 193 -11.85 -5.77 -35.40
N ALA A 194 -11.17 -5.09 -34.48
CA ALA A 194 -11.74 -4.44 -33.30
C ALA A 194 -11.42 -2.93 -33.27
N THR A 195 -11.21 -2.32 -34.44
CA THR A 195 -10.86 -0.91 -34.57
C THR A 195 -12.01 0.01 -34.09
N GLY A 196 -11.64 1.15 -33.54
CA GLY A 196 -12.58 2.15 -33.05
C GLY A 196 -13.17 3.02 -34.16
N GLY A 197 -14.08 3.92 -33.77
CA GLY A 197 -14.55 4.99 -34.64
C GLY A 197 -13.52 6.12 -34.64
N SER A 198 -12.63 6.13 -35.63
CA SER A 198 -11.52 7.08 -35.78
C SER A 198 -11.92 8.38 -36.47
N GLN A 199 -13.11 8.45 -37.05
CA GLN A 199 -13.60 9.62 -37.79
C GLN A 199 -14.96 10.08 -37.30
N SER A 200 -15.19 11.39 -37.37
CA SER A 200 -16.52 11.98 -37.15
C SER A 200 -17.34 11.87 -38.43
N ARG A 201 -18.65 11.68 -38.29
CA ARG A 201 -19.56 11.78 -39.46
C ARG A 201 -19.48 13.18 -40.06
N PRO A 202 -19.40 13.31 -41.39
CA PRO A 202 -19.31 14.62 -42.05
C PRO A 202 -20.60 15.42 -41.82
N LEU A 203 -20.44 16.74 -41.76
CA LEU A 203 -21.55 17.67 -41.64
C LEU A 203 -21.89 18.21 -43.04
N ASP A 204 -22.97 17.70 -43.63
CA ASP A 204 -23.42 18.09 -44.97
C ASP A 204 -24.34 19.32 -44.90
N LEU A 205 -23.76 20.48 -44.60
CA LEU A 205 -24.47 21.77 -44.53
C LEU A 205 -23.67 22.87 -45.25
N PRO A 206 -24.33 23.84 -45.89
CA PRO A 206 -23.64 24.97 -46.51
C PRO A 206 -22.72 25.70 -45.54
N GLY A 207 -21.46 25.87 -45.91
CA GLY A 207 -20.41 26.53 -45.12
C GLY A 207 -19.74 25.65 -44.06
N ALA A 208 -20.06 24.34 -43.97
CA ALA A 208 -19.44 23.42 -43.02
C ALA A 208 -17.94 23.15 -43.29
N ASP A 209 -17.44 23.55 -44.45
CA ASP A 209 -16.03 23.55 -44.88
C ASP A 209 -15.24 24.78 -44.40
N SER A 210 -15.90 25.73 -43.74
CA SER A 210 -15.25 26.91 -43.16
C SER A 210 -14.24 26.53 -42.07
N GLY A 211 -13.21 27.36 -41.88
CA GLY A 211 -12.22 27.18 -40.83
C GLY A 211 -12.83 27.24 -39.42
N ASN A 212 -12.18 26.55 -38.48
CA ASN A 212 -12.59 26.42 -37.07
C ASN A 212 -13.92 25.68 -36.84
N ILE A 213 -14.30 24.80 -37.77
CA ILE A 213 -15.36 23.80 -37.64
C ILE A 213 -14.69 22.42 -37.58
N PHE A 214 -14.91 21.66 -36.51
CA PHE A 214 -14.25 20.37 -36.29
C PHE A 214 -15.21 19.24 -35.94
N GLY A 215 -14.86 18.04 -36.39
CA GLY A 215 -15.45 16.82 -35.87
C GLY A 215 -15.00 16.54 -34.44
N SER A 216 -15.93 16.05 -33.61
CA SER A 216 -15.65 15.68 -32.22
C SER A 216 -14.52 14.66 -32.07
N SER A 217 -14.37 13.67 -32.98
CA SER A 217 -13.23 12.73 -32.94
C SER A 217 -11.88 13.44 -33.02
N ASN A 218 -11.78 14.46 -33.88
CA ASN A 218 -10.56 15.22 -34.10
C ASN A 218 -10.26 16.10 -32.88
N PHE A 219 -11.28 16.79 -32.38
CA PHE A 219 -11.15 17.66 -31.20
C PHE A 219 -10.82 16.88 -29.93
N VAL A 220 -11.44 15.70 -29.75
CA VAL A 220 -11.14 14.76 -28.65
C VAL A 220 -9.73 14.20 -28.77
N GLY A 221 -9.34 13.78 -29.97
CA GLY A 221 -7.98 13.33 -30.24
C GLY A 221 -6.94 14.41 -29.94
N TRP A 222 -7.23 15.66 -30.31
CA TRP A 222 -6.35 16.81 -30.04
C TRP A 222 -6.08 16.99 -28.55
N TYR A 223 -7.12 17.16 -27.72
CA TYR A 223 -6.87 17.38 -26.29
C TYR A 223 -6.28 16.15 -25.58
N ASN A 224 -6.53 14.94 -26.08
CA ASN A 224 -5.93 13.72 -25.53
C ASN A 224 -4.52 13.42 -26.06
N GLY A 225 -4.03 14.18 -27.04
CA GLY A 225 -2.70 14.01 -27.62
C GLY A 225 -2.59 12.82 -28.57
N HIS A 226 -3.64 12.50 -29.31
CA HIS A 226 -3.59 11.52 -30.40
C HIS A 226 -2.66 12.01 -31.52
N PRO A 227 -1.68 11.22 -31.99
CA PRO A 227 -0.67 11.67 -32.95
C PRO A 227 -1.23 12.33 -34.22
N ASP A 228 -2.29 11.76 -34.82
CA ASP A 228 -2.92 12.33 -36.01
C ASP A 228 -3.58 13.71 -35.80
N GLN A 229 -3.87 14.10 -34.56
CA GLN A 229 -4.67 15.29 -34.23
C GLN A 229 -3.86 16.37 -33.51
N VAL A 230 -2.56 16.16 -33.30
CA VAL A 230 -1.66 17.15 -32.65
C VAL A 230 -1.61 18.47 -33.41
N GLY A 231 -1.70 18.39 -34.74
CA GLY A 231 -1.71 19.57 -35.62
C GLY A 231 -3.03 20.33 -35.65
N LEU A 232 -4.07 19.85 -34.96
CA LEU A 232 -5.33 20.59 -34.85
C LEU A 232 -5.05 21.89 -34.09
N ALA A 233 -5.22 23.04 -34.76
CA ALA A 233 -4.97 24.35 -34.19
C ALA A 233 -6.30 25.12 -34.02
N PRO A 234 -7.17 24.71 -33.09
CA PRO A 234 -8.45 25.40 -32.88
C PRO A 234 -8.17 26.83 -32.40
N ALA A 235 -8.81 27.80 -33.06
CA ALA A 235 -8.81 29.17 -32.60
C ALA A 235 -9.80 29.30 -31.43
N LEU A 236 -9.29 29.66 -30.26
CA LEU A 236 -10.05 29.72 -29.00
C LEU A 236 -10.16 31.16 -28.46
N ASP A 237 -9.85 32.16 -29.28
CA ASP A 237 -9.80 33.60 -28.96
C ASP A 237 -11.18 34.29 -28.95
N GLY A 238 -12.18 33.69 -29.61
CA GLY A 238 -13.54 34.18 -29.58
C GLY A 238 -14.30 33.88 -28.28
N LYS A 239 -15.52 34.43 -28.15
CA LYS A 239 -16.33 34.34 -26.93
C LYS A 239 -17.27 33.13 -26.86
N THR A 240 -17.71 32.61 -28.01
CA THR A 240 -18.76 31.57 -28.07
C THR A 240 -18.32 30.36 -28.88
N ALA A 241 -18.45 29.17 -28.29
CA ALA A 241 -18.34 27.89 -28.98
C ALA A 241 -19.71 27.26 -29.16
N VAL A 242 -19.97 26.65 -30.33
CA VAL A 242 -21.18 25.89 -30.62
C VAL A 242 -20.83 24.42 -30.74
N ILE A 243 -21.52 23.57 -30.00
CA ILE A 243 -21.39 22.12 -30.09
C ILE A 243 -22.70 21.55 -30.66
N ILE A 244 -22.61 20.85 -31.77
CA ILE A 244 -23.77 20.24 -32.44
C ILE A 244 -23.88 18.80 -31.97
N GLY A 245 -24.80 18.50 -31.08
CA GLY A 245 -24.96 17.18 -30.46
C GLY A 245 -25.20 17.29 -28.96
N ILE A 246 -25.78 16.23 -28.38
CA ILE A 246 -26.22 16.21 -26.98
C ILE A 246 -26.02 14.82 -26.31
N GLY A 247 -24.86 14.23 -26.55
CA GLY A 247 -24.41 12.99 -25.92
C GLY A 247 -23.22 13.23 -24.98
N ASN A 248 -22.72 12.17 -24.32
CA ASN A 248 -21.59 12.27 -23.38
C ASN A 248 -20.37 13.00 -23.97
N VAL A 249 -19.96 12.66 -25.19
CA VAL A 249 -18.83 13.34 -25.88
C VAL A 249 -19.07 14.84 -26.05
N ALA A 250 -20.31 15.26 -26.33
CA ALA A 250 -20.64 16.68 -26.47
C ALA A 250 -20.50 17.41 -25.13
N LEU A 251 -20.93 16.77 -24.03
CA LEU A 251 -20.79 17.31 -22.67
C LEU A 251 -19.32 17.35 -22.24
N ASP A 252 -18.52 16.33 -22.57
CA ASP A 252 -17.08 16.30 -22.31
C ASP A 252 -16.35 17.47 -22.97
N ILE A 253 -16.64 17.72 -24.25
CA ILE A 253 -16.05 18.85 -24.99
C ILE A 253 -16.51 20.18 -24.37
N ALA A 254 -17.80 20.31 -24.05
CA ALA A 254 -18.32 21.51 -23.40
C ALA A 254 -17.62 21.79 -22.08
N ARG A 255 -17.43 20.73 -21.28
CA ARG A 255 -16.78 20.77 -19.98
C ARG A 255 -15.31 21.18 -20.07
N LEU A 256 -14.53 20.58 -20.97
CA LEU A 256 -13.11 20.94 -21.14
C LEU A 256 -12.91 22.38 -21.61
N LEU A 257 -13.84 22.95 -22.39
CA LEU A 257 -13.78 24.35 -22.82
C LEU A 257 -14.02 25.35 -21.67
N VAL A 258 -14.71 24.93 -20.61
CA VAL A 258 -15.09 25.80 -19.48
C VAL A 258 -14.34 25.51 -18.18
N LEU A 259 -13.69 24.35 -18.06
CA LEU A 259 -12.98 23.98 -16.84
C LEU A 259 -11.83 24.96 -16.52
N PRO A 260 -11.62 25.29 -15.23
CA PRO A 260 -10.49 26.13 -14.82
C PRO A 260 -9.13 25.49 -15.15
N GLN A 261 -8.15 26.33 -15.49
CA GLN A 261 -6.79 25.90 -15.80
C GLN A 261 -6.16 25.07 -14.68
N ASP A 262 -6.38 25.44 -13.41
CA ASP A 262 -5.83 24.73 -12.25
C ASP A 262 -6.36 23.29 -12.10
N GLN A 263 -7.54 23.00 -12.64
CA GLN A 263 -8.06 21.63 -12.66
C GLN A 263 -7.48 20.88 -13.85
N LEU A 264 -7.47 21.48 -15.04
CA LEU A 264 -6.92 20.87 -16.26
C LEU A 264 -5.43 20.52 -16.12
N LYS A 265 -4.64 21.38 -15.46
CA LYS A 265 -3.20 21.17 -15.25
C LYS A 265 -2.88 19.91 -14.44
N ARG A 266 -3.83 19.37 -13.66
CA ARG A 266 -3.64 18.14 -12.85
C ARG A 266 -4.03 16.85 -13.59
N THR A 267 -4.61 16.96 -14.79
CA THR A 267 -5.06 15.83 -15.61
C THR A 267 -3.97 15.34 -16.58
N ASP A 268 -4.23 14.25 -17.31
CA ASP A 268 -3.36 13.74 -18.38
C ASP A 268 -3.61 14.38 -19.76
N ILE A 269 -4.13 15.62 -19.77
CA ILE A 269 -4.36 16.42 -20.99
C ILE A 269 -3.03 16.73 -21.69
N ALA A 270 -3.04 16.72 -23.03
CA ALA A 270 -1.84 17.02 -23.81
C ALA A 270 -1.39 18.49 -23.65
N ASP A 271 -0.08 18.73 -23.58
CA ASP A 271 0.47 20.05 -23.27
C ASP A 271 0.04 21.14 -24.24
N HIS A 272 0.05 20.84 -25.55
CA HIS A 272 -0.34 21.81 -26.58
C HIS A 272 -1.82 22.22 -26.43
N ALA A 273 -2.69 21.29 -26.05
CA ALA A 273 -4.09 21.57 -25.78
C ALA A 273 -4.30 22.32 -24.46
N LEU A 274 -3.57 21.95 -23.40
CA LEU A 274 -3.57 22.69 -22.14
C LEU A 274 -3.16 24.16 -22.36
N GLN A 275 -2.09 24.39 -23.12
CA GLN A 275 -1.58 25.73 -23.42
C GLN A 275 -2.60 26.54 -24.22
N ALA A 276 -3.24 25.93 -25.22
CA ALA A 276 -4.29 26.59 -25.99
C ALA A 276 -5.53 26.91 -25.14
N LEU A 277 -5.98 25.98 -24.29
CA LEU A 277 -7.14 26.18 -23.40
C LEU A 277 -6.87 27.22 -22.31
N ALA A 278 -5.63 27.31 -21.80
CA ALA A 278 -5.23 28.34 -20.85
C ALA A 278 -5.39 29.76 -21.40
N GLY A 279 -5.18 29.94 -22.71
CA GLY A 279 -5.39 31.21 -23.41
C GLY A 279 -6.80 31.40 -23.99
N SER A 280 -7.76 30.54 -23.68
CA SER A 280 -9.09 30.57 -24.30
C SER A 280 -9.94 31.76 -23.84
N GLY A 281 -10.47 32.51 -24.82
CA GLY A 281 -11.46 33.57 -24.63
C GLY A 281 -12.90 33.09 -24.52
N ILE A 282 -13.16 31.78 -24.58
CA ILE A 282 -14.51 31.20 -24.60
C ILE A 282 -15.20 31.41 -23.24
N GLU A 283 -16.34 32.10 -23.28
CA GLU A 283 -17.20 32.41 -22.12
C GLU A 283 -18.54 31.69 -22.16
N GLU A 284 -19.04 31.35 -23.36
CA GLU A 284 -20.30 30.60 -23.53
C GLU A 284 -20.11 29.42 -24.49
N VAL A 285 -20.57 28.24 -24.08
CA VAL A 285 -20.70 27.06 -24.94
C VAL A 285 -22.18 26.77 -25.17
N ARG A 286 -22.61 26.67 -26.43
CA ARG A 286 -24.01 26.40 -26.80
C ARG A 286 -24.14 25.00 -27.40
N LEU A 287 -24.89 24.13 -26.73
CA LEU A 287 -25.17 22.76 -27.16
C LEU A 287 -26.48 22.73 -27.96
N LEU A 288 -26.40 22.45 -29.25
CA LEU A 288 -27.56 22.36 -30.15
C LEU A 288 -28.03 20.91 -30.25
N ALA A 289 -29.31 20.70 -29.96
CA ALA A 289 -29.99 19.42 -30.13
C ALA A 289 -31.21 19.57 -31.03
N ARG A 290 -31.24 18.85 -32.16
CA ARG A 290 -32.38 18.83 -33.10
C ARG A 290 -33.64 18.12 -32.55
N ARG A 291 -33.60 17.60 -31.32
CA ARG A 291 -34.70 16.88 -30.65
C ARG A 291 -34.90 17.44 -29.25
N GLY A 292 -35.93 16.97 -28.56
CA GLY A 292 -36.24 17.38 -27.19
C GLY A 292 -35.35 16.74 -26.12
N PRO A 293 -35.46 17.21 -24.87
CA PRO A 293 -34.67 16.71 -23.73
C PRO A 293 -34.90 15.23 -23.42
N VAL A 294 -36.08 14.69 -23.74
CA VAL A 294 -36.40 13.26 -23.54
C VAL A 294 -35.56 12.36 -24.45
N GLN A 295 -35.11 12.86 -25.60
CA GLN A 295 -34.26 12.11 -26.54
C GLN A 295 -32.78 12.46 -26.42
N ALA A 296 -32.37 13.18 -25.37
CA ALA A 296 -30.97 13.45 -25.11
C ALA A 296 -30.20 12.15 -24.86
N ALA A 297 -28.98 12.06 -25.40
CA ALA A 297 -28.18 10.84 -25.38
C ALA A 297 -27.09 10.85 -24.30
N PHE A 298 -27.03 11.90 -23.47
CA PHE A 298 -26.13 11.93 -22.33
C PHE A 298 -26.71 11.15 -21.15
N THR A 299 -25.83 10.62 -20.31
CA THR A 299 -26.23 9.93 -19.08
C THR A 299 -26.40 10.92 -17.91
N PRO A 300 -27.25 10.59 -16.91
CA PRO A 300 -27.38 11.33 -15.65
C PRO A 300 -26.08 11.82 -15.03
N LYS A 301 -25.11 10.91 -14.95
CA LYS A 301 -23.83 11.14 -14.27
C LYS A 301 -23.00 12.23 -14.92
N GLU A 302 -23.01 12.31 -16.26
CA GLU A 302 -22.30 13.35 -17.00
C GLU A 302 -22.91 14.74 -16.77
N LEU A 303 -24.24 14.81 -16.66
CA LEU A 303 -24.93 16.06 -16.36
C LEU A 303 -24.68 16.50 -14.91
N GLU A 304 -24.70 15.57 -13.95
CA GLU A 304 -24.37 15.83 -12.54
C GLU A 304 -22.93 16.35 -12.38
N GLN A 305 -21.98 15.80 -13.14
CA GLN A 305 -20.59 16.28 -13.13
C GLN A 305 -20.49 17.74 -13.60
N LEU A 306 -21.22 18.14 -14.64
CA LEU A 306 -21.30 19.54 -15.04
C LEU A 306 -21.92 20.41 -13.94
N MET A 307 -22.99 19.93 -13.30
CA MET A 307 -23.69 20.64 -12.22
C MET A 307 -22.83 20.83 -10.96
N ALA A 308 -21.78 20.02 -10.79
CA ALA A 308 -20.87 20.06 -9.65
C ALA A 308 -19.67 21.01 -9.86
N ILE A 309 -19.50 21.61 -11.06
CA ILE A 309 -18.38 22.51 -11.33
C ILE A 309 -18.63 23.87 -10.65
N PRO A 310 -17.77 24.30 -9.71
CA PRO A 310 -17.96 25.58 -9.01
C PRO A 310 -17.92 26.76 -10.00
N GLY A 311 -18.89 27.68 -9.88
CA GLY A 311 -18.93 28.91 -10.69
C GLY A 311 -19.35 28.72 -12.16
N LEU A 312 -19.71 27.51 -12.59
CA LEU A 312 -20.23 27.26 -13.94
C LEU A 312 -21.74 27.51 -13.98
N GLN A 313 -22.21 28.32 -14.93
CA GLN A 313 -23.64 28.49 -15.17
C GLN A 313 -24.13 27.50 -16.22
N LEU A 314 -25.18 26.76 -15.89
CA LEU A 314 -25.90 25.91 -16.82
C LEU A 314 -27.25 26.57 -17.14
N LEU A 315 -27.56 26.72 -18.43
CA LEU A 315 -28.75 27.42 -18.91
C LEU A 315 -29.56 26.51 -19.81
N VAL A 316 -30.86 26.40 -19.55
CA VAL A 316 -31.82 25.72 -20.43
C VAL A 316 -33.10 26.56 -20.47
N ASP A 317 -33.73 26.66 -21.63
CA ASP A 317 -35.01 27.38 -21.74
C ASP A 317 -36.13 26.56 -21.07
N PRO A 318 -36.88 27.11 -20.09
CA PRO A 318 -38.02 26.41 -19.50
C PRO A 318 -39.07 25.95 -20.53
N ALA A 319 -39.20 26.66 -21.66
CA ALA A 319 -40.10 26.24 -22.74
C ALA A 319 -39.66 24.93 -23.39
N ASP A 320 -38.36 24.66 -23.47
CA ASP A 320 -37.81 23.41 -24.01
C ASP A 320 -38.06 22.20 -23.08
N LEU A 321 -38.41 22.43 -21.81
CA LEU A 321 -38.70 21.40 -20.81
C LEU A 321 -40.19 21.03 -20.71
N GLN A 322 -41.05 21.71 -21.47
CA GLN A 322 -42.46 21.36 -21.58
C GLN A 322 -42.60 20.11 -22.46
N LEU A 323 -43.21 19.07 -21.91
CA LEU A 323 -43.41 17.81 -22.61
C LEU A 323 -44.77 17.79 -23.30
N ASP A 324 -44.81 17.26 -24.52
CA ASP A 324 -46.05 16.82 -25.13
C ASP A 324 -46.61 15.57 -24.42
N GLU A 325 -47.90 15.27 -24.62
CA GLU A 325 -48.58 14.13 -23.96
C GLU A 325 -47.92 12.78 -24.25
N ILE A 326 -47.31 12.60 -25.43
CA ILE A 326 -46.69 11.34 -25.83
C ILE A 326 -45.36 11.18 -25.10
N SER A 327 -44.52 12.22 -25.08
CA SER A 327 -43.27 12.24 -24.34
C SER A 327 -43.48 12.05 -22.83
N ALA A 328 -44.55 12.64 -22.27
CA ALA A 328 -44.92 12.45 -20.87
C ALA A 328 -45.27 10.97 -20.57
N ARG A 329 -46.09 10.32 -21.40
CA ARG A 329 -46.44 8.90 -21.26
C ARG A 329 -45.23 7.97 -21.48
N GLN A 330 -44.32 8.30 -22.38
CA GLN A 330 -43.09 7.52 -22.60
C GLN A 330 -42.22 7.48 -21.34
N LEU A 331 -42.08 8.62 -20.64
CA LEU A 331 -41.28 8.69 -19.42
C LEU A 331 -41.81 7.83 -18.27
N GLU A 332 -43.10 7.45 -18.27
CA GLU A 332 -43.68 6.57 -17.25
C GLU A 332 -43.16 5.12 -17.37
N GLN A 333 -42.69 4.71 -18.55
CA GLN A 333 -42.19 3.36 -18.79
C GLN A 333 -40.82 3.13 -18.11
N PRO A 334 -40.56 1.91 -17.56
CA PRO A 334 -39.30 1.61 -16.87
C PRO A 334 -38.03 1.81 -17.72
N GLU A 335 -38.10 1.53 -19.03
CA GLU A 335 -36.96 1.68 -19.96
C GLU A 335 -36.48 3.14 -20.15
N PHE A 336 -37.27 4.14 -19.76
CA PHE A 336 -36.92 5.56 -19.85
C PHE A 336 -36.49 6.18 -18.50
N ALA A 337 -36.09 5.35 -17.53
CA ALA A 337 -35.66 5.81 -16.20
C ALA A 337 -34.51 6.85 -16.28
N GLU A 338 -33.51 6.64 -17.13
CA GLU A 338 -32.41 7.61 -17.32
C GLU A 338 -32.90 8.95 -17.88
N ALA A 339 -33.77 8.92 -18.89
CA ALA A 339 -34.35 10.12 -19.49
C ALA A 339 -35.20 10.91 -18.47
N ARG A 340 -35.91 10.20 -17.57
CA ARG A 340 -36.69 10.81 -16.49
C ARG A 340 -35.79 11.55 -15.49
N HIS A 341 -34.66 10.93 -15.12
CA HIS A 341 -33.67 11.56 -14.23
C HIS A 341 -33.00 12.76 -14.89
N ASN A 342 -32.56 12.63 -16.14
CA ASN A 342 -32.01 13.75 -16.94
C ASN A 342 -32.97 14.95 -16.97
N LEU A 343 -34.27 14.71 -17.19
CA LEU A 343 -35.26 15.78 -17.19
C LEU A 343 -35.41 16.44 -15.81
N SER A 344 -35.33 15.67 -14.72
CA SER A 344 -35.33 16.20 -13.36
C SER A 344 -34.14 17.13 -13.13
N LEU A 345 -32.94 16.71 -13.52
CA LEU A 345 -31.72 17.51 -13.41
C LEU A 345 -31.78 18.79 -14.28
N LEU A 346 -32.30 18.70 -15.50
CA LEU A 346 -32.49 19.88 -16.37
C LEU A 346 -33.50 20.88 -15.79
N ARG A 347 -34.56 20.40 -15.13
CA ARG A 347 -35.51 21.27 -14.41
C ARG A 347 -34.87 21.93 -13.20
N GLU A 348 -34.02 21.20 -12.47
CA GLU A 348 -33.22 21.78 -11.39
C GLU A 348 -32.30 22.88 -11.94
N ILE A 349 -31.60 22.63 -13.04
CA ILE A 349 -30.76 23.62 -13.73
C ILE A 349 -31.59 24.87 -14.09
N ALA A 350 -32.78 24.72 -14.66
CA ALA A 350 -33.66 25.83 -15.02
C ALA A 350 -34.10 26.68 -13.81
N ALA A 351 -34.14 26.08 -12.62
CA ALA A 351 -34.56 26.73 -11.38
C ALA A 351 -33.40 27.33 -10.57
N ARG A 352 -32.14 27.02 -10.90
CA ARG A 352 -30.96 27.53 -10.18
C ARG A 352 -30.79 29.05 -10.40
N PRO A 353 -30.42 29.83 -9.36
CA PRO A 353 -30.06 31.23 -9.53
C PRO A 353 -28.88 31.39 -10.49
N GLN A 354 -28.90 32.44 -11.31
CA GLN A 354 -27.78 32.75 -12.19
C GLN A 354 -26.59 33.25 -11.35
N ALA A 355 -25.45 32.57 -11.49
CA ALA A 355 -24.17 32.97 -10.87
C ALA A 355 -23.37 33.91 -11.80
N GLU A 356 -22.15 34.29 -11.42
CA GLU A 356 -21.15 34.87 -12.32
C GLU A 356 -20.18 33.77 -12.79
N GLY A 357 -19.70 33.83 -14.04
CA GLY A 357 -18.73 32.86 -14.57
C GLY A 357 -18.98 32.45 -16.03
N LYS A 358 -18.28 31.39 -16.47
CA LYS A 358 -18.50 30.77 -17.80
C LYS A 358 -19.88 30.09 -17.85
N ARG A 359 -20.41 29.89 -19.06
CA ARG A 359 -21.79 29.43 -19.27
C ARG A 359 -21.85 28.27 -20.26
N ILE A 360 -22.68 27.27 -19.98
CA ILE A 360 -23.11 26.26 -20.96
C ILE A 360 -24.62 26.41 -21.15
N ARG A 361 -25.05 26.58 -22.39
CA ARG A 361 -26.47 26.70 -22.76
C ARG A 361 -26.92 25.48 -23.55
N PHE A 362 -27.94 24.80 -23.04
CA PHE A 362 -28.66 23.74 -23.72
C PHE A 362 -29.75 24.36 -24.61
N MET A 363 -29.69 24.08 -25.91
CA MET A 363 -30.66 24.53 -26.92
C MET A 363 -31.32 23.30 -27.54
N PHE A 364 -32.45 22.87 -26.98
CA PHE A 364 -33.23 21.76 -27.54
C PHE A 364 -34.06 22.24 -28.72
N TYR A 365 -34.61 21.28 -29.46
CA TYR A 365 -35.42 21.54 -30.65
C TYR A 365 -34.80 22.56 -31.61
N THR A 366 -33.48 22.53 -31.77
CA THR A 366 -32.70 23.50 -32.54
C THR A 366 -31.71 22.76 -33.43
N SER A 367 -31.81 22.97 -34.74
CA SER A 367 -30.92 22.34 -35.73
C SER A 367 -30.19 23.41 -36.55
N PRO A 368 -28.89 23.26 -36.81
CA PRO A 368 -28.18 24.14 -37.75
C PRO A 368 -28.68 23.93 -39.18
N SER A 369 -28.71 25.00 -39.97
CA SER A 369 -29.11 25.02 -41.38
C SER A 369 -28.01 25.52 -42.32
N ARG A 370 -27.15 26.44 -41.87
CA ARG A 370 -25.93 26.88 -42.58
C ARG A 370 -24.93 27.54 -41.63
N PHE A 371 -23.70 27.67 -42.08
CA PHE A 371 -22.64 28.43 -41.40
C PHE A 371 -22.28 29.68 -42.19
N THR A 372 -22.00 30.78 -41.50
CA THR A 372 -21.42 32.00 -42.08
C THR A 372 -19.97 32.10 -41.66
N ALA A 373 -19.13 32.60 -42.57
CA ALA A 373 -17.71 32.78 -42.34
C ALA A 373 -17.25 34.20 -42.63
N VAL A 374 -16.30 34.67 -41.83
CA VAL A 374 -15.56 35.92 -42.01
C VAL A 374 -14.08 35.55 -42.06
N ASP A 375 -13.34 36.05 -43.05
CA ASP A 375 -11.93 35.71 -43.29
C ASP A 375 -11.65 34.21 -43.34
N GLY A 376 -12.60 33.43 -43.89
CA GLY A 376 -12.51 31.98 -44.03
C GLY A 376 -12.71 31.18 -42.74
N ARG A 377 -13.07 31.83 -41.61
CA ARG A 377 -13.41 31.17 -40.34
C ARG A 377 -14.89 31.35 -40.00
N VAL A 378 -15.48 30.36 -39.33
CA VAL A 378 -16.87 30.47 -38.86
C VAL A 378 -17.05 31.70 -37.96
N SER A 379 -18.11 32.47 -38.21
CA SER A 379 -18.50 33.64 -37.42
C SER A 379 -19.88 33.47 -36.78
N ALA A 380 -20.79 32.74 -37.43
CA ALA A 380 -22.09 32.40 -36.87
C ALA A 380 -22.65 31.09 -37.43
N VAL A 381 -23.55 30.48 -36.65
CA VAL A 381 -24.38 29.34 -37.05
C VAL A 381 -25.80 29.84 -37.26
N GLN A 382 -26.33 29.69 -38.46
CA GLN A 382 -27.75 29.82 -38.69
C GLN A 382 -28.43 28.54 -38.23
N ALA A 383 -29.39 28.65 -37.31
CA ALA A 383 -30.16 27.53 -36.81
C ALA A 383 -31.67 27.78 -37.00
N GLN A 384 -32.43 26.69 -36.99
CA GLN A 384 -33.89 26.70 -37.06
C GLN A 384 -34.48 25.89 -35.90
N ARG A 385 -35.65 26.30 -35.41
CA ARG A 385 -36.43 25.47 -34.49
C ARG A 385 -36.90 24.21 -35.21
N THR A 386 -37.06 23.12 -34.46
CA THR A 386 -37.51 21.83 -35.00
C THR A 386 -38.72 21.30 -34.27
N GLU A 387 -39.65 20.70 -35.00
CA GLU A 387 -40.79 19.97 -34.45
C GLU A 387 -40.58 18.46 -34.62
N LEU A 388 -40.98 17.68 -33.62
CA LEU A 388 -40.93 16.22 -33.69
C LEU A 388 -42.20 15.68 -34.35
N VAL A 389 -42.04 15.05 -35.52
CA VAL A 389 -43.11 14.39 -36.26
C VAL A 389 -42.82 12.89 -36.37
N ARG A 390 -43.86 12.05 -36.38
CA ARG A 390 -43.69 10.62 -36.67
C ARG A 390 -43.84 10.37 -38.16
N ASN A 391 -42.89 9.66 -38.76
CA ASN A 391 -42.99 9.24 -40.15
C ASN A 391 -43.98 8.07 -40.32
N ALA A 392 -44.25 7.66 -41.56
CA ALA A 392 -45.19 6.57 -41.87
C ALA A 392 -44.80 5.21 -41.25
N ALA A 393 -43.54 5.03 -40.84
CA ALA A 393 -43.05 3.84 -40.13
C ALA A 393 -43.09 4.00 -38.59
N GLY A 394 -43.69 5.07 -38.07
CA GLY A 394 -43.82 5.34 -36.65
C GLY A 394 -42.58 5.91 -35.96
N GLN A 395 -41.50 6.19 -36.72
CA GLN A 395 -40.23 6.70 -36.19
C GLN A 395 -40.29 8.22 -36.00
N LEU A 396 -39.69 8.71 -34.90
CA LEU A 396 -39.59 10.14 -34.59
C LEU A 396 -38.52 10.83 -35.46
N GLU A 397 -38.97 11.79 -36.27
CA GLU A 397 -38.17 12.65 -37.12
C GLU A 397 -38.28 14.11 -36.66
N ALA A 398 -37.16 14.85 -36.73
CA ALA A 398 -37.15 16.28 -36.48
C ALA A 398 -37.33 17.02 -37.80
N ARG A 399 -38.39 17.83 -37.93
CA ARG A 399 -38.66 18.67 -39.10
C ARG A 399 -38.41 20.13 -38.75
N ALA A 400 -37.73 20.86 -39.63
CA ALA A 400 -37.48 22.29 -39.44
C ALA A 400 -38.80 23.09 -39.46
N ALA A 401 -38.96 23.98 -38.48
CA ALA A 401 -40.01 24.99 -38.41
C ALA A 401 -39.58 26.27 -39.14
N ALA A 402 -40.50 27.22 -39.30
CA ALA A 402 -40.23 28.49 -40.00
C ALA A 402 -39.27 29.43 -39.24
N ASP A 403 -39.17 29.28 -37.92
CA ASP A 403 -38.38 30.18 -37.07
C ASP A 403 -36.88 29.93 -37.22
N SER A 404 -36.17 30.92 -37.78
CA SER A 404 -34.72 30.94 -37.89
C SER A 404 -34.08 31.86 -36.85
N LEU A 405 -32.97 31.45 -36.27
CA LEU A 405 -32.16 32.26 -35.37
C LEU A 405 -30.69 32.19 -35.77
N GLU A 406 -29.94 33.27 -35.51
CA GLU A 406 -28.49 33.34 -35.77
C GLU A 406 -27.73 33.28 -34.45
N ILE A 407 -26.75 32.37 -34.36
CA ILE A 407 -25.94 32.15 -33.17
C ILE A 407 -24.50 32.57 -33.48
N PRO A 408 -23.95 33.62 -32.84
CA PRO A 408 -22.53 33.92 -32.93
C PRO A 408 -21.69 32.71 -32.51
N ALA A 409 -20.71 32.33 -33.33
CA ALA A 409 -19.88 31.16 -33.08
C ALA A 409 -18.48 31.39 -33.61
N ALA A 410 -17.50 31.40 -32.72
CA ALA A 410 -16.09 31.46 -33.09
C ALA A 410 -15.51 30.07 -33.32
N LEU A 411 -16.07 29.05 -32.65
CA LEU A 411 -15.69 27.63 -32.77
C LEU A 411 -16.95 26.79 -32.96
N VAL A 412 -16.93 25.83 -33.88
CA VAL A 412 -17.99 24.81 -33.99
C VAL A 412 -17.40 23.42 -33.86
N VAL A 413 -17.97 22.59 -32.98
CA VAL A 413 -17.60 21.17 -32.88
C VAL A 413 -18.83 20.28 -33.06
N HIS A 414 -18.83 19.39 -34.05
CA HIS A 414 -19.97 18.50 -34.28
C HIS A 414 -19.75 17.10 -33.67
N ALA A 415 -20.66 16.75 -32.75
CA ALA A 415 -20.73 15.49 -32.01
C ALA A 415 -21.96 14.66 -32.43
N ILE A 416 -22.08 14.43 -33.74
CA ILE A 416 -23.21 13.73 -34.38
C ILE A 416 -22.96 12.23 -34.62
N GLY A 417 -21.92 11.68 -33.98
CA GLY A 417 -21.53 10.27 -34.04
C GLY A 417 -20.19 10.03 -34.74
N TYR A 418 -19.56 8.91 -34.40
CA TYR A 418 -18.32 8.45 -35.04
C TYR A 418 -18.60 7.36 -36.08
N GLN A 419 -17.67 7.20 -37.01
CA GLN A 419 -17.62 6.14 -38.01
C GLN A 419 -16.23 5.49 -38.00
N GLY A 420 -16.18 4.19 -38.32
CA GLY A 420 -14.93 3.48 -38.55
C GLY A 420 -14.24 3.95 -39.84
N SER A 421 -13.02 3.48 -40.05
CA SER A 421 -12.30 3.65 -41.32
C SER A 421 -12.29 2.34 -42.11
N ALA A 422 -12.36 2.44 -43.44
CA ALA A 422 -12.16 1.29 -44.31
C ALA A 422 -10.72 0.77 -44.16
N ILE A 423 -10.58 -0.56 -44.18
CA ILE A 423 -9.29 -1.26 -44.22
C ILE A 423 -9.21 -1.92 -45.60
N ASP A 424 -8.09 -1.75 -46.30
CA ASP A 424 -7.94 -2.29 -47.65
C ASP A 424 -8.11 -3.82 -47.66
N GLY A 425 -8.82 -4.31 -48.67
CA GLY A 425 -9.20 -5.72 -48.80
C GLY A 425 -10.41 -6.19 -47.97
N LEU A 426 -11.10 -5.31 -47.22
CA LEU A 426 -12.33 -5.65 -46.49
C LEU A 426 -13.57 -4.88 -47.00
N PRO A 427 -14.76 -5.49 -46.99
CA PRO A 427 -16.01 -4.82 -47.35
C PRO A 427 -16.35 -3.73 -46.31
N PHE A 428 -16.73 -2.54 -46.76
CA PHE A 428 -17.04 -1.43 -45.85
C PHE A 428 -18.37 -0.76 -46.22
N ASP A 429 -19.30 -0.73 -45.28
CA ASP A 429 -20.55 0.01 -45.42
C ASP A 429 -20.30 1.48 -45.06
N GLN A 430 -20.13 2.31 -46.09
CA GLN A 430 -19.90 3.75 -45.96
C GLN A 430 -21.02 4.48 -45.22
N ARG A 431 -22.27 4.00 -45.32
CA ARG A 431 -23.43 4.64 -44.69
C ARG A 431 -23.48 4.35 -43.20
N ARG A 432 -23.19 3.10 -42.80
CA ARG A 432 -23.17 2.69 -41.38
C ARG A 432 -21.83 2.99 -40.71
N GLY A 433 -20.75 3.13 -41.48
CA GLY A 433 -19.39 3.36 -40.97
C GLY A 433 -18.79 2.13 -40.31
N VAL A 434 -19.08 0.94 -40.85
CA VAL A 434 -18.72 -0.38 -40.30
C VAL A 434 -18.17 -1.27 -41.39
N ILE A 435 -17.38 -2.27 -41.02
CA ILE A 435 -17.03 -3.36 -41.94
C ILE A 435 -18.30 -4.21 -42.18
N GLY A 436 -18.59 -4.52 -43.44
CA GLY A 436 -19.76 -5.31 -43.84
C GLY A 436 -19.75 -6.67 -43.14
N ASN A 437 -20.78 -6.96 -42.34
CA ASN A 437 -20.79 -8.16 -41.49
C ASN A 437 -22.20 -8.68 -41.20
N ALA A 438 -22.29 -10.00 -41.07
CA ALA A 438 -23.46 -10.73 -40.61
C ALA A 438 -23.14 -11.41 -39.27
N GLY A 439 -23.76 -10.94 -38.18
CA GLY A 439 -23.56 -11.52 -36.85
C GLY A 439 -22.13 -11.40 -36.28
N GLY A 440 -21.27 -10.57 -36.89
CA GLY A 440 -19.85 -10.44 -36.54
C GLY A 440 -18.88 -11.12 -37.48
N ARG A 441 -19.34 -11.91 -38.46
CA ARG A 441 -18.53 -12.46 -39.55
C ARG A 441 -18.53 -11.51 -40.74
N VAL A 442 -17.38 -11.26 -41.35
CA VAL A 442 -17.25 -10.34 -42.50
C VAL A 442 -17.96 -10.91 -43.74
N GLU A 443 -18.67 -10.07 -44.50
CA GLU A 443 -19.43 -10.44 -45.70
C GLU A 443 -18.56 -10.33 -46.97
N ALA A 444 -17.83 -11.38 -47.35
CA ALA A 444 -17.01 -11.44 -48.57
C ALA A 444 -17.24 -12.73 -49.38
N ASP A 445 -16.85 -12.73 -50.67
CA ASP A 445 -17.04 -13.84 -51.60
C ASP A 445 -16.17 -15.07 -51.22
N ASP A 446 -16.87 -16.14 -50.82
CA ASP A 446 -16.53 -17.57 -50.83
C ASP A 446 -15.42 -18.16 -49.96
N GLN A 447 -14.65 -17.39 -49.21
CA GLN A 447 -13.84 -17.92 -48.09
C GLN A 447 -13.73 -16.83 -47.02
N GLN A 448 -13.61 -17.18 -45.72
CA GLN A 448 -12.61 -16.59 -44.80
C GLN A 448 -13.01 -16.48 -43.32
N HIS A 449 -11.94 -16.52 -42.52
CA HIS A 449 -11.88 -16.49 -41.06
C HIS A 449 -11.79 -15.07 -40.48
N ASP A 450 -12.46 -14.10 -41.10
CA ASP A 450 -12.45 -12.69 -40.69
C ASP A 450 -13.70 -12.31 -39.90
N TYR A 451 -13.48 -11.64 -38.77
CA TYR A 451 -14.51 -11.27 -37.81
C TYR A 451 -14.37 -9.83 -37.36
N VAL A 452 -15.45 -9.24 -36.87
CA VAL A 452 -15.48 -7.85 -36.40
C VAL A 452 -16.05 -7.76 -35.00
N ALA A 453 -15.51 -6.88 -34.15
CA ALA A 453 -15.98 -6.65 -32.79
C ALA A 453 -16.01 -5.16 -32.43
N GLY A 454 -16.89 -4.77 -31.51
CA GLY A 454 -17.02 -3.39 -31.06
C GLY A 454 -17.69 -2.45 -32.07
N TRP A 455 -17.19 -1.21 -32.16
CA TRP A 455 -17.79 -0.17 -33.00
C TRP A 455 -17.62 -0.42 -34.50
N ILE A 456 -16.53 -1.06 -34.95
CA ILE A 456 -16.38 -1.42 -36.37
C ILE A 456 -17.40 -2.49 -36.83
N LYS A 457 -18.05 -3.20 -35.89
CA LYS A 457 -19.17 -4.15 -36.15
C LYS A 457 -20.53 -3.45 -36.20
N ARG A 458 -20.81 -2.56 -35.24
CA ARG A 458 -22.17 -2.05 -34.95
C ARG A 458 -22.37 -0.54 -35.11
N GLY A 459 -21.31 0.20 -35.39
CA GLY A 459 -21.26 1.65 -35.30
C GLY A 459 -21.02 2.13 -33.86
N ALA A 460 -20.67 3.41 -33.72
CA ALA A 460 -20.33 4.04 -32.44
C ALA A 460 -21.56 4.25 -31.54
N SER A 461 -22.01 3.17 -30.89
CA SER A 461 -23.13 3.13 -29.96
C SER A 461 -22.80 2.32 -28.70
N GLY A 462 -23.45 2.64 -27.58
CA GLY A 462 -23.26 2.01 -26.28
C GLY A 462 -22.05 2.53 -25.49
N VAL A 463 -21.98 2.13 -24.22
CA VAL A 463 -20.85 2.41 -23.29
C VAL A 463 -19.76 1.35 -23.41
N ILE A 464 -18.59 1.56 -22.78
CA ILE A 464 -17.44 0.64 -22.78
C ILE A 464 -17.86 -0.81 -22.45
N GLY A 465 -18.73 -1.02 -21.46
CA GLY A 465 -19.22 -2.35 -21.08
C GLY A 465 -19.94 -3.11 -22.20
N SER A 466 -20.63 -2.41 -23.10
CA SER A 466 -21.33 -2.99 -24.26
C SER A 466 -20.38 -3.64 -25.28
N ASN A 467 -19.10 -3.27 -25.25
CA ASN A 467 -18.07 -3.88 -26.11
C ASN A 467 -17.69 -5.29 -25.62
N ARG A 468 -17.86 -5.59 -24.33
CA ARG A 468 -17.57 -6.93 -23.79
C ARG A 468 -18.52 -7.98 -24.34
N GLN A 469 -19.83 -7.71 -24.29
CA GLN A 469 -20.84 -8.59 -24.87
C GLN A 469 -20.65 -8.73 -26.39
N CYS A 470 -20.33 -7.63 -27.08
CA CYS A 470 -20.01 -7.63 -28.52
C CYS A 470 -18.89 -8.61 -28.87
N ALA A 471 -17.78 -8.51 -28.14
CA ALA A 471 -16.60 -9.31 -28.37
C ALA A 471 -16.90 -10.79 -28.11
N SER A 472 -17.62 -11.09 -27.03
CA SER A 472 -18.05 -12.45 -26.72
C SER A 472 -18.92 -13.06 -27.82
N GLU A 473 -19.86 -12.30 -28.39
CA GLU A 473 -20.70 -12.77 -29.50
C GLU A 473 -19.87 -13.06 -30.77
N SER A 474 -18.93 -12.18 -31.10
CA SER A 474 -18.07 -12.36 -32.28
C SER A 474 -17.11 -13.54 -32.12
N VAL A 475 -16.55 -13.73 -30.93
CA VAL A 475 -15.72 -14.90 -30.62
C VAL A 475 -16.56 -16.19 -30.66
N GLN A 476 -17.77 -16.17 -30.13
CA GLN A 476 -18.68 -17.32 -30.19
C GLN A 476 -18.96 -17.72 -31.65
N ARG A 477 -19.26 -16.75 -32.51
CA ARG A 477 -19.44 -16.99 -33.96
C ARG A 477 -18.20 -17.56 -34.63
N LEU A 478 -17.02 -17.03 -34.30
CA LEU A 478 -15.74 -17.53 -34.78
C LEU A 478 -15.52 -19.01 -34.44
N LEU A 479 -15.85 -19.40 -33.22
CA LEU A 479 -15.71 -20.80 -32.78
C LEU A 479 -16.73 -21.72 -33.46
N GLU A 480 -17.96 -21.25 -33.66
CA GLU A 480 -18.99 -21.98 -34.39
C GLU A 480 -18.60 -22.28 -35.84
N ASP A 481 -17.93 -21.34 -36.52
CA ASP A 481 -17.46 -21.54 -37.90
C ASP A 481 -16.32 -22.57 -38.01
N PHE A 482 -15.47 -22.74 -36.99
CA PHE A 482 -14.41 -23.76 -37.00
C PHE A 482 -14.89 -25.19 -36.68
N GLY A 483 -16.02 -25.33 -35.97
CA GLY A 483 -16.55 -26.64 -35.59
C GLY A 483 -15.58 -27.46 -34.73
N SER A 484 -14.95 -28.48 -35.32
CA SER A 484 -14.03 -29.41 -34.62
C SER A 484 -12.61 -29.48 -35.21
N SER A 485 -12.30 -28.65 -36.21
CA SER A 485 -10.99 -28.66 -36.88
C SER A 485 -10.53 -27.26 -37.22
N LEU A 486 -9.22 -27.01 -37.15
CA LEU A 486 -8.63 -25.75 -37.59
C LEU A 486 -8.29 -25.80 -39.08
N PRO A 487 -8.42 -24.68 -39.82
CA PRO A 487 -7.92 -24.57 -41.19
C PRO A 487 -6.39 -24.70 -41.21
N ASN A 488 -5.84 -25.26 -42.29
CA ASN A 488 -4.38 -25.25 -42.51
C ASN A 488 -3.92 -23.83 -42.82
N LEU A 489 -2.89 -23.36 -42.12
CA LEU A 489 -2.25 -22.08 -42.41
C LEU A 489 -1.20 -22.23 -43.51
N ALA A 490 -1.14 -21.24 -44.40
CA ALA A 490 -0.18 -21.22 -45.50
C ALA A 490 1.20 -20.70 -45.07
N GLY A 491 1.25 -19.85 -44.03
CA GLY A 491 2.47 -19.25 -43.51
C GLY A 491 2.88 -19.72 -42.11
N ASP A 492 4.17 -19.60 -41.82
CA ASP A 492 4.79 -19.82 -40.50
C ASP A 492 4.34 -18.74 -39.48
N GLY A 493 5.05 -18.57 -38.36
CA GLY A 493 4.87 -17.44 -37.42
C GLY A 493 4.90 -16.08 -38.14
N ILE A 494 4.08 -15.12 -37.68
CA ILE A 494 4.07 -13.74 -38.21
C ILE A 494 5.45 -13.05 -38.11
N ASP A 495 6.29 -13.52 -37.18
CA ASP A 495 7.61 -12.97 -36.89
C ASP A 495 8.54 -12.96 -38.12
N THR A 496 8.45 -13.96 -39.00
CA THR A 496 9.23 -14.02 -40.24
C THR A 496 8.85 -12.87 -41.18
N LEU A 497 7.55 -12.67 -41.41
CA LEU A 497 7.04 -11.61 -42.28
C LEU A 497 7.43 -10.22 -41.73
N LEU A 498 7.30 -10.03 -40.42
CA LEU A 498 7.68 -8.79 -39.76
C LEU A 498 9.19 -8.48 -39.89
N ALA A 499 10.03 -9.50 -39.75
CA ALA A 499 11.48 -9.37 -39.91
C ALA A 499 11.88 -9.08 -41.36
N GLU A 500 11.28 -9.76 -42.34
CA GLU A 500 11.51 -9.52 -43.77
C GLU A 500 11.15 -8.09 -44.20
N ARG A 501 10.10 -7.51 -43.60
CA ARG A 501 9.66 -6.13 -43.86
C ARG A 501 10.45 -5.08 -43.07
N GLN A 502 11.35 -5.49 -42.17
CA GLN A 502 12.15 -4.60 -41.32
C GLN A 502 11.31 -3.56 -40.55
N LEU A 503 10.13 -3.97 -40.09
CA LEU A 503 9.21 -3.07 -39.37
C LEU A 503 9.69 -2.84 -37.94
N GLU A 504 9.64 -1.59 -37.48
CA GLU A 504 9.96 -1.26 -36.09
C GLU A 504 8.76 -1.55 -35.18
N ILE A 505 8.78 -2.72 -34.56
CA ILE A 505 7.71 -3.17 -33.66
C ILE A 505 7.91 -2.59 -32.25
N VAL A 506 6.79 -2.19 -31.65
CA VAL A 506 6.70 -1.85 -30.23
C VAL A 506 5.97 -2.97 -29.48
N SER A 507 6.70 -3.71 -28.65
CA SER A 507 6.12 -4.74 -27.79
C SER A 507 5.43 -4.15 -26.56
N LEU A 508 4.76 -5.00 -25.78
CA LEU A 508 4.19 -4.58 -24.49
C LEU A 508 5.27 -4.10 -23.50
N ALA A 509 6.46 -4.71 -23.53
CA ALA A 509 7.59 -4.30 -22.69
C ALA A 509 8.08 -2.90 -23.09
N ASP A 510 8.16 -2.64 -24.39
CA ASP A 510 8.55 -1.32 -24.91
C ASP A 510 7.54 -0.23 -24.55
N TRP A 511 6.25 -0.55 -24.66
CA TRP A 511 5.20 0.34 -24.18
C TRP A 511 5.38 0.70 -22.70
N ARG A 512 5.75 -0.26 -21.84
CA ARG A 512 6.00 0.01 -20.40
C ARG A 512 7.16 0.99 -20.20
N LEU A 513 8.21 0.93 -21.02
CA LEU A 513 9.32 1.89 -20.96
C LEU A 513 8.84 3.32 -21.25
N LEU A 514 8.02 3.48 -22.29
CA LEU A 514 7.41 4.76 -22.63
C LEU A 514 6.44 5.24 -21.54
N ASP A 515 5.58 4.34 -21.03
CA ASP A 515 4.61 4.65 -19.99
C ASP A 515 5.29 5.16 -18.70
N GLN A 516 6.38 4.50 -18.28
CA GLN A 516 7.19 4.94 -17.14
C GLN A 516 7.82 6.32 -17.38
N HIS A 517 8.34 6.58 -18.58
CA HIS A 517 8.89 7.89 -18.94
C HIS A 517 7.83 9.01 -18.86
N GLU A 518 6.64 8.78 -19.42
CA GLU A 518 5.53 9.75 -19.36
C GLU A 518 5.05 9.99 -17.92
N GLN A 519 4.95 8.94 -17.11
CA GLN A 519 4.58 9.05 -15.69
C GLN A 519 5.64 9.82 -14.88
N ALA A 520 6.93 9.55 -15.11
CA ALA A 520 8.02 10.26 -14.43
C ALA A 520 7.99 11.76 -14.73
N ARG A 521 7.79 12.14 -15.99
CA ARG A 521 7.63 13.55 -16.39
C ARG A 521 6.38 14.20 -15.83
N GLY A 522 5.26 13.46 -15.79
CA GLY A 522 4.03 13.94 -15.17
C GLY A 522 4.20 14.26 -13.70
N ARG A 523 4.88 13.37 -12.96
CA ARG A 523 5.10 13.55 -11.51
C ARG A 523 5.87 14.83 -11.16
N ILE A 524 6.87 15.20 -11.96
CA ILE A 524 7.62 16.46 -11.79
C ILE A 524 6.68 17.68 -11.82
N GLU A 525 5.58 17.60 -12.55
CA GLU A 525 4.61 18.69 -12.75
C GLU A 525 3.30 18.50 -11.95
N GLY A 526 3.24 17.53 -11.02
CA GLY A 526 2.03 17.25 -10.23
C GLY A 526 0.90 16.59 -11.04
N ARG A 527 1.24 15.88 -12.11
CA ARG A 527 0.30 15.18 -13.03
C ARG A 527 0.45 13.67 -12.92
N THR A 528 -0.62 12.93 -13.22
CA THR A 528 -0.57 11.46 -13.28
C THR A 528 0.38 10.96 -14.37
N ARG A 529 0.40 11.65 -15.52
CA ARG A 529 1.34 11.42 -16.63
C ARG A 529 1.40 12.65 -17.52
N ARG A 530 2.53 12.82 -18.21
CA ARG A 530 2.72 13.82 -19.26
C ARG A 530 2.98 13.11 -20.59
N LYS A 531 1.99 13.11 -21.49
CA LYS A 531 2.01 12.31 -22.72
C LYS A 531 2.98 12.87 -23.76
N LEU A 532 3.76 11.99 -24.38
CA LEU A 532 4.36 12.28 -25.67
C LEU A 532 3.27 12.15 -26.73
N VAL A 533 3.31 13.02 -27.74
CA VAL A 533 2.25 13.10 -28.75
C VAL A 533 2.73 12.84 -30.17
N LYS A 534 4.06 12.80 -30.39
CA LYS A 534 4.65 12.42 -31.68
C LYS A 534 5.22 11.01 -31.61
N VAL A 535 4.94 10.21 -32.64
CA VAL A 535 5.42 8.82 -32.74
C VAL A 535 6.95 8.74 -32.71
N ASP A 536 7.66 9.61 -33.45
CA ASP A 536 9.13 9.60 -33.46
C ASP A 536 9.75 9.85 -32.07
N GLU A 537 9.13 10.73 -31.27
CA GLU A 537 9.56 11.00 -29.89
C GLU A 537 9.31 9.78 -28.99
N MET A 538 8.15 9.13 -29.15
CA MET A 538 7.83 7.87 -28.44
C MET A 538 8.85 6.78 -28.76
N LEU A 539 9.15 6.57 -30.05
CA LEU A 539 10.10 5.57 -30.51
C LEU A 539 11.53 5.89 -30.06
N ALA A 540 11.94 7.16 -30.08
CA ALA A 540 13.25 7.57 -29.58
C ALA A 540 13.45 7.24 -28.09
N VAL A 541 12.43 7.49 -27.25
CA VAL A 541 12.45 7.11 -25.83
C VAL A 541 12.57 5.60 -25.67
N ILE A 542 11.79 4.83 -26.42
CA ILE A 542 11.85 3.36 -26.41
C ILE A 542 13.23 2.86 -26.82
N ARG A 543 13.80 3.34 -27.93
CA ARG A 543 15.15 2.95 -28.38
C ARG A 543 16.22 3.29 -27.35
N GLN A 544 16.15 4.47 -26.75
CA GLN A 544 17.10 4.88 -25.73
C GLN A 544 16.99 3.98 -24.48
N ALA A 545 15.77 3.62 -24.09
CA ALA A 545 15.52 2.73 -22.97
C ALA A 545 15.99 1.30 -23.27
N ARG A 546 15.70 0.74 -24.45
CA ARG A 546 16.23 -0.56 -24.92
C ARG A 546 17.75 -0.59 -24.90
N ALA A 547 18.41 0.43 -25.46
CA ALA A 547 19.87 0.49 -25.48
C ALA A 547 20.46 0.53 -24.06
N ARG A 548 19.77 1.17 -23.11
CA ARG A 548 20.15 1.14 -21.69
C ARG A 548 19.94 -0.24 -21.08
N GLU A 549 18.79 -0.89 -21.32
CA GLU A 549 18.51 -2.25 -20.83
C GLU A 549 19.48 -3.28 -21.41
N GLU A 550 19.78 -3.21 -22.70
CA GLU A 550 20.77 -4.07 -23.37
C GLU A 550 22.18 -3.85 -22.78
N ALA A 551 22.60 -2.59 -22.62
CA ALA A 551 23.86 -2.27 -21.97
C ALA A 551 23.91 -2.78 -20.52
N GLN A 552 22.80 -2.70 -19.79
CA GLN A 552 22.68 -3.20 -18.42
C GLN A 552 22.67 -4.73 -18.39
N ALA A 553 22.04 -5.39 -19.35
CA ALA A 553 22.01 -6.86 -19.48
C ALA A 553 23.40 -7.47 -19.76
N LEU A 554 24.32 -6.69 -20.34
CA LEU A 554 25.71 -7.08 -20.57
C LEU A 554 26.60 -6.94 -19.32
N LEU A 555 26.12 -6.28 -18.25
CA LEU A 555 26.88 -6.17 -17.01
C LEU A 555 26.96 -7.53 -16.30
N PRO A 556 28.07 -7.84 -15.61
CA PRO A 556 28.17 -9.05 -14.82
C PRO A 556 27.18 -9.01 -13.65
N VAL A 557 26.66 -10.18 -13.28
CA VAL A 557 25.91 -10.33 -12.04
C VAL A 557 26.86 -10.16 -10.86
N LYS A 558 26.50 -9.29 -9.91
CA LYS A 558 27.20 -9.11 -8.64
C LYS A 558 26.36 -9.69 -7.50
N THR A 559 27.01 -10.39 -6.59
CA THR A 559 26.39 -10.97 -5.40
C THR A 559 26.80 -10.15 -4.18
N HIS A 560 25.81 -9.70 -3.41
CA HIS A 560 26.00 -8.90 -2.22
C HIS A 560 25.44 -9.64 -1.01
N HIS A 561 26.23 -9.72 0.07
CA HIS A 561 25.79 -10.30 1.35
C HIS A 561 25.50 -9.18 2.33
N ARG A 562 24.31 -9.18 2.93
CA ARG A 562 23.85 -8.06 3.77
C ARG A 562 22.97 -8.49 4.93
N ALA A 563 22.95 -7.69 6.00
CA ALA A 563 21.89 -7.76 7.00
C ALA A 563 20.61 -7.08 6.52
N CYS A 564 19.47 -7.78 6.59
CA CYS A 564 18.17 -7.18 6.37
C CYS A 564 17.91 -6.05 7.38
N THR A 565 17.61 -4.84 6.88
CA THR A 565 17.50 -3.62 7.69
C THR A 565 16.05 -3.28 8.11
N LEU A 566 15.10 -4.18 7.86
CA LEU A 566 13.68 -3.88 8.04
C LEU A 566 13.17 -4.11 9.45
N CYS A 567 13.70 -5.11 10.15
CA CYS A 567 13.25 -5.47 11.49
C CYS A 567 14.43 -5.93 12.34
N GLU A 568 14.18 -6.12 13.62
CA GLU A 568 15.22 -6.40 14.61
C GLU A 568 15.88 -7.78 14.49
N ALA A 569 15.36 -8.69 13.64
CA ALA A 569 15.87 -10.05 13.53
C ALA A 569 17.22 -10.19 12.78
N MET A 570 17.71 -9.12 12.13
CA MET A 570 19.04 -9.07 11.50
C MET A 570 19.36 -10.24 10.51
N CYS A 571 18.33 -10.80 9.85
CA CYS A 571 18.52 -11.94 8.95
C CYS A 571 19.53 -11.63 7.85
N GLY A 572 20.43 -12.59 7.57
CA GLY A 572 21.35 -12.53 6.44
C GLY A 572 20.60 -12.71 5.12
N VAL A 573 20.86 -11.83 4.17
CA VAL A 573 20.27 -11.88 2.83
C VAL A 573 21.35 -11.81 1.76
N VAL A 574 21.10 -12.51 0.65
CA VAL A 574 21.87 -12.44 -0.58
C VAL A 574 21.07 -11.64 -1.60
N ILE A 575 21.69 -10.60 -2.15
CA ILE A 575 21.12 -9.77 -3.20
C ILE A 575 21.96 -9.94 -4.45
N GLU A 576 21.36 -10.41 -5.53
CA GLU A 576 22.01 -10.50 -6.83
C GLU A 576 21.57 -9.30 -7.68
N THR A 577 22.54 -8.54 -8.17
CA THR A 577 22.28 -7.37 -9.03
C THR A 577 22.97 -7.47 -10.37
N ARG A 578 22.42 -6.79 -11.36
CA ARG A 578 23.04 -6.56 -12.66
C ARG A 578 22.92 -5.07 -12.99
N GLY A 579 24.02 -4.34 -12.82
CA GLY A 579 23.97 -2.88 -12.79
C GLY A 579 23.07 -2.40 -11.64
N GLU A 580 22.05 -1.60 -11.96
CA GLU A 580 21.07 -1.07 -11.01
C GLU A 580 19.88 -2.03 -10.80
N GLN A 581 19.77 -3.08 -11.62
CA GLN A 581 18.67 -4.03 -11.53
C GLN A 581 18.92 -5.05 -10.42
N ILE A 582 17.96 -5.21 -9.51
CA ILE A 582 17.91 -6.33 -8.57
C ILE A 582 17.31 -7.54 -9.29
N LEU A 583 18.07 -8.63 -9.40
CA LEU A 583 17.62 -9.88 -10.01
C LEU A 583 16.94 -10.79 -9.00
N SER A 584 17.51 -10.90 -7.80
CA SER A 584 17.00 -11.76 -6.74
C SER A 584 17.35 -11.20 -5.36
N ILE A 585 16.48 -11.50 -4.38
CA ILE A 585 16.77 -11.35 -2.95
C ILE A 585 16.37 -12.66 -2.29
N SER A 586 17.32 -13.31 -1.62
CA SER A 586 17.11 -14.59 -0.93
C SER A 586 17.78 -14.58 0.45
N GLY A 587 17.44 -15.55 1.30
CA GLY A 587 18.12 -15.71 2.59
C GLY A 587 19.51 -16.30 2.39
N ASP A 588 20.48 -15.84 3.18
CA ASP A 588 21.85 -16.34 3.14
C ASP A 588 21.95 -17.66 3.92
N VAL A 589 22.10 -18.78 3.19
CA VAL A 589 22.19 -20.13 3.76
C VAL A 589 23.40 -20.33 4.67
N ASN A 590 24.44 -19.52 4.50
CA ASN A 590 25.67 -19.59 5.28
C ASN A 590 25.68 -18.59 6.44
N ASP A 591 24.64 -17.76 6.60
CA ASP A 591 24.55 -16.85 7.73
C ASP A 591 24.40 -17.63 9.04
N PRO A 592 25.34 -17.47 10.01
CA PRO A 592 25.27 -18.18 11.29
C PRO A 592 24.07 -17.77 12.16
N HIS A 593 23.42 -16.65 11.87
CA HIS A 593 22.29 -16.17 12.67
C HIS A 593 20.93 -16.68 12.19
N SER A 594 20.66 -16.59 10.88
CA SER A 594 19.36 -16.90 10.28
C SER A 594 19.33 -18.15 9.39
N GLU A 595 20.48 -18.76 9.07
CA GLU A 595 20.57 -20.07 8.39
C GLU A 595 19.72 -20.16 7.10
N GLY A 596 19.70 -19.12 6.27
CA GLY A 596 18.94 -19.07 5.02
C GLY A 596 17.48 -18.62 5.14
N HIS A 597 17.01 -18.29 6.35
CA HIS A 597 15.65 -17.80 6.53
C HIS A 597 15.45 -16.41 5.94
N ILE A 598 14.33 -16.22 5.23
CA ILE A 598 13.85 -14.91 4.78
C ILE A 598 12.33 -14.82 4.89
N CYS A 599 11.84 -13.70 5.39
CA CYS A 599 10.40 -13.42 5.48
C CYS A 599 9.91 -12.59 4.28
N PRO A 600 8.59 -12.46 4.05
CA PRO A 600 8.04 -11.68 2.93
C PRO A 600 8.55 -10.23 2.88
N LYS A 601 8.79 -9.61 4.05
CA LYS A 601 9.34 -8.25 4.14
C LYS A 601 10.74 -8.17 3.55
N GLY A 602 11.62 -9.13 3.88
CA GLY A 602 12.99 -9.18 3.37
C GLY A 602 13.02 -9.28 1.84
N TYR A 603 12.16 -10.12 1.26
CA TYR A 603 12.03 -10.23 -0.20
C TYR A 603 11.55 -8.92 -0.87
N ALA A 604 10.73 -8.15 -0.16
CA ALA A 604 10.18 -6.88 -0.62
C ALA A 604 11.13 -5.67 -0.46
N LEU A 605 12.37 -5.86 0.00
CA LEU A 605 13.38 -4.78 0.04
C LEU A 605 13.54 -4.08 -1.33
N GLN A 606 13.42 -4.85 -2.42
CA GLN A 606 13.43 -4.32 -3.78
C GLN A 606 12.31 -3.30 -4.04
N ASP A 607 11.15 -3.46 -3.41
CA ASP A 607 10.01 -2.58 -3.62
C ASP A 607 10.27 -1.21 -2.98
N LEU A 608 11.02 -1.15 -1.87
CA LEU A 608 11.43 0.12 -1.24
C LEU A 608 12.51 0.83 -2.05
N HIS A 609 13.49 0.08 -2.59
CA HIS A 609 14.55 0.67 -3.39
C HIS A 609 14.02 1.23 -4.72
N ASN A 610 13.17 0.45 -5.38
CA ASN A 610 12.57 0.78 -6.67
C ASN A 610 11.27 1.59 -6.54
N ASP A 611 10.87 1.97 -5.33
CA ASP A 611 9.64 2.71 -5.10
C ASP A 611 9.71 4.05 -5.85
N PRO A 612 8.81 4.28 -6.83
CA PRO A 612 8.86 5.50 -7.60
C PRO A 612 8.20 6.68 -6.85
N ASP A 613 7.53 6.44 -5.71
CA ASP A 613 6.99 7.47 -4.82
C ASP A 613 8.01 7.90 -3.74
N ARG A 614 9.16 7.22 -3.65
CA ARG A 614 10.28 7.61 -2.78
C ARG A 614 10.89 8.93 -3.26
N LEU A 615 10.94 9.90 -2.36
CA LEU A 615 11.58 11.19 -2.54
C LEU A 615 13.10 11.02 -2.60
N ARG A 616 13.74 11.72 -3.55
CA ARG A 616 15.21 11.74 -3.72
C ARG A 616 15.79 13.16 -3.67
N THR A 617 14.94 14.17 -3.68
CA THR A 617 15.30 15.59 -3.67
C THR A 617 14.51 16.29 -2.58
N PRO A 618 15.12 17.21 -1.82
CA PRO A 618 14.39 18.01 -0.83
C PRO A 618 13.18 18.70 -1.45
N LEU A 619 12.08 18.74 -0.69
CA LEU A 619 10.85 19.42 -1.06
C LEU A 619 10.54 20.54 -0.07
N GLU A 620 10.06 21.66 -0.58
CA GLU A 620 9.51 22.78 0.19
C GLU A 620 8.03 22.96 -0.14
N LYS A 621 7.21 23.21 0.88
CA LYS A 621 5.82 23.60 0.71
C LYS A 621 5.71 25.12 0.52
N VAL A 622 5.29 25.56 -0.67
CA VAL A 622 5.08 26.98 -1.01
C VAL A 622 3.64 27.16 -1.45
N ASN A 623 2.88 27.99 -0.72
CA ASN A 623 1.45 28.24 -0.98
C ASN A 623 0.60 26.95 -1.09
N GLY A 624 0.95 25.92 -0.31
CA GLY A 624 0.25 24.63 -0.31
C GLY A 624 0.68 23.65 -1.41
N GLU A 625 1.62 24.03 -2.30
CA GLU A 625 2.18 23.15 -3.32
C GLU A 625 3.62 22.71 -2.95
N TRP A 626 3.99 21.48 -3.29
CA TRP A 626 5.33 20.94 -3.04
C TRP A 626 6.26 21.25 -4.22
N LEU A 627 7.36 21.95 -3.96
CA LEU A 627 8.36 22.34 -4.95
C LEU A 627 9.74 21.79 -4.56
N PRO A 628 10.55 21.30 -5.52
CA PRO A 628 11.94 20.95 -5.25
C PRO A 628 12.75 22.16 -4.79
N ILE A 629 13.64 21.95 -3.82
CA ILE A 629 14.60 22.93 -3.34
C ILE A 629 15.99 22.28 -3.29
N ASP A 630 17.04 23.05 -3.55
CA ASP A 630 18.41 22.53 -3.44
C ASP A 630 18.80 22.28 -1.98
N TRP A 631 19.75 21.37 -1.76
CA TRP A 631 20.12 20.91 -0.43
C TRP A 631 20.62 22.00 0.50
N ASP A 632 21.45 22.93 0.03
CA ASP A 632 22.04 23.92 0.92
C ASP A 632 21.01 24.97 1.32
N SER A 633 20.18 25.43 0.37
CA SER A 633 19.03 26.29 0.68
C SER A 633 18.05 25.63 1.65
N ALA A 634 17.76 24.34 1.47
CA ALA A 634 16.87 23.60 2.36
C ALA A 634 17.42 23.53 3.79
N LEU A 635 18.70 23.15 3.96
CA LEU A 635 19.33 23.03 5.26
C LEU A 635 19.48 24.40 5.96
N ASP A 636 19.83 25.44 5.21
CA ASP A 636 19.94 26.82 5.74
C ASP A 636 18.58 27.32 6.22
N LYS A 637 17.53 27.12 5.42
CA LYS A 637 16.17 27.55 5.77
C LYS A 637 15.64 26.81 6.99
N VAL A 638 15.83 25.49 7.06
CA VAL A 638 15.45 24.69 8.24
C VAL A 638 16.16 25.23 9.49
N ALA A 639 17.49 25.38 9.43
CA ALA A 639 18.25 25.85 10.58
C ALA A 639 17.82 27.25 11.03
N ALA A 640 17.63 28.18 10.09
CA ALA A 640 17.17 29.54 10.38
C ALA A 640 15.79 29.57 11.03
N ARG A 641 14.82 28.79 10.53
CA ARG A 641 13.46 28.73 11.08
C ARG A 641 13.43 28.13 12.48
N LEU A 642 14.18 27.05 12.72
CA LEU A 642 14.27 26.45 14.05
C LEU A 642 14.90 27.41 15.06
N VAL A 643 16.00 28.07 14.71
CA VAL A 643 16.68 29.04 15.60
C VAL A 643 15.80 30.27 15.86
N ASP A 644 15.12 30.81 14.86
CA ASP A 644 14.18 31.93 15.01
C ASP A 644 13.06 31.61 16.02
N ILE A 645 12.44 30.42 15.91
CA ILE A 645 11.42 29.98 16.86
C ILE A 645 12.00 29.91 18.28
N GLN A 646 13.20 29.37 18.46
CA GLN A 646 13.84 29.26 19.77
C GLN A 646 14.20 30.64 20.36
N GLN A 647 14.65 31.58 19.53
CA GLN A 647 14.93 32.95 19.98
C GLN A 647 13.67 33.69 20.43
N ARG A 648 12.52 33.44 19.79
CA ARG A 648 11.25 34.09 20.14
C ARG A 648 10.54 33.45 21.33
N HIS A 649 10.60 32.12 21.44
CA HIS A 649 9.72 31.35 22.34
C HIS A 649 10.47 30.44 23.33
N GLY A 650 11.80 30.42 23.29
CA GLY A 650 12.65 29.56 24.13
C GLY A 650 12.99 28.22 23.47
N ASN A 651 14.04 27.56 23.97
CA ASN A 651 14.56 26.32 23.37
C ASN A 651 13.51 25.19 23.28
N ASP A 652 12.69 25.05 24.31
CA ASP A 652 11.67 24.00 24.42
C ASP A 652 10.48 24.21 23.47
N ALA A 653 10.35 25.38 22.84
CA ALA A 653 9.33 25.63 21.80
C ALA A 653 9.61 24.86 20.50
N VAL A 654 10.79 24.27 20.34
CA VAL A 654 11.09 23.31 19.27
C VAL A 654 11.15 21.91 19.88
N ALA A 655 10.30 21.00 19.38
CA ALA A 655 10.29 19.61 19.79
C ALA A 655 10.85 18.69 18.70
N GLY A 656 11.20 17.45 19.07
CA GLY A 656 11.68 16.45 18.11
C GLY A 656 11.18 15.03 18.38
N TYR A 657 10.99 14.25 17.31
CA TYR A 657 10.56 12.85 17.38
C TYR A 657 11.45 11.95 16.52
N TRP A 658 11.96 10.88 17.13
CA TRP A 658 12.72 9.83 16.43
C TRP A 658 11.90 8.55 16.32
N GLY A 659 11.55 8.18 15.09
CA GLY A 659 10.84 6.95 14.79
C GLY A 659 11.74 5.70 14.79
N ASN A 660 11.11 4.53 14.76
CA ASN A 660 11.77 3.21 14.83
C ASN A 660 12.85 2.95 13.76
N PRO A 661 12.71 3.35 12.48
CA PRO A 661 13.73 3.12 11.45
C PRO A 661 15.10 3.68 11.83
N SER A 662 15.15 4.70 12.70
CA SER A 662 16.39 5.25 13.23
C SER A 662 17.29 4.18 13.88
N SER A 663 16.72 3.18 14.55
CA SER A 663 17.49 2.11 15.21
C SER A 663 18.14 1.12 14.24
N HIS A 664 17.68 1.09 12.99
CA HIS A 664 18.22 0.23 11.92
C HIS A 664 19.27 0.94 11.07
N ASN A 665 19.55 2.22 11.31
CA ASN A 665 20.41 3.04 10.46
C ASN A 665 21.67 3.48 11.21
N LEU A 666 22.82 2.99 10.76
CA LEU A 666 24.14 3.28 11.34
C LEU A 666 24.42 4.79 11.40
N GLY A 667 24.17 5.49 10.29
CA GLY A 667 24.39 6.93 10.16
C GLY A 667 23.56 7.75 11.14
N LEU A 668 22.25 7.49 11.23
CA LEU A 668 21.36 8.14 12.19
C LEU A 668 21.78 7.89 13.64
N MET A 669 22.16 6.66 13.99
CA MET A 669 22.58 6.32 15.34
C MET A 669 23.85 7.04 15.77
N MET A 670 24.79 7.25 14.84
CA MET A 670 25.99 8.04 15.13
C MET A 670 25.69 9.54 15.17
N ALA A 671 24.80 10.06 14.31
CA ALA A 671 24.58 11.51 14.15
C ALA A 671 23.62 12.13 15.17
N SER A 672 22.63 11.38 15.64
CA SER A 672 21.46 11.93 16.36
C SER A 672 21.83 12.75 17.60
N GLY A 673 22.91 12.39 18.30
CA GLY A 673 23.38 13.14 19.46
C GLY A 673 23.82 14.57 19.14
N ALA A 674 24.39 14.80 17.96
CA ALA A 674 24.83 16.14 17.53
C ALA A 674 23.65 17.09 17.31
N LEU A 675 22.60 16.62 16.61
CA LEU A 675 21.40 17.43 16.37
C LEU A 675 20.63 17.70 17.67
N ARG A 676 20.48 16.71 18.54
CA ARG A 676 19.83 16.92 19.85
C ARG A 676 20.56 17.94 20.70
N LYS A 677 21.90 17.89 20.70
CA LYS A 677 22.72 18.88 21.39
C LYS A 677 22.50 20.27 20.79
N ALA A 678 22.50 20.43 19.47
CA ALA A 678 22.30 21.72 18.81
C ALA A 678 20.90 22.32 19.07
N LEU A 679 19.88 21.47 19.16
CA LEU A 679 18.53 21.92 19.50
C LEU A 679 18.43 22.41 20.95
N GLU A 680 19.14 21.81 21.91
CA GLU A 680 19.08 22.16 23.34
C GLU A 680 17.66 22.15 23.95
N THR A 681 16.76 21.38 23.35
CA THR A 681 15.38 21.22 23.81
C THR A 681 15.25 20.00 24.71
N ARG A 682 14.36 20.10 25.70
CA ARG A 682 13.90 18.98 26.54
C ARG A 682 12.73 18.23 25.90
N ASN A 683 12.03 18.85 24.94
CA ASN A 683 10.87 18.28 24.25
C ASN A 683 11.28 17.27 23.17
N ILE A 684 11.94 16.19 23.58
CA ILE A 684 12.36 15.10 22.70
C ILE A 684 11.52 13.87 23.00
N SER A 685 10.96 13.23 21.97
CA SER A 685 10.19 11.99 22.06
C SER A 685 10.76 10.93 21.14
N SER A 686 10.45 9.67 21.41
CA SER A 686 10.85 8.54 20.58
C SER A 686 9.80 7.44 20.58
N ALA A 687 9.78 6.66 19.49
CA ALA A 687 8.98 5.44 19.37
C ALA A 687 9.22 4.43 20.51
N ALA A 688 10.32 4.52 21.26
CA ALA A 688 10.57 3.68 22.44
C ALA A 688 9.45 3.76 23.49
N SER A 689 8.83 4.94 23.67
CA SER A 689 7.69 5.17 24.58
C SER A 689 6.33 4.67 24.05
N LEU A 690 6.35 3.99 22.91
CA LEU A 690 5.22 3.28 22.30
C LEU A 690 5.46 1.76 22.29
N ASP A 691 6.59 1.30 22.85
CA ASP A 691 7.06 -0.08 22.76
C ASP A 691 7.87 -0.46 24.03
N GLN A 692 9.19 -0.25 24.04
CA GLN A 692 10.10 -0.88 25.00
C GLN A 692 10.50 -0.06 26.24
N MET A 693 10.07 1.20 26.37
CA MET A 693 10.47 2.07 27.48
C MET A 693 10.26 1.46 28.88
N PRO A 694 9.19 0.70 29.18
CA PRO A 694 9.05 0.06 30.48
C PRO A 694 10.18 -0.92 30.82
N HIS A 695 10.69 -1.68 29.84
CA HIS A 695 11.82 -2.59 30.03
C HIS A 695 13.09 -1.80 30.36
N GLN A 696 13.36 -0.75 29.59
CA GLN A 696 14.53 0.12 29.79
C GLN A 696 14.52 0.79 31.17
N LEU A 697 13.35 1.24 31.63
CA LEU A 697 13.18 1.84 32.96
C LEU A 697 13.50 0.83 34.05
N VAL A 698 12.97 -0.40 33.95
CA VAL A 698 13.27 -1.46 34.93
C VAL A 698 14.76 -1.80 34.93
N SER A 699 15.39 -1.91 33.75
CA SER A 699 16.84 -2.12 33.65
C SER A 699 17.66 -0.99 34.29
N TYR A 700 17.23 0.26 34.11
CA TYR A 700 17.86 1.40 34.78
C TYR A 700 17.72 1.32 36.30
N LEU A 701 16.50 1.06 36.79
CA LEU A 701 16.21 1.01 38.23
C LEU A 701 16.92 -0.17 38.93
N MET A 702 17.04 -1.32 38.28
CA MET A 702 17.63 -2.54 38.86
C MET A 702 19.14 -2.67 38.64
N PHE A 703 19.64 -2.29 37.47
CA PHE A 703 21.02 -2.50 37.03
C PHE A 703 21.82 -1.20 36.87
N GLY A 704 21.20 -0.02 36.95
CA GLY A 704 21.85 1.28 36.80
C GLY A 704 22.13 1.69 35.35
N HIS A 705 21.50 1.01 34.37
CA HIS A 705 21.76 1.22 32.94
C HIS A 705 20.53 1.01 32.05
N SER A 706 20.07 2.07 31.35
CA SER A 706 18.84 2.07 30.53
C SER A 706 18.88 1.17 29.29
N GLN A 707 20.06 0.91 28.73
CA GLN A 707 20.24 0.09 27.51
C GLN A 707 20.78 -1.31 27.82
N LEU A 708 20.65 -1.77 29.08
CA LEU A 708 21.04 -3.11 29.47
C LEU A 708 19.82 -4.03 29.45
N PHE A 709 19.61 -4.75 28.35
CA PHE A 709 18.46 -5.62 28.18
C PHE A 709 18.76 -7.05 28.61
N THR A 710 17.77 -7.69 29.22
CA THR A 710 17.78 -9.13 29.51
C THR A 710 17.23 -9.91 28.33
N ILE A 711 18.05 -10.74 27.73
CA ILE A 711 17.77 -11.46 26.47
C ILE A 711 17.57 -12.95 26.78
N PRO A 712 16.49 -13.59 26.31
CA PRO A 712 16.34 -15.03 26.42
C PRO A 712 17.46 -15.77 25.69
N ASP A 713 18.17 -16.65 26.39
CA ASP A 713 19.13 -17.57 25.81
C ASP A 713 18.43 -18.80 25.19
N ILE A 714 17.60 -18.49 24.19
CA ILE A 714 16.62 -19.41 23.60
C ILE A 714 17.24 -20.70 23.07
N ASP A 715 18.52 -20.69 22.68
CA ASP A 715 19.22 -21.85 22.15
C ASP A 715 19.52 -22.90 23.23
N ARG A 716 19.55 -22.50 24.50
CA ARG A 716 19.85 -23.38 25.65
C ARG A 716 18.71 -23.52 26.64
N THR A 717 17.58 -22.83 26.44
CA THR A 717 16.39 -22.89 27.32
C THR A 717 15.71 -24.28 27.33
N GLY A 718 15.31 -24.76 28.50
CA GLY A 718 14.52 -26.00 28.68
C GLY A 718 13.03 -25.74 28.93
N TYR A 719 12.67 -24.58 29.50
CA TYR A 719 11.28 -24.16 29.67
C TYR A 719 11.10 -22.67 29.35
N MET A 720 10.24 -22.33 28.40
CA MET A 720 9.99 -20.95 27.99
C MET A 720 8.55 -20.56 28.28
N LEU A 721 8.35 -19.60 29.19
CA LEU A 721 7.07 -18.95 29.44
C LEU A 721 7.03 -17.63 28.66
N MET A 722 6.15 -17.51 27.68
CA MET A 722 5.99 -16.34 26.81
C MET A 722 4.70 -15.59 27.16
N LEU A 723 4.81 -14.29 27.45
CA LEU A 723 3.69 -13.42 27.82
C LEU A 723 3.48 -12.32 26.78
N GLY A 724 2.30 -12.28 26.14
CA GLY A 724 1.91 -11.22 25.20
C GLY A 724 2.88 -11.03 24.02
N ALA A 725 3.54 -12.11 23.59
CA ALA A 725 4.55 -12.11 22.55
C ALA A 725 4.10 -12.92 21.32
N ASN A 726 4.35 -12.40 20.12
CA ASN A 726 4.05 -13.09 18.86
C ASN A 726 5.24 -13.10 17.89
N PRO A 727 6.30 -13.89 18.16
CA PRO A 727 7.47 -13.98 17.30
C PRO A 727 7.18 -14.39 15.85
N ALA A 728 6.10 -15.13 15.60
CA ALA A 728 5.68 -15.47 14.23
C ALA A 728 5.33 -14.25 13.36
N ALA A 729 4.93 -13.13 13.97
CA ALA A 729 4.66 -11.88 13.26
C ALA A 729 5.79 -10.86 13.41
N SER A 730 6.42 -10.80 14.59
CA SER A 730 7.42 -9.77 14.93
C SER A 730 8.88 -10.19 14.73
N ASN A 731 9.15 -11.48 14.50
CA ASN A 731 10.49 -12.07 14.44
C ASN A 731 11.31 -11.92 15.76
N GLY A 732 10.63 -11.96 16.92
CA GLY A 732 11.29 -12.01 18.24
C GLY A 732 11.66 -10.65 18.81
N SER A 733 10.69 -9.92 19.36
CA SER A 733 10.91 -8.55 19.86
C SER A 733 11.80 -8.46 21.11
N LEU A 734 12.78 -7.56 21.16
CA LEU A 734 13.89 -7.53 22.14
C LEU A 734 14.52 -8.91 22.39
N MET A 735 14.52 -9.75 21.35
CA MET A 735 15.08 -11.09 21.33
C MET A 735 15.51 -11.33 19.89
N THR A 736 16.47 -10.54 19.42
CA THR A 736 16.94 -10.54 18.04
C THR A 736 17.40 -11.95 17.68
N ALA A 737 16.60 -12.62 16.85
CA ALA A 737 16.74 -14.02 16.54
C ALA A 737 16.38 -14.29 15.07
N GLY A 738 17.39 -14.63 14.27
CA GLY A 738 17.21 -15.23 12.97
C GLY A 738 16.44 -16.55 13.08
N ASP A 739 15.44 -16.73 12.22
CA ASP A 739 14.53 -17.88 12.21
C ASP A 739 13.98 -18.27 13.60
N ILE A 740 13.32 -17.32 14.26
CA ILE A 740 12.81 -17.53 15.62
C ILE A 740 11.86 -18.73 15.73
N LEU A 741 11.12 -19.07 14.68
CA LEU A 741 10.18 -20.19 14.71
C LEU A 741 10.92 -21.53 14.81
N LYS A 742 11.98 -21.71 14.01
CA LYS A 742 12.85 -22.88 14.11
C LYS A 742 13.53 -22.97 15.47
N ARG A 743 13.88 -21.84 16.09
CA ARG A 743 14.45 -21.81 17.46
C ARG A 743 13.43 -22.24 18.53
N LEU A 744 12.17 -21.82 18.42
CA LEU A 744 11.09 -22.32 19.30
C LEU A 744 10.88 -23.82 19.13
N GLU A 745 10.88 -24.33 17.90
CA GLU A 745 10.81 -25.78 17.63
C GLU A 745 11.99 -26.54 18.22
N ARG A 746 13.21 -25.99 18.13
CA ARG A 746 14.42 -26.58 18.73
C ARG A 746 14.32 -26.74 20.24
N ILE A 747 13.56 -25.90 20.96
CA ILE A 747 13.27 -26.10 22.40
C ILE A 747 12.52 -27.42 22.59
N ARG A 748 11.50 -27.65 21.79
CA ARG A 748 10.65 -28.84 21.86
C ARG A 748 11.38 -30.10 21.41
N GLN A 749 12.19 -29.99 20.35
CA GLN A 749 13.00 -31.10 19.82
C GLN A 749 14.01 -31.65 20.84
N ARG A 750 14.52 -30.80 21.74
CA ARG A 750 15.41 -31.23 22.84
C ARG A 750 14.67 -31.60 24.13
N GLY A 751 13.34 -31.77 24.07
CA GLY A 751 12.51 -32.17 25.20
C GLY A 751 12.09 -31.04 26.13
N GLY A 752 12.33 -29.77 25.73
CA GLY A 752 11.86 -28.60 26.46
C GLY A 752 10.38 -28.28 26.19
N LYS A 753 9.86 -27.29 26.93
CA LYS A 753 8.44 -26.89 26.87
C LYS A 753 8.29 -25.39 26.65
N VAL A 754 7.35 -24.98 25.81
CA VAL A 754 7.00 -23.59 25.54
C VAL A 754 5.53 -23.34 25.85
N VAL A 755 5.25 -22.35 26.71
CA VAL A 755 3.89 -21.93 27.09
C VAL A 755 3.69 -20.49 26.65
N LEU A 756 2.62 -20.22 25.91
CA LEU A 756 2.21 -18.89 25.46
C LEU A 756 0.96 -18.43 26.21
N VAL A 757 1.03 -17.25 26.83
CA VAL A 757 -0.10 -16.57 27.47
C VAL A 757 -0.42 -15.32 26.68
N ASP A 758 -1.60 -15.27 26.05
CA ASP A 758 -2.01 -14.16 25.18
C ASP A 758 -3.55 -14.11 25.04
N PRO A 759 -4.20 -12.93 25.05
CA PRO A 759 -5.64 -12.78 24.82
C PRO A 759 -6.10 -13.24 23.42
N ARG A 760 -5.17 -13.42 22.48
CA ARG A 760 -5.39 -14.00 21.16
C ARG A 760 -4.58 -15.29 21.03
N ARG A 761 -5.18 -16.34 20.47
CA ARG A 761 -4.45 -17.49 19.96
C ARG A 761 -3.69 -17.05 18.70
N THR A 762 -2.49 -16.54 18.90
CA THR A 762 -1.67 -15.94 17.83
C THR A 762 -1.09 -17.01 16.90
N GLU A 763 -0.47 -16.58 15.81
CA GLU A 763 0.21 -17.46 14.85
C GLU A 763 1.34 -18.25 15.53
N SER A 764 1.97 -17.68 16.56
CA SER A 764 2.99 -18.35 17.37
C SER A 764 2.44 -19.55 18.15
N ALA A 765 1.12 -19.63 18.41
CA ALA A 765 0.51 -20.74 19.13
C ALA A 765 0.68 -22.10 18.42
N ARG A 766 1.05 -22.11 17.13
CA ARG A 766 1.35 -23.34 16.36
C ARG A 766 2.69 -23.96 16.72
N TYR A 767 3.59 -23.19 17.32
CA TYR A 767 4.98 -23.56 17.59
C TYR A 767 5.26 -23.82 19.07
N VAL A 768 4.22 -23.73 19.92
CA VAL A 768 4.31 -23.89 21.37
C VAL A 768 3.49 -25.10 21.83
N ASP A 769 3.73 -25.57 23.05
CA ASP A 769 3.04 -26.74 23.62
C ASP A 769 1.69 -26.38 24.21
N GLN A 770 1.52 -25.14 24.69
CA GLN A 770 0.28 -24.67 25.28
C GLN A 770 0.06 -23.19 25.01
N HIS A 771 -1.19 -22.84 24.67
CA HIS A 771 -1.70 -21.47 24.69
C HIS A 771 -2.74 -21.33 25.80
N LEU A 772 -2.66 -20.23 26.56
CA LEU A 772 -3.65 -19.83 27.56
C LEU A 772 -4.16 -18.43 27.26
N PHE A 773 -5.48 -18.27 27.27
CA PHE A 773 -6.10 -16.95 27.22
C PHE A 773 -5.89 -16.21 28.54
N ILE A 774 -5.62 -14.92 28.44
CA ILE A 774 -5.54 -13.99 29.57
C ILE A 774 -6.37 -12.75 29.26
N ARG A 775 -7.02 -12.17 30.28
CA ARG A 775 -7.73 -10.91 30.13
C ARG A 775 -6.73 -9.79 29.83
N PRO A 776 -6.94 -8.96 28.78
CA PRO A 776 -5.99 -7.88 28.46
C PRO A 776 -5.69 -6.96 29.65
N GLY A 777 -4.41 -6.64 29.85
CA GLY A 777 -3.96 -5.73 30.92
C GLY A 777 -3.84 -6.36 32.31
N THR A 778 -3.89 -7.70 32.42
CA THR A 778 -3.90 -8.40 33.72
C THR A 778 -2.70 -9.30 33.98
N ASP A 779 -1.68 -9.23 33.13
CA ASP A 779 -0.45 -10.03 33.19
C ASP A 779 0.31 -9.85 34.52
N ALA A 780 0.27 -8.64 35.10
CA ALA A 780 0.89 -8.35 36.39
C ALA A 780 0.32 -9.26 37.48
N PHE A 781 -1.00 -9.44 37.49
CA PHE A 781 -1.68 -10.30 38.47
C PHE A 781 -1.35 -11.77 38.26
N PHE A 782 -1.25 -12.21 37.01
CA PHE A 782 -0.80 -13.58 36.70
C PHE A 782 0.62 -13.82 37.24
N LEU A 783 1.55 -12.90 36.99
CA LEU A 783 2.92 -12.96 37.52
C LEU A 783 2.93 -12.95 39.06
N LEU A 784 2.09 -12.14 39.71
CA LEU A 784 1.92 -12.17 41.18
C LEU A 784 1.50 -13.55 41.68
N GLY A 785 0.55 -14.20 40.99
CA GLY A 785 0.13 -15.56 41.32
C GLY A 785 1.26 -16.58 41.20
N LEU A 786 2.06 -16.51 40.12
CA LEU A 786 3.22 -17.38 39.93
C LEU A 786 4.27 -17.19 41.04
N ILE A 787 4.64 -15.94 41.32
CA ILE A 787 5.62 -15.59 42.36
C ILE A 787 5.12 -16.04 43.74
N ARG A 788 3.84 -15.78 44.05
CA ARG A 788 3.23 -16.20 45.32
C ARG A 788 3.32 -17.72 45.50
N HIS A 789 2.98 -18.49 44.47
CA HIS A 789 3.05 -19.95 44.53
C HIS A 789 4.48 -20.47 44.70
N VAL A 790 5.45 -19.89 43.98
CA VAL A 790 6.88 -20.22 44.13
C VAL A 790 7.35 -20.00 45.57
N LEU A 791 6.96 -18.88 46.19
CA LEU A 791 7.29 -18.57 47.59
C LEU A 791 6.62 -19.56 48.56
N ASP A 792 5.32 -19.81 48.41
CA ASP A 792 4.54 -20.69 49.30
C ASP A 792 4.99 -22.14 49.31
N ARG A 793 5.43 -22.62 48.15
CA ARG A 793 5.90 -24.01 47.98
C ARG A 793 7.39 -24.17 48.27
N GLY A 794 8.10 -23.08 48.61
CA GLY A 794 9.53 -23.12 48.90
C GLY A 794 10.38 -23.47 47.67
N LEU A 795 9.95 -23.05 46.47
CA LEU A 795 10.60 -23.38 45.18
C LEU A 795 11.70 -22.40 44.78
N VAL A 796 12.11 -21.52 45.69
CA VAL A 796 13.11 -20.46 45.49
C VAL A 796 14.52 -21.05 45.36
N LYS A 797 15.23 -20.76 44.26
CA LYS A 797 16.57 -21.26 43.89
C LYS A 797 17.49 -20.17 43.30
N PRO A 798 17.75 -19.04 44.00
CA PRO A 798 18.42 -17.88 43.41
C PRO A 798 19.91 -18.06 43.10
N GLY A 799 20.55 -19.12 43.62
CA GLY A 799 21.99 -19.33 43.46
C GLY A 799 22.80 -18.10 43.87
N ARG A 800 23.78 -17.72 43.03
CA ARG A 800 24.65 -16.55 43.25
C ARG A 800 23.91 -15.21 43.29
N LEU A 801 22.70 -15.13 42.74
CA LEU A 801 21.93 -13.87 42.71
C LEU A 801 21.56 -13.40 44.12
N ARG A 802 21.41 -14.33 45.07
CA ARG A 802 21.12 -13.99 46.47
C ARG A 802 22.22 -13.12 47.09
N GLU A 803 23.48 -13.40 46.78
CA GLU A 803 24.64 -12.66 47.30
C GLU A 803 24.84 -11.33 46.55
N LEU A 804 24.40 -11.25 45.30
CA LEU A 804 24.52 -10.04 44.48
C LEU A 804 23.37 -9.05 44.72
N ALA A 805 22.20 -9.53 45.16
CA ALA A 805 21.04 -8.70 45.43
C ALA A 805 21.16 -7.90 46.74
N ASP A 806 20.68 -6.66 46.72
CA ASP A 806 20.35 -5.93 47.93
C ASP A 806 18.98 -6.34 48.48
N ASN A 807 18.76 -6.09 49.78
CA ASN A 807 17.46 -6.24 50.46
C ASN A 807 16.70 -7.55 50.16
N TRP A 808 17.41 -8.68 50.03
CA TRP A 808 16.82 -9.97 49.66
C TRP A 808 15.66 -10.36 50.58
N GLU A 809 15.85 -10.19 51.89
CA GLU A 809 14.86 -10.52 52.92
C GLU A 809 13.58 -9.68 52.81
N ALA A 810 13.64 -8.51 52.17
CA ALA A 810 12.48 -7.63 52.00
C ALA A 810 11.58 -8.05 50.84
N LEU A 811 12.02 -8.95 49.95
CA LEU A 811 11.26 -9.31 48.75
C LEU A 811 10.01 -10.15 49.06
N ALA A 812 10.14 -11.22 49.85
CA ALA A 812 9.02 -12.14 50.11
C ALA A 812 7.81 -11.46 50.80
N PRO A 813 8.00 -10.58 51.81
CA PRO A 813 6.89 -9.84 52.42
C PRO A 813 6.04 -9.01 51.45
N LEU A 814 6.59 -8.55 50.32
CA LEU A 814 5.85 -7.74 49.33
C LEU A 814 4.69 -8.51 48.68
N PHE A 815 4.75 -9.85 48.68
CA PHE A 815 3.75 -10.71 48.06
C PHE A 815 2.82 -11.37 49.08
N GLU A 816 2.86 -10.92 50.34
CA GLU A 816 1.90 -11.34 51.36
C GLU A 816 0.48 -10.84 51.04
N GLY A 817 -0.52 -11.70 51.27
CA GLY A 817 -1.93 -11.36 51.03
C GLY A 817 -2.41 -11.51 49.58
N VAL A 818 -1.58 -11.96 48.65
CA VAL A 818 -2.03 -12.34 47.29
C VAL A 818 -2.83 -13.65 47.36
N SER A 819 -4.12 -13.61 46.99
CA SER A 819 -4.97 -14.82 46.84
C SER A 819 -4.95 -15.31 45.40
N LEU A 820 -4.71 -16.61 45.20
CA LEU A 820 -4.73 -17.22 43.86
C LEU A 820 -6.14 -17.21 43.26
N GLU A 821 -7.18 -17.28 44.07
CA GLU A 821 -8.58 -17.19 43.64
C GLU A 821 -8.89 -15.80 43.08
N GLN A 822 -8.43 -14.74 43.75
CA GLN A 822 -8.56 -13.37 43.27
C GLN A 822 -7.75 -13.15 41.98
N VAL A 823 -6.51 -13.66 41.93
CA VAL A 823 -5.68 -13.61 40.73
C VAL A 823 -6.39 -14.30 39.56
N SER A 824 -6.90 -15.51 39.78
CA SER A 824 -7.60 -16.31 38.78
C SER A 824 -8.84 -15.59 38.25
N ALA A 825 -9.65 -15.00 39.14
CA ALA A 825 -10.82 -14.22 38.75
C ALA A 825 -10.45 -12.97 37.94
N ARG A 826 -9.33 -12.30 38.27
CA ARG A 826 -8.86 -11.09 37.58
C ARG A 826 -8.31 -11.40 36.18
N CYS A 827 -7.38 -12.35 36.08
CA CYS A 827 -6.69 -12.62 34.82
C CYS A 827 -7.40 -13.64 33.92
N GLY A 828 -8.33 -14.41 34.46
CA GLY A 828 -9.07 -15.43 33.71
C GLY A 828 -8.33 -16.76 33.52
N ILE A 829 -7.18 -16.95 34.17
CA ILE A 829 -6.43 -18.22 34.15
C ILE A 829 -6.77 -19.02 35.42
N ALA A 830 -7.08 -20.30 35.27
CA ALA A 830 -7.45 -21.16 36.39
C ALA A 830 -6.31 -21.27 37.43
N VAL A 831 -6.67 -21.32 38.72
CA VAL A 831 -5.70 -21.52 39.82
C VAL A 831 -4.79 -22.72 39.56
N ALA A 832 -5.35 -23.84 39.09
CA ALA A 832 -4.58 -25.04 38.79
C ALA A 832 -3.51 -24.82 37.70
N ASP A 833 -3.79 -24.01 36.67
CA ASP A 833 -2.81 -23.67 35.65
C ASP A 833 -1.74 -22.73 36.17
N ILE A 834 -2.10 -21.75 37.02
CA ILE A 834 -1.13 -20.87 37.69
C ILE A 834 -0.14 -21.70 38.52
N GLN A 835 -0.66 -22.61 39.35
CA GLN A 835 0.14 -23.48 40.20
C GLN A 835 1.07 -24.38 39.38
N ARG A 836 0.51 -25.07 38.37
CA ARG A 836 1.27 -25.96 37.49
C ARG A 836 2.37 -25.22 36.74
N ILE A 837 2.08 -24.04 36.18
CA ILE A 837 3.09 -23.26 35.45
C ILE A 837 4.23 -22.83 36.38
N ALA A 838 3.91 -22.36 37.58
CA ALA A 838 4.93 -21.99 38.57
C ALA A 838 5.80 -23.18 38.98
N GLU A 839 5.20 -24.36 39.17
CA GLU A 839 5.91 -25.60 39.49
C GLU A 839 6.78 -26.09 38.32
N ASP A 840 6.22 -26.19 37.12
CA ASP A 840 6.94 -26.58 35.90
C ASP A 840 8.13 -25.65 35.65
N PHE A 841 7.93 -24.33 35.79
CA PHE A 841 8.95 -23.31 35.58
C PHE A 841 10.10 -23.43 36.60
N ALA A 842 9.79 -23.63 37.88
CA ALA A 842 10.79 -23.76 38.94
C ALA A 842 11.48 -25.14 38.97
N ALA A 843 10.84 -26.17 38.39
CA ALA A 843 11.38 -27.53 38.29
C ALA A 843 12.37 -27.70 37.13
N ALA A 844 12.20 -26.94 36.04
CA ALA A 844 13.09 -26.98 34.89
C ALA A 844 14.56 -26.64 35.27
N GLU A 845 15.52 -27.31 34.62
CA GLU A 845 16.96 -27.07 34.84
C GLU A 845 17.36 -25.66 34.41
N CYS A 846 16.84 -25.21 33.27
CA CYS A 846 16.98 -23.86 32.76
C CYS A 846 15.62 -23.38 32.21
N ALA A 847 15.16 -22.24 32.70
CA ALA A 847 13.88 -21.66 32.30
C ALA A 847 14.01 -20.17 31.99
N VAL A 848 13.10 -19.64 31.18
CA VAL A 848 13.03 -18.21 30.90
C VAL A 848 11.57 -17.76 30.85
N CYS A 849 11.23 -16.75 31.65
CA CYS A 849 9.96 -16.04 31.54
C CYS A 849 10.21 -14.78 30.74
N TYR A 850 9.64 -14.67 29.54
CA TYR A 850 9.83 -13.60 28.56
C TYR A 850 8.49 -12.99 28.18
N GLY A 851 8.43 -11.66 28.04
CA GLY A 851 7.23 -10.99 27.56
C GLY A 851 7.55 -9.71 26.80
N ARG A 852 6.64 -9.33 25.88
CA ARG A 852 6.84 -8.19 24.95
C ARG A 852 5.59 -7.33 24.79
N MET A 853 5.38 -6.71 23.62
CA MET A 853 4.37 -5.68 23.35
C MET A 853 3.05 -5.85 24.10
N GLY A 854 2.50 -7.07 24.17
CA GLY A 854 1.28 -7.36 24.93
C GLY A 854 1.37 -6.93 26.41
N ILE A 855 2.52 -7.14 27.07
CA ILE A 855 2.80 -6.73 28.46
C ILE A 855 3.46 -5.35 28.59
N SER A 856 4.09 -4.82 27.54
CA SER A 856 4.74 -3.50 27.57
C SER A 856 3.77 -2.35 27.37
N THR A 857 2.72 -2.55 26.56
CA THR A 857 1.79 -1.47 26.14
C THR A 857 0.43 -1.59 26.83
N GLN A 858 0.49 -1.70 28.15
CA GLN A 858 -0.64 -1.81 29.08
C GLN A 858 -0.34 -1.01 30.37
N SER A 859 -1.35 -0.77 31.21
CA SER A 859 -1.28 0.14 32.38
C SER A 859 -0.31 -0.27 33.52
N TYR A 860 0.31 -1.44 33.39
CA TYR A 860 1.30 -2.00 34.31
C TYR A 860 2.58 -2.42 33.58
N GLY A 861 2.94 -1.71 32.51
CA GLY A 861 4.09 -2.04 31.65
C GLY A 861 5.39 -2.26 32.42
N ALA A 862 5.79 -1.30 33.25
CA ALA A 862 7.04 -1.41 34.03
C ALA A 862 6.95 -2.48 35.11
N LEU A 863 5.81 -2.55 35.82
CA LEU A 863 5.58 -3.55 36.85
C LEU A 863 5.65 -4.98 36.30
N ASN A 864 5.07 -5.24 35.12
CA ASN A 864 5.15 -6.54 34.44
C ASN A 864 6.59 -7.00 34.23
N HIS A 865 7.46 -6.11 33.75
CA HIS A 865 8.85 -6.45 33.48
C HIS A 865 9.64 -6.68 34.77
N TRP A 866 9.36 -5.93 35.84
CA TRP A 866 9.96 -6.17 37.15
C TRP A 866 9.53 -7.51 37.74
N LEU A 867 8.23 -7.83 37.74
CA LEU A 867 7.73 -9.11 38.25
C LEU A 867 8.26 -10.30 37.44
N MET A 868 8.37 -10.15 36.12
CA MET A 868 9.02 -11.13 35.25
C MET A 868 10.49 -11.35 35.65
N LEU A 869 11.25 -10.28 35.91
CA LEU A 869 12.63 -10.40 36.40
C LEU A 869 12.67 -11.04 37.79
N VAL A 870 11.79 -10.66 38.71
CA VAL A 870 11.68 -11.27 40.05
C VAL A 870 11.45 -12.78 39.94
N LEU A 871 10.55 -13.25 39.06
CA LEU A 871 10.32 -14.68 38.85
C LEU A 871 11.59 -15.40 38.35
N ASN A 872 12.29 -14.83 37.37
CA ASN A 872 13.56 -15.38 36.88
C ASN A 872 14.64 -15.36 37.98
N ILE A 873 14.73 -14.30 38.78
CA ILE A 873 15.70 -14.17 39.89
C ILE A 873 15.42 -15.20 40.99
N LEU A 874 14.17 -15.31 41.43
CA LEU A 874 13.77 -16.25 42.49
C LEU A 874 14.07 -17.70 42.12
N THR A 875 14.06 -18.03 40.84
CA THR A 875 14.30 -19.39 40.33
C THR A 875 15.72 -19.62 39.79
N GLY A 876 16.62 -18.63 39.89
CA GLY A 876 18.02 -18.75 39.50
C GLY A 876 18.29 -18.64 37.99
N ASN A 877 17.33 -18.10 37.25
CA ASN A 877 17.33 -18.03 35.79
C ASN A 877 17.79 -16.67 35.22
N LEU A 878 18.12 -15.67 36.05
CA LEU A 878 18.78 -14.44 35.58
C LEU A 878 20.31 -14.60 35.55
N ASP A 879 20.91 -14.13 34.46
CA ASP A 879 22.34 -14.22 34.15
C ASP A 879 22.89 -15.66 34.25
N SER A 880 22.12 -16.60 33.69
CA SER A 880 22.42 -18.04 33.71
C SER A 880 22.16 -18.66 32.31
N PRO A 881 22.99 -19.60 31.83
CA PRO A 881 22.75 -20.31 30.56
C PRO A 881 21.35 -20.93 30.48
N GLY A 882 20.67 -20.73 29.36
CA GLY A 882 19.29 -21.13 29.11
C GLY A 882 18.22 -20.25 29.77
N GLY A 883 18.61 -19.27 30.57
CA GLY A 883 17.73 -18.29 31.20
C GLY A 883 17.75 -16.91 30.51
N MET A 884 17.54 -15.84 31.29
CA MET A 884 17.71 -14.46 30.84
C MET A 884 19.19 -14.06 30.96
N MET A 885 19.81 -13.64 29.87
CA MET A 885 21.24 -13.31 29.80
C MET A 885 21.49 -11.91 29.23
N PHE A 886 22.76 -11.55 29.09
CA PHE A 886 23.22 -10.32 28.47
C PHE A 886 24.16 -10.63 27.31
N THR A 887 24.06 -9.84 26.24
CA THR A 887 25.00 -9.91 25.11
C THR A 887 26.31 -9.21 25.45
N THR A 888 27.40 -9.66 24.86
CA THR A 888 28.68 -8.93 24.76
C THR A 888 28.87 -8.49 23.31
N PRO A 889 28.26 -7.36 22.88
CA PRO A 889 28.30 -6.90 21.49
C PRO A 889 29.71 -6.48 21.07
N ALA A 890 30.02 -6.60 19.78
CA ALA A 890 31.32 -6.23 19.24
C ALA A 890 31.63 -4.73 19.39
N PHE A 891 30.63 -3.89 19.11
CA PHE A 891 30.66 -2.46 19.38
C PHE A 891 29.97 -2.21 20.73
N ASN A 892 30.73 -1.95 21.79
CA ASN A 892 30.20 -1.85 23.16
C ASN A 892 30.49 -0.50 23.84
N LYS A 893 30.15 0.61 23.18
CA LYS A 893 30.33 1.95 23.79
C LYS A 893 29.33 2.22 24.92
N ALA A 894 28.14 1.62 24.86
CA ALA A 894 27.07 1.83 25.82
C ALA A 894 27.32 1.14 27.17
N GLN A 895 27.66 -0.16 27.20
CA GLN A 895 27.68 -0.97 28.43
C GLN A 895 29.00 -0.86 29.23
N SER A 896 29.64 0.31 29.25
CA SER A 896 30.91 0.54 29.95
C SER A 896 30.81 1.47 31.17
N ARG A 897 29.64 2.08 31.39
CA ARG A 897 29.39 3.08 32.44
C ARG A 897 27.89 3.18 32.74
N PRO A 898 27.47 3.67 33.92
CA PRO A 898 26.07 3.98 34.20
C PRO A 898 25.46 4.90 33.13
N MET A 899 24.20 4.67 32.76
CA MET A 899 23.51 5.43 31.72
C MET A 899 22.00 5.48 31.94
N GLY A 900 21.39 6.63 31.70
CA GLY A 900 19.96 6.87 31.87
C GLY A 900 19.64 7.94 32.90
N SER A 901 18.41 8.45 32.84
CA SER A 901 17.80 9.37 33.80
C SER A 901 16.32 9.01 33.93
N PHE A 902 15.73 9.32 35.08
CA PHE A 902 14.31 9.10 35.31
C PHE A 902 13.73 10.22 36.17
N ASN A 903 12.60 10.78 35.72
CA ASN A 903 11.81 11.80 36.40
C ASN A 903 12.64 12.99 36.92
N THR A 904 13.68 13.37 36.16
CA THR A 904 14.54 14.52 36.53
C THR A 904 13.87 15.87 36.18
N TYR A 905 12.90 15.81 35.27
CA TYR A 905 11.95 16.85 34.91
C TYR A 905 10.68 16.19 34.37
N GLN A 906 9.61 16.96 34.21
CA GLN A 906 8.28 16.45 33.84
C GLN A 906 7.71 17.23 32.66
N SER A 907 6.81 16.60 31.91
CA SER A 907 6.05 17.26 30.84
C SER A 907 5.22 18.39 31.43
N ARG A 908 5.02 19.47 30.67
CA ARG A 908 4.37 20.68 31.16
C ARG A 908 2.87 20.49 31.37
N VAL A 909 2.19 19.77 30.49
CA VAL A 909 0.72 19.69 30.51
C VAL A 909 0.21 18.67 31.52
N ARG A 910 0.71 17.43 31.47
CA ARG A 910 0.24 16.33 32.33
C ARG A 910 1.17 15.96 33.47
N GLY A 911 2.38 16.52 33.55
CA GLY A 911 3.36 16.14 34.58
C GLY A 911 3.91 14.71 34.45
N LEU A 912 3.87 14.08 33.27
CA LEU A 912 4.46 12.76 33.04
C LEU A 912 6.00 12.82 33.15
N PRO A 913 6.63 11.76 33.70
CA PRO A 913 8.06 11.74 33.93
C PRO A 913 8.85 11.64 32.62
N GLU A 914 10.01 12.29 32.57
CA GLU A 914 11.03 11.99 31.58
C GLU A 914 11.72 10.64 31.87
N PHE A 915 12.15 9.96 30.81
CA PHE A 915 13.09 8.84 30.90
C PHE A 915 14.15 8.90 29.78
N ASP A 916 15.43 8.74 30.15
CA ASP A 916 16.60 8.77 29.26
C ASP A 916 16.63 9.98 28.29
N ARG A 917 16.19 11.13 28.81
CA ARG A 917 15.99 12.45 28.18
C ARG A 917 14.86 12.49 27.16
N TYR A 918 14.01 11.48 27.13
CA TYR A 918 12.80 11.46 26.31
C TYR A 918 11.57 11.70 27.18
N PHE A 919 10.65 12.50 26.64
CA PHE A 919 9.28 12.47 27.08
C PHE A 919 8.49 11.35 26.40
N PRO A 920 7.41 10.89 27.05
CA PRO A 920 6.48 9.95 26.43
C PRO A 920 5.80 10.53 25.19
N ALA A 921 5.81 9.81 24.07
CA ALA A 921 5.26 10.29 22.79
C ALA A 921 3.75 10.61 22.85
N VAL A 922 3.01 10.04 23.81
CA VAL A 922 1.59 10.30 24.05
C VAL A 922 1.28 11.75 24.45
N ILE A 923 2.27 12.55 24.86
CA ILE A 923 2.06 13.96 25.21
C ILE A 923 2.23 14.92 24.01
N MET A 924 2.79 14.45 22.89
CA MET A 924 3.26 15.36 21.84
C MET A 924 2.14 16.30 21.36
N ALA A 925 0.94 15.77 21.10
CA ALA A 925 -0.17 16.56 20.63
C ALA A 925 -0.64 17.61 21.64
N GLU A 926 -0.70 17.29 22.94
CA GLU A 926 -1.12 18.25 23.96
C GLU A 926 -0.06 19.32 24.25
N GLU A 927 1.24 19.00 24.13
CA GLU A 927 2.32 19.98 24.26
C GLU A 927 2.35 20.99 23.09
N MET A 928 1.85 20.59 21.91
CA MET A 928 1.61 21.48 20.78
C MET A 928 0.33 22.31 20.96
N LEU A 929 -0.78 21.68 21.37
CA LEU A 929 -2.11 22.31 21.39
C LEU A 929 -2.34 23.23 22.59
N THR A 930 -1.68 23.00 23.73
CA THR A 930 -1.96 23.73 24.97
C THR A 930 -1.15 25.04 25.03
N PRO A 931 -1.78 26.22 25.07
CA PRO A 931 -1.05 27.49 25.17
C PRO A 931 -0.22 27.61 26.47
N GLY A 932 0.85 28.39 26.43
CA GLY A 932 1.69 28.70 27.60
C GLY A 932 3.18 28.76 27.27
N GLU A 933 3.99 29.11 28.27
CA GLU A 933 5.46 29.04 28.17
C GLU A 933 5.89 27.60 27.83
N GLY A 934 6.77 27.44 26.84
CA GLY A 934 7.22 26.12 26.38
C GLY A 934 6.24 25.38 25.46
N GLN A 935 5.14 26.03 25.01
CA GLN A 935 4.28 25.47 23.95
C GLN A 935 5.11 25.16 22.70
N VAL A 936 4.94 23.96 22.15
CA VAL A 936 5.64 23.54 20.93
C VAL A 936 5.11 24.31 19.72
N ARG A 937 6.01 25.01 19.04
CA ARG A 937 5.78 25.81 17.82
C ARG A 937 6.54 25.27 16.62
N GLY A 938 7.71 24.67 16.87
CA GLY A 938 8.55 24.04 15.86
C GLY A 938 8.68 22.54 16.08
N PHE A 939 8.76 21.74 15.01
CA PHE A 939 8.89 20.29 15.14
C PHE A 939 9.89 19.68 14.15
N VAL A 940 10.75 18.78 14.66
CA VAL A 940 11.69 17.98 13.87
C VAL A 940 11.28 16.51 13.93
N CYS A 941 10.79 15.96 12.82
CA CYS A 941 10.46 14.54 12.72
C CYS A 941 11.58 13.79 11.98
N VAL A 942 12.10 12.71 12.56
CA VAL A 942 13.16 11.89 11.96
C VAL A 942 12.66 10.46 11.79
N ALA A 943 12.53 10.03 10.53
CA ALA A 943 12.12 8.70 10.11
C ALA A 943 10.89 8.18 10.89
N GLY A 944 9.81 8.96 10.93
CA GLY A 944 8.69 8.73 11.84
C GLY A 944 7.35 9.11 11.26
N ASN A 945 6.30 8.42 11.70
CA ASN A 945 4.92 8.72 11.34
C ASN A 945 4.00 8.71 12.60
N PRO A 946 4.17 9.65 13.54
CA PRO A 946 3.36 9.76 14.76
C PRO A 946 1.85 9.81 14.49
N VAL A 947 1.38 10.41 13.38
CA VAL A 947 -0.06 10.43 13.04
C VAL A 947 -0.68 9.02 13.00
N LEU A 948 0.04 8.03 12.49
CA LEU A 948 -0.43 6.63 12.48
C LEU A 948 0.14 5.77 13.61
N SER A 949 1.13 6.23 14.37
CA SER A 949 1.83 5.40 15.36
C SER A 949 1.52 5.75 16.82
N THR A 950 1.11 6.97 17.14
CA THR A 950 0.72 7.35 18.52
C THR A 950 -0.78 7.17 18.75
N PRO A 951 -1.24 6.98 20.00
CA PRO A 951 -2.65 7.08 20.34
C PRO A 951 -3.26 8.42 19.91
N ASN A 952 -4.56 8.41 19.60
CA ASN A 952 -5.33 9.54 19.11
C ASN A 952 -4.68 10.24 17.89
N GLY A 953 -4.49 9.47 16.81
CA GLY A 953 -3.85 9.93 15.58
C GLY A 953 -4.48 11.18 14.96
N ARG A 954 -5.81 11.37 15.12
CA ARG A 954 -6.53 12.57 14.65
C ARG A 954 -6.14 13.83 15.44
N GLN A 955 -5.94 13.71 16.75
CA GLN A 955 -5.47 14.83 17.55
C GLN A 955 -4.03 15.19 17.19
N MET A 956 -3.18 14.18 16.95
CA MET A 956 -1.81 14.40 16.47
C MET A 956 -1.81 15.10 15.11
N ASP A 957 -2.67 14.66 14.19
CA ASP A 957 -2.86 15.28 12.86
C ASP A 957 -3.24 16.76 12.97
N ALA A 958 -4.20 17.08 13.85
CA ALA A 958 -4.63 18.45 14.10
C ALA A 958 -3.57 19.31 14.83
N ALA A 959 -2.75 18.69 15.68
CA ALA A 959 -1.68 19.38 16.41
C ALA A 959 -0.54 19.82 15.47
N LEU A 960 -0.16 18.96 14.51
CA LEU A 960 0.88 19.27 13.53
C LEU A 960 0.49 20.42 12.60
N GLU A 961 -0.79 20.50 12.21
CA GLU A 961 -1.31 21.56 11.34
C GLU A 961 -1.20 22.98 11.97
N GLN A 962 -1.06 23.08 13.30
CA GLN A 962 -0.97 24.37 14.02
C GLN A 962 0.45 24.90 14.23
N LEU A 963 1.46 24.13 13.85
CA LEU A 963 2.86 24.50 14.06
C LEU A 963 3.25 25.72 13.21
N GLU A 964 4.17 26.54 13.73
CA GLU A 964 4.78 27.64 12.96
C GLU A 964 5.81 27.16 11.94
N PHE A 965 6.41 25.98 12.22
CA PHE A 965 7.35 25.33 11.32
C PHE A 965 7.51 23.85 11.64
N MET A 966 7.60 23.00 10.61
CA MET A 966 7.95 21.60 10.74
C MET A 966 8.92 21.17 9.65
N VAL A 967 9.93 20.38 10.04
CA VAL A 967 10.82 19.67 9.11
C VAL A 967 10.69 18.16 9.31
N SER A 968 10.65 17.43 8.20
CA SER A 968 10.66 15.96 8.20
C SER A 968 11.90 15.43 7.51
N ILE A 969 12.72 14.63 8.21
CA ILE A 969 13.79 13.82 7.62
C ILE A 969 13.18 12.45 7.32
N ASP A 970 12.62 12.32 6.13
CA ASP A 970 11.91 11.13 5.66
C ASP A 970 11.93 11.09 4.13
N PHE A 971 12.01 9.90 3.57
CA PHE A 971 12.00 9.66 2.12
C PHE A 971 10.60 9.51 1.51
N TYR A 972 9.53 9.68 2.29
CA TYR A 972 8.14 9.63 1.83
C TYR A 972 7.34 10.87 2.20
N LEU A 973 6.34 11.19 1.36
CA LEU A 973 5.26 12.12 1.68
C LEU A 973 4.07 11.34 2.27
N ASN A 974 4.13 11.10 3.58
CA ASN A 974 3.20 10.30 4.39
C ASN A 974 2.28 11.19 5.26
N GLU A 975 1.46 10.57 6.12
CA GLU A 975 0.45 11.25 6.96
C GLU A 975 1.04 12.28 7.92
N THR A 976 2.28 12.09 8.36
CA THR A 976 3.00 13.05 9.20
C THR A 976 3.77 14.05 8.34
N SER A 977 4.57 13.59 7.38
CA SER A 977 5.45 14.48 6.62
C SER A 977 4.68 15.44 5.70
N ARG A 978 3.41 15.16 5.38
CA ARG A 978 2.52 16.14 4.72
C ARG A 978 2.34 17.43 5.49
N HIS A 979 2.58 17.46 6.81
CA HIS A 979 2.51 18.66 7.63
C HIS A 979 3.79 19.50 7.58
N ALA A 980 4.90 18.93 7.12
CA ALA A 980 6.16 19.64 7.06
C ALA A 980 6.09 20.87 6.12
N ASP A 981 6.90 21.86 6.41
CA ASP A 981 7.26 22.93 5.47
C ASP A 981 8.39 22.48 4.55
N ILE A 982 9.30 21.65 5.07
CA ILE A 982 10.42 21.09 4.32
C ILE A 982 10.58 19.60 4.62
N ILE A 983 10.73 18.79 3.56
CA ILE A 983 11.09 17.37 3.65
C ILE A 983 12.51 17.18 3.14
N LEU A 984 13.35 16.52 3.93
CA LEU A 984 14.75 16.21 3.64
C LEU A 984 14.90 14.69 3.44
N PRO A 985 14.86 14.19 2.20
CA PRO A 985 14.85 12.75 1.95
C PRO A 985 16.25 12.13 1.98
N PRO A 986 16.51 11.14 2.85
CA PRO A 986 17.77 10.41 2.86
C PRO A 986 17.89 9.41 1.69
N THR A 987 19.12 8.91 1.48
CA THR A 987 19.37 7.71 0.68
C THR A 987 18.65 6.49 1.25
N GLY A 988 18.42 5.49 0.41
CA GLY A 988 17.61 4.33 0.71
C GLY A 988 18.43 3.22 1.36
N PRO A 989 17.77 2.19 1.91
CA PRO A 989 18.42 1.18 2.72
C PRO A 989 19.45 0.30 1.99
N LEU A 990 19.56 0.42 0.65
CA LEU A 990 20.54 -0.31 -0.17
C LEU A 990 21.67 0.60 -0.73
N GLU A 991 21.62 1.90 -0.44
CA GLU A 991 22.51 2.94 -0.99
C GLU A 991 23.57 3.43 0.03
N HIS A 992 23.63 2.79 1.20
CA HIS A 992 24.60 3.08 2.26
C HIS A 992 25.01 1.80 2.98
N GLU A 993 26.10 1.85 3.73
CA GLU A 993 26.61 0.75 4.54
C GLU A 993 25.64 0.35 5.66
N GLN A 994 25.75 -0.88 6.17
CA GLN A 994 24.96 -1.37 7.29
C GLN A 994 25.82 -2.04 8.36
N TYR A 995 25.55 -1.64 9.60
CA TYR A 995 25.93 -2.34 10.82
C TYR A 995 24.89 -2.04 11.90
N ASP A 996 24.27 -3.06 12.47
CA ASP A 996 23.25 -2.88 13.51
C ASP A 996 23.89 -2.66 14.89
N ILE A 997 23.89 -1.42 15.38
CA ILE A 997 24.42 -1.12 16.74
C ILE A 997 23.46 -1.64 17.82
N VAL A 998 22.16 -1.34 17.67
CA VAL A 998 21.16 -1.61 18.70
C VAL A 998 20.87 -3.11 18.82
N PHE A 999 20.64 -3.78 17.69
CA PHE A 999 20.15 -5.16 17.70
C PHE A 999 21.24 -6.19 18.02
N ASN A 1000 22.52 -5.84 17.86
CA ASN A 1000 23.61 -6.63 18.42
C ASN A 1000 23.59 -6.66 19.97
N MET A 1001 23.00 -5.65 20.64
CA MET A 1001 22.77 -5.68 22.10
C MET A 1001 21.56 -6.52 22.51
N LEU A 1002 20.75 -6.96 21.54
CA LEU A 1002 19.50 -7.67 21.75
C LEU A 1002 19.54 -9.11 21.20
N ALA A 1003 20.66 -9.49 20.58
CA ALA A 1003 20.83 -10.75 19.89
C ALA A 1003 20.83 -11.94 20.87
N VAL A 1004 20.17 -13.03 20.49
CA VAL A 1004 20.19 -14.28 21.26
C VAL A 1004 21.56 -14.98 21.23
N ARG A 1005 22.53 -14.41 20.53
CA ARG A 1005 23.90 -14.90 20.36
C ARG A 1005 24.83 -13.73 20.03
N ASN A 1006 26.09 -13.77 20.46
CA ASN A 1006 27.03 -12.71 20.12
C ASN A 1006 27.42 -12.84 18.65
N LEU A 1007 27.09 -11.83 17.85
CA LEU A 1007 27.35 -11.81 16.42
C LEU A 1007 27.82 -10.42 15.98
N SER A 1008 28.39 -10.35 14.78
CA SER A 1008 28.79 -9.08 14.18
C SER A 1008 28.79 -9.21 12.65
N ARG A 1009 28.17 -8.25 11.96
CA ARG A 1009 28.13 -8.21 10.49
C ARG A 1009 28.26 -6.76 10.02
N TYR A 1010 29.13 -6.53 9.05
CA TYR A 1010 29.20 -5.30 8.29
C TYR A 1010 28.79 -5.58 6.85
N SER A 1011 28.10 -4.64 6.21
CA SER A 1011 27.69 -4.76 4.81
C SER A 1011 27.95 -3.47 4.07
N ASP A 1012 28.68 -3.54 2.96
CA ASP A 1012 28.86 -2.41 2.05
C ASP A 1012 27.52 -2.00 1.38
N PRO A 1013 27.43 -0.77 0.83
CA PRO A 1013 26.32 -0.37 -0.02
C PRO A 1013 26.16 -1.34 -1.21
N VAL A 1014 24.91 -1.69 -1.56
CA VAL A 1014 24.62 -2.50 -2.76
C VAL A 1014 24.70 -1.63 -4.02
N PHE A 1015 24.22 -0.39 -3.89
CA PHE A 1015 24.25 0.63 -4.93
C PHE A 1015 25.03 1.85 -4.46
N GLU A 1016 25.70 2.52 -5.39
CA GLU A 1016 26.24 3.85 -5.14
C GLU A 1016 25.08 4.84 -4.99
N ALA A 1017 25.21 5.77 -4.04
CA ALA A 1017 24.23 6.83 -3.86
C ALA A 1017 24.18 7.72 -5.12
N PRO A 1018 23.00 7.98 -5.72
CA PRO A 1018 22.90 8.84 -6.89
C PRO A 1018 23.44 10.25 -6.63
N GLU A 1019 24.00 10.88 -7.66
CA GLU A 1019 24.51 12.24 -7.57
C GLU A 1019 23.42 13.21 -7.06
N GLY A 1020 23.79 14.09 -6.13
CA GLY A 1020 22.87 15.07 -5.55
C GLY A 1020 21.94 14.51 -4.46
N THR A 1021 22.09 13.24 -4.05
CA THR A 1021 21.43 12.69 -2.86
C THR A 1021 22.31 12.82 -1.62
N ARG A 1022 21.75 12.69 -0.41
CA ARG A 1022 22.49 12.72 0.86
C ARG A 1022 22.02 11.59 1.77
N CYS A 1023 22.95 10.95 2.49
CA CYS A 1023 22.59 9.99 3.52
C CYS A 1023 22.13 10.68 4.80
N ASP A 1024 21.48 9.95 5.70
CA ASP A 1024 20.92 10.52 6.93
C ASP A 1024 21.96 11.22 7.81
N TRP A 1025 23.17 10.64 7.91
CA TRP A 1025 24.27 11.20 8.69
C TRP A 1025 24.67 12.59 8.19
N ASP A 1026 24.74 12.78 6.88
CA ASP A 1026 25.10 14.06 6.27
C ASP A 1026 24.02 15.12 6.48
N ILE A 1027 22.75 14.72 6.42
CA ILE A 1027 21.61 15.61 6.67
C ILE A 1027 21.61 16.08 8.12
N VAL A 1028 21.65 15.14 9.07
CA VAL A 1028 21.58 15.44 10.52
C VAL A 1028 22.76 16.28 10.98
N GLN A 1029 23.97 15.96 10.52
CA GLN A 1029 25.14 16.80 10.80
C GLN A 1029 25.06 18.17 10.13
N GLY A 1030 24.59 18.22 8.88
CA GLY A 1030 24.43 19.46 8.12
C GLY A 1030 23.53 20.45 8.84
N LEU A 1031 22.41 19.96 9.39
CA LEU A 1031 21.50 20.74 10.24
C LEU A 1031 22.16 21.17 11.55
N ALA A 1032 22.77 20.23 12.28
CA ALA A 1032 23.40 20.54 13.57
C ALA A 1032 24.45 21.65 13.45
N ARG A 1033 25.31 21.60 12.43
CA ARG A 1033 26.34 22.63 12.21
C ARG A 1033 25.75 24.00 11.90
N ARG A 1034 24.69 24.06 11.09
CA ARG A 1034 24.03 25.33 10.73
C ARG A 1034 23.30 25.94 11.92
N ILE A 1035 22.61 25.12 12.72
CA ILE A 1035 21.96 25.56 13.95
C ILE A 1035 23.00 26.13 14.92
N GLU A 1036 24.10 25.41 15.14
CA GLU A 1036 25.19 25.88 16.01
C GLU A 1036 25.83 27.17 15.52
N ALA A 1037 26.08 27.31 14.20
CA ALA A 1037 26.63 28.53 13.63
C ALA A 1037 25.70 29.74 13.80
N LEU A 1038 24.38 29.53 13.71
CA LEU A 1038 23.40 30.59 13.92
C LEU A 1038 23.24 30.97 15.41
N LYS A 1039 23.34 30.00 16.33
CA LYS A 1039 23.29 30.26 17.77
C LYS A 1039 24.58 30.90 18.30
N ASN A 1040 25.72 30.51 17.73
CA ASN A 1040 27.06 30.85 18.18
C ASN A 1040 27.93 31.36 17.01
N PRO A 1041 27.65 32.57 16.46
CA PRO A 1041 28.33 33.07 15.26
C PRO A 1041 29.84 33.31 15.44
N ASP A 1042 30.28 33.56 16.68
CA ASP A 1042 31.69 33.78 17.03
C ASP A 1042 32.44 32.48 17.37
N ALA A 1043 31.75 31.33 17.40
CA ALA A 1043 32.39 30.06 17.67
C ALA A 1043 33.27 29.62 16.49
N ALA A 1044 34.42 29.03 16.80
CA ALA A 1044 35.27 28.44 15.78
C ALA A 1044 34.47 27.37 14.99
N PRO A 1045 34.66 27.26 13.66
CA PRO A 1045 33.96 26.27 12.87
C PRO A 1045 34.25 24.87 13.43
N PRO A 1046 33.21 24.02 13.59
CA PRO A 1046 33.39 22.70 14.17
C PRO A 1046 34.37 21.89 13.32
N ARG A 1047 35.29 21.16 13.99
CA ARG A 1047 36.19 20.23 13.32
C ARG A 1047 35.41 19.21 12.49
N ALA A 1048 36.01 18.77 11.39
CA ALA A 1048 35.48 17.63 10.62
C ALA A 1048 35.28 16.44 11.56
N LEU A 1049 34.03 15.96 11.64
CA LEU A 1049 33.68 14.80 12.44
C LEU A 1049 34.04 13.52 11.66
N PRO A 1050 34.49 12.46 12.36
CA PRO A 1050 34.76 11.17 11.73
C PRO A 1050 33.50 10.59 11.08
N THR A 1051 33.66 9.83 10.00
CA THR A 1051 32.55 9.16 9.31
C THR A 1051 31.94 8.05 10.20
N PRO A 1052 30.70 7.59 9.95
CA PRO A 1052 30.11 6.48 10.69
C PRO A 1052 31.00 5.23 10.71
N GLU A 1053 31.61 4.90 9.57
CA GLU A 1053 32.56 3.78 9.45
C GLU A 1053 33.82 3.98 10.31
N GLN A 1054 34.40 5.19 10.35
CA GLN A 1054 35.55 5.50 11.21
C GLN A 1054 35.20 5.38 12.70
N ILE A 1055 34.00 5.81 13.10
CA ILE A 1055 33.52 5.68 14.48
C ILE A 1055 33.31 4.19 14.82
N LEU A 1056 32.69 3.43 13.91
CA LEU A 1056 32.48 2.00 14.06
C LEU A 1056 33.80 1.25 14.18
N ASP A 1057 34.74 1.47 13.27
CA ASP A 1057 36.05 0.80 13.26
C ASP A 1057 36.83 1.06 14.56
N HIS A 1058 36.85 2.32 15.01
CA HIS A 1058 37.45 2.66 16.30
C HIS A 1058 36.75 1.94 17.47
N GLY A 1059 35.42 1.88 17.45
CA GLY A 1059 34.62 1.21 18.48
C GLY A 1059 34.80 -0.30 18.52
N LEU A 1060 35.00 -0.95 17.37
CA LEU A 1060 35.32 -2.38 17.29
C LEU A 1060 36.72 -2.67 17.85
N LYS A 1061 37.72 -1.87 17.46
CA LYS A 1061 39.12 -2.02 17.89
C LYS A 1061 39.33 -1.73 19.39
N THR A 1062 38.47 -0.90 19.97
CA THR A 1062 38.53 -0.55 21.41
C THR A 1062 37.50 -1.31 22.24
N GLY A 1063 36.63 -2.10 21.59
CA GLY A 1063 35.58 -2.90 22.22
C GLY A 1063 36.08 -4.21 22.83
N PRO A 1064 35.16 -5.09 23.29
CA PRO A 1064 35.49 -6.33 23.99
C PRO A 1064 36.39 -7.29 23.19
N TYR A 1065 36.37 -7.17 21.87
CA TYR A 1065 37.10 -8.03 20.92
C TYR A 1065 38.33 -7.33 20.29
N GLY A 1066 38.71 -6.16 20.83
CA GLY A 1066 39.83 -5.35 20.35
C GLY A 1066 41.24 -5.90 20.66
N LYS A 1067 41.34 -6.98 21.45
CA LYS A 1067 42.61 -7.68 21.76
C LYS A 1067 42.68 -9.08 21.14
N GLY A 1068 41.81 -9.37 20.18
CA GLY A 1068 41.59 -10.70 19.61
C GLY A 1068 40.23 -11.27 19.99
N PHE A 1069 39.68 -12.11 19.11
CA PHE A 1069 38.33 -12.68 19.21
C PHE A 1069 38.35 -14.19 18.95
N SER A 1070 37.26 -14.86 19.30
CA SER A 1070 37.04 -16.26 18.93
C SER A 1070 35.86 -16.34 17.99
N GLU A 1071 36.10 -16.89 16.80
CA GLU A 1071 35.05 -17.24 15.83
C GLU A 1071 34.50 -18.62 16.21
N TYR A 1072 33.18 -18.76 16.25
CA TYR A 1072 32.53 -20.06 16.44
C TYR A 1072 32.06 -20.59 15.09
N ASN A 1073 32.73 -21.61 14.58
CA ASN A 1073 32.38 -22.27 13.32
C ASN A 1073 32.02 -23.73 13.60
N GLN A 1074 30.83 -24.16 13.18
CA GLN A 1074 30.26 -25.48 13.50
C GLN A 1074 30.28 -25.83 15.00
N GLY A 1075 30.22 -24.81 15.87
CA GLY A 1075 30.23 -24.96 17.32
C GLY A 1075 31.62 -24.95 17.97
N GLU A 1076 32.70 -25.01 17.20
CA GLU A 1076 34.08 -25.01 17.71
C GLU A 1076 34.69 -23.59 17.70
N PRO A 1077 35.35 -23.16 18.78
CA PRO A 1077 35.98 -21.84 18.85
C PRO A 1077 37.36 -21.82 18.16
N ILE A 1078 37.55 -20.93 17.21
CA ILE A 1078 38.82 -20.63 16.53
C ILE A 1078 39.32 -19.26 17.01
N ARG A 1079 40.51 -19.22 17.62
CA ARG A 1079 41.10 -17.99 18.17
C ARG A 1079 41.81 -17.17 17.10
N HIS A 1080 41.52 -15.87 17.06
CA HIS A 1080 42.20 -14.87 16.23
C HIS A 1080 42.84 -13.82 17.15
N ASP A 1081 44.13 -13.55 16.98
CA ASP A 1081 44.89 -12.60 17.82
C ASP A 1081 44.80 -11.14 17.31
N GLU A 1082 44.36 -10.94 16.07
CA GLU A 1082 44.16 -9.60 15.51
C GLU A 1082 42.90 -8.91 16.09
N PRO A 1083 42.90 -7.57 16.24
CA PRO A 1083 41.75 -6.84 16.77
C PRO A 1083 40.58 -6.90 15.78
N LEU A 1084 39.36 -7.06 16.29
CA LEU A 1084 38.17 -6.91 15.45
C LEU A 1084 38.09 -5.47 14.90
N SER A 1085 37.80 -5.34 13.60
CA SER A 1085 37.77 -4.07 12.86
C SER A 1085 36.78 -4.17 11.71
N VAL A 1086 36.45 -3.05 11.05
CA VAL A 1086 35.59 -3.09 9.86
C VAL A 1086 36.23 -3.95 8.76
N GLU A 1087 37.54 -3.81 8.54
CA GLU A 1087 38.28 -4.61 7.55
C GLU A 1087 38.29 -6.11 7.89
N VAL A 1088 38.33 -6.47 9.18
CA VAL A 1088 38.16 -7.87 9.60
C VAL A 1088 36.75 -8.35 9.25
N LEU A 1089 35.71 -7.59 9.58
CA LEU A 1089 34.33 -7.99 9.31
C LEU A 1089 34.05 -8.15 7.81
N LYS A 1090 34.68 -7.36 6.93
CA LYS A 1090 34.57 -7.51 5.46
C LYS A 1090 35.08 -8.86 4.96
N ARG A 1091 35.98 -9.54 5.69
CA ARG A 1091 36.43 -10.91 5.36
C ARG A 1091 35.41 -11.99 5.72
N TYR A 1092 34.36 -11.65 6.47
CA TYR A 1092 33.26 -12.54 6.88
C TYR A 1092 31.94 -12.07 6.24
N PRO A 1093 31.73 -12.24 4.92
CA PRO A 1093 30.58 -11.70 4.22
C PRO A 1093 29.23 -12.23 4.74
N HIS A 1094 29.21 -13.45 5.26
CA HIS A 1094 28.02 -14.08 5.86
C HIS A 1094 27.74 -13.59 7.30
N GLY A 1095 28.67 -12.85 7.91
CA GLY A 1095 28.66 -12.46 9.31
C GLY A 1095 29.55 -13.37 10.17
N LEU A 1096 29.91 -12.85 11.34
CA LEU A 1096 30.81 -13.50 12.30
C LEU A 1096 30.03 -13.93 13.55
N ASP A 1097 30.10 -15.21 13.89
CA ASP A 1097 29.62 -15.76 15.16
C ASP A 1097 30.71 -15.63 16.23
N LEU A 1098 30.46 -14.83 17.26
CA LEU A 1098 31.35 -14.58 18.39
C LEU A 1098 31.03 -15.47 19.60
N GLY A 1099 30.03 -16.36 19.46
CA GLY A 1099 29.70 -17.41 20.42
C GLY A 1099 28.46 -17.14 21.26
N PRO A 1100 28.10 -18.11 22.13
CA PRO A 1100 26.95 -17.98 23.01
C PRO A 1100 27.16 -16.89 24.07
N MET A 1101 26.06 -16.34 24.58
CA MET A 1101 26.08 -15.41 25.71
C MET A 1101 26.70 -16.07 26.95
N GLN A 1102 27.42 -15.29 27.76
CA GLN A 1102 28.10 -15.74 28.97
C GLN A 1102 27.61 -14.95 30.19
N PRO A 1103 27.61 -15.55 31.39
CA PRO A 1103 27.29 -14.83 32.62
C PRO A 1103 28.13 -13.56 32.78
N SER A 1104 27.48 -12.43 33.07
CA SER A 1104 28.09 -11.09 33.00
C SER A 1104 28.14 -10.35 34.35
N PHE A 1105 27.40 -10.79 35.37
CA PHE A 1105 27.44 -10.24 36.72
C PHE A 1105 28.71 -10.65 37.48
N PRO A 1106 29.28 -9.74 38.30
CA PRO A 1106 28.77 -8.40 38.66
C PRO A 1106 29.16 -7.27 37.68
N GLY A 1107 29.92 -7.55 36.62
CA GLY A 1107 30.45 -6.53 35.71
C GLY A 1107 29.40 -5.69 34.98
N TYR A 1108 28.16 -6.19 34.90
CA TYR A 1108 27.01 -5.54 34.27
C TYR A 1108 26.04 -4.93 35.30
N LEU A 1109 26.46 -4.78 36.55
CA LEU A 1109 25.74 -4.05 37.60
C LEU A 1109 26.39 -2.68 37.80
N PHE A 1110 25.73 -1.63 37.33
CA PHE A 1110 26.20 -0.24 37.36
C PHE A 1110 25.62 0.56 38.54
N THR A 1111 24.86 -0.10 39.39
CA THR A 1111 24.39 0.41 40.69
C THR A 1111 25.54 0.57 41.69
N PRO A 1112 25.37 1.39 42.74
CA PRO A 1112 26.34 1.50 43.81
C PRO A 1112 26.72 0.13 44.41
N GLY A 1113 28.01 -0.15 44.49
CA GLY A 1113 28.54 -1.41 45.02
C GLY A 1113 28.36 -2.63 44.10
N GLN A 1114 27.99 -2.44 42.83
CA GLN A 1114 27.72 -3.51 41.86
C GLN A 1114 26.71 -4.54 42.39
N ARG A 1115 25.66 -4.07 43.06
CA ARG A 1115 24.61 -4.92 43.64
C ARG A 1115 23.32 -4.83 42.84
N LEU A 1116 22.67 -5.96 42.63
CA LEU A 1116 21.37 -6.01 41.98
C LEU A 1116 20.33 -5.32 42.90
N ARG A 1117 19.75 -4.21 42.44
CA ARG A 1117 18.72 -3.49 43.22
C ARG A 1117 17.38 -4.21 43.08
N LEU A 1118 17.04 -5.05 44.05
CA LEU A 1118 15.94 -6.01 43.92
C LEU A 1118 14.56 -5.37 44.13
N THR A 1119 14.48 -4.38 45.03
CA THR A 1119 13.24 -3.69 45.40
C THR A 1119 13.35 -2.18 45.16
N PRO A 1120 13.40 -1.70 43.90
CA PRO A 1120 13.31 -0.27 43.62
C PRO A 1120 12.00 0.32 44.19
N PRO A 1121 12.04 1.39 45.00
CA PRO A 1121 10.85 1.97 45.63
C PRO A 1121 9.73 2.31 44.64
N GLU A 1122 10.10 2.79 43.45
CA GLU A 1122 9.17 3.17 42.39
C GLU A 1122 8.31 1.98 41.92
N LEU A 1123 8.91 0.78 41.82
CA LEU A 1123 8.23 -0.44 41.42
C LEU A 1123 7.43 -1.07 42.58
N VAL A 1124 7.93 -0.91 43.81
CA VAL A 1124 7.22 -1.35 45.02
C VAL A 1124 5.95 -0.53 45.25
N GLU A 1125 6.00 0.78 45.00
CA GLU A 1125 4.81 1.66 45.05
C GLU A 1125 3.79 1.24 43.98
N ASP A 1126 4.23 0.98 42.75
CA ASP A 1126 3.34 0.54 41.68
C ASP A 1126 2.73 -0.86 41.94
N LEU A 1127 3.48 -1.74 42.62
CA LEU A 1127 2.97 -3.02 43.12
C LEU A 1127 1.82 -2.82 44.12
N GLN A 1128 1.92 -1.85 45.03
CA GLN A 1128 0.84 -1.57 45.98
C GLN A 1128 -0.44 -1.13 45.26
N ARG A 1129 -0.32 -0.34 44.18
CA ARG A 1129 -1.44 0.03 43.31
C ARG A 1129 -2.09 -1.22 42.69
N ALA A 1130 -1.28 -2.13 42.14
CA ALA A 1130 -1.80 -3.40 41.63
C ALA A 1130 -2.47 -4.24 42.74
N MET A 1131 -1.87 -4.36 43.92
CA MET A 1131 -2.47 -5.11 45.03
C MET A 1131 -3.79 -4.52 45.54
N ALA A 1132 -3.99 -3.20 45.41
CA ALA A 1132 -5.26 -2.56 45.68
C ALA A 1132 -6.29 -2.89 44.59
N GLU A 1133 -5.90 -2.83 43.32
CA GLU A 1133 -6.76 -3.16 42.18
C GLU A 1133 -7.17 -4.64 42.16
N LEU A 1134 -6.30 -5.56 42.60
CA LEU A 1134 -6.60 -6.99 42.68
C LEU A 1134 -7.85 -7.30 43.53
N ARG A 1135 -8.19 -6.42 44.48
CA ARG A 1135 -9.35 -6.54 45.37
C ARG A 1135 -10.63 -5.95 44.78
N SER A 1136 -10.54 -5.28 43.62
CA SER A 1136 -11.67 -4.67 42.92
C SER A 1136 -12.31 -5.64 41.93
N GLU A 1137 -13.60 -5.44 41.64
CA GLU A 1137 -14.28 -6.22 40.62
C GLU A 1137 -13.70 -5.93 39.22
N PRO A 1138 -13.56 -6.96 38.36
CA PRO A 1138 -13.15 -6.76 36.98
C PRO A 1138 -14.21 -5.98 36.18
N ASP A 1139 -13.77 -5.12 35.27
CA ASP A 1139 -14.69 -4.49 34.30
C ASP A 1139 -15.26 -5.56 33.35
N ALA A 1140 -16.54 -5.42 33.00
CA ALA A 1140 -17.33 -6.34 32.19
C ALA A 1140 -17.51 -5.88 30.72
N GLY A 1141 -16.85 -4.79 30.33
CA GLY A 1141 -16.88 -4.25 28.96
C GLY A 1141 -16.04 -5.03 27.94
N LEU A 1142 -16.21 -4.68 26.65
CA LEU A 1142 -15.32 -5.15 25.58
C LEU A 1142 -13.99 -4.40 25.62
N MET A 1143 -12.89 -5.13 25.45
CA MET A 1143 -11.53 -4.58 25.44
C MET A 1143 -10.90 -4.72 24.06
N LEU A 1144 -10.38 -3.62 23.53
CA LEU A 1144 -9.63 -3.58 22.28
C LEU A 1144 -8.15 -3.90 22.53
N ILE A 1145 -7.60 -4.77 21.68
CA ILE A 1145 -6.16 -5.04 21.58
C ILE A 1145 -5.67 -4.78 20.15
N SER A 1146 -4.39 -4.45 20.03
CA SER A 1146 -3.72 -4.27 18.73
C SER A 1146 -3.09 -5.58 18.24
N ARG A 1147 -2.89 -5.71 16.93
CA ARG A 1147 -2.04 -6.76 16.34
C ARG A 1147 -1.11 -6.23 15.25
N ARG A 1148 0.01 -6.91 15.05
CA ARG A 1148 0.89 -6.73 13.88
C ARG A 1148 0.56 -7.77 12.82
N ASP A 1149 0.90 -7.47 11.57
CA ASP A 1149 0.82 -8.40 10.45
C ASP A 1149 2.24 -8.73 9.97
N LEU A 1150 2.51 -9.99 9.62
CA LEU A 1150 3.83 -10.42 9.14
C LEU A 1150 4.29 -9.65 7.89
N ARG A 1151 3.35 -9.23 7.03
CA ARG A 1151 3.65 -8.53 5.78
C ARG A 1151 3.79 -7.03 5.92
N THR A 1152 3.45 -6.45 7.06
CA THR A 1152 3.64 -5.02 7.29
C THR A 1152 4.69 -4.81 8.38
N ASN A 1153 5.26 -3.62 8.42
CA ASN A 1153 6.13 -3.19 9.51
C ASN A 1153 5.75 -1.78 9.90
N ASN A 1154 5.16 -1.63 11.08
CA ASN A 1154 4.59 -0.37 11.56
C ASN A 1154 3.75 0.27 10.43
N SER A 1155 3.97 1.55 10.09
CA SER A 1155 3.24 2.22 9.01
C SER A 1155 3.99 2.38 7.68
N TRP A 1156 5.27 2.00 7.56
CA TRP A 1156 6.12 2.45 6.44
C TRP A 1156 6.32 1.45 5.29
N MET A 1157 5.76 0.23 5.37
CA MET A 1157 5.88 -0.79 4.31
C MET A 1157 4.62 -0.97 3.44
N HIS A 1158 3.60 -0.12 3.63
CA HIS A 1158 2.32 -0.26 2.91
C HIS A 1158 2.39 0.17 1.44
N ASN A 1159 3.46 0.86 1.02
CA ASN A 1159 3.66 1.22 -0.39
C ASN A 1159 4.30 0.09 -1.24
N SER A 1160 4.46 -1.12 -0.69
CA SER A 1160 4.86 -2.31 -1.44
C SER A 1160 3.65 -3.10 -1.93
N GLN A 1161 3.48 -3.19 -3.24
CA GLN A 1161 2.36 -3.94 -3.86
C GLN A 1161 2.40 -5.42 -3.48
N ARG A 1162 3.61 -5.99 -3.29
CA ARG A 1162 3.78 -7.40 -2.90
C ARG A 1162 3.27 -7.67 -1.51
N LEU A 1163 3.39 -6.70 -0.59
CA LEU A 1163 3.04 -6.84 0.81
C LEU A 1163 1.56 -6.57 1.07
N VAL A 1164 0.97 -5.58 0.38
CA VAL A 1164 -0.43 -5.17 0.63
C VAL A 1164 -1.47 -5.89 -0.23
N LYS A 1165 -1.08 -6.62 -1.28
CA LYS A 1165 -2.03 -7.42 -2.08
C LYS A 1165 -2.71 -8.53 -1.25
N GLY A 1166 -3.98 -8.81 -1.54
CA GLY A 1166 -4.73 -9.93 -0.97
C GLY A 1166 -6.02 -9.50 -0.28
N THR A 1167 -6.46 -10.30 0.70
CA THR A 1167 -7.66 -10.07 1.49
C THR A 1167 -7.57 -8.84 2.39
N ASP A 1168 -8.73 -8.33 2.82
CA ASP A 1168 -8.83 -7.26 3.81
C ASP A 1168 -8.20 -7.70 5.14
N ARG A 1169 -7.08 -7.05 5.50
CA ARG A 1169 -6.33 -7.29 6.74
C ARG A 1169 -6.88 -6.50 7.93
N CYS A 1170 -7.79 -5.57 7.69
CA CYS A 1170 -8.32 -4.59 8.63
C CYS A 1170 -9.62 -5.00 9.34
N ALA A 1171 -10.12 -6.22 9.10
CA ALA A 1171 -11.29 -6.72 9.80
C ALA A 1171 -11.09 -6.75 11.33
N LEU A 1172 -12.13 -6.36 12.07
CA LEU A 1172 -12.21 -6.47 13.52
C LEU A 1172 -12.45 -7.93 13.90
N LEU A 1173 -11.51 -8.53 14.63
CA LEU A 1173 -11.70 -9.88 15.16
C LEU A 1173 -12.60 -9.82 16.39
N ILE A 1174 -13.58 -10.73 16.47
CA ILE A 1174 -14.50 -10.84 17.61
C ILE A 1174 -14.82 -12.31 17.90
N ASN A 1175 -14.97 -12.67 19.18
CA ASN A 1175 -15.33 -14.01 19.60
C ASN A 1175 -16.79 -14.36 19.18
N PRO A 1176 -17.09 -15.62 18.81
CA PRO A 1176 -18.45 -16.03 18.42
C PRO A 1176 -19.51 -15.77 19.49
N ALA A 1177 -19.18 -15.91 20.78
CA ALA A 1177 -20.11 -15.64 21.87
C ALA A 1177 -20.50 -14.15 21.95
N ASP A 1178 -19.54 -13.24 21.75
CA ASP A 1178 -19.80 -11.80 21.74
C ASP A 1178 -20.53 -11.35 20.48
N ALA A 1179 -20.15 -11.91 19.33
CA ALA A 1179 -20.85 -11.65 18.08
C ALA A 1179 -22.32 -12.08 18.17
N ALA A 1180 -22.60 -13.28 18.70
CA ALA A 1180 -23.96 -13.76 18.93
C ALA A 1180 -24.72 -12.87 19.92
N ARG A 1181 -24.09 -12.49 21.04
CA ARG A 1181 -24.68 -11.58 22.04
C ARG A 1181 -25.07 -10.22 21.46
N LEU A 1182 -24.30 -9.73 20.48
CA LEU A 1182 -24.52 -8.43 19.83
C LEU A 1182 -25.35 -8.52 18.54
N GLY A 1183 -25.75 -9.72 18.11
CA GLY A 1183 -26.49 -9.92 16.85
C GLY A 1183 -25.65 -9.60 15.60
N LEU A 1184 -24.33 -9.83 15.67
CA LEU A 1184 -23.37 -9.51 14.62
C LEU A 1184 -22.84 -10.79 13.95
N ALA A 1185 -22.47 -10.69 12.67
CA ALA A 1185 -21.92 -11.81 11.89
C ALA A 1185 -20.68 -11.38 11.09
N THR A 1186 -19.88 -12.36 10.64
CA THR A 1186 -18.74 -12.10 9.75
C THR A 1186 -19.18 -11.36 8.50
N GLY A 1187 -18.41 -10.33 8.10
CA GLY A 1187 -18.71 -9.47 6.96
C GLY A 1187 -19.74 -8.38 7.25
N ALA A 1188 -20.41 -8.39 8.40
CA ALA A 1188 -21.31 -7.31 8.78
C ALA A 1188 -20.50 -6.03 9.07
N PRO A 1189 -20.96 -4.86 8.61
CA PRO A 1189 -20.41 -3.59 9.04
C PRO A 1189 -20.81 -3.31 10.49
N ALA A 1190 -19.87 -2.77 11.27
CA ALA A 1190 -20.10 -2.33 12.65
C ALA A 1190 -19.38 -1.01 12.91
N ARG A 1191 -19.76 -0.36 14.01
CA ARG A 1191 -19.12 0.84 14.55
C ARG A 1191 -18.46 0.50 15.87
N ILE A 1192 -17.15 0.73 15.96
CA ILE A 1192 -16.39 0.59 17.20
C ILE A 1192 -16.02 1.97 17.72
N GLN A 1193 -16.28 2.22 19.00
CA GLN A 1193 -16.11 3.52 19.64
C GLN A 1193 -15.31 3.41 20.94
N SER A 1194 -14.45 4.39 21.18
CA SER A 1194 -13.79 4.65 22.47
C SER A 1194 -13.98 6.11 22.87
N ARG A 1195 -13.31 6.56 23.95
CA ARG A 1195 -13.24 7.98 24.30
C ARG A 1195 -12.59 8.83 23.20
N ALA A 1196 -11.60 8.30 22.48
CA ALA A 1196 -10.82 9.06 21.52
C ALA A 1196 -11.55 9.27 20.18
N GLY A 1197 -12.43 8.35 19.79
CA GLY A 1197 -13.16 8.46 18.53
C GLY A 1197 -13.95 7.22 18.17
N GLU A 1198 -14.28 7.12 16.88
CA GLU A 1198 -15.07 6.04 16.31
C GLU A 1198 -14.53 5.62 14.93
N LEU A 1199 -14.63 4.32 14.62
CA LEU A 1199 -14.34 3.73 13.32
C LEU A 1199 -15.49 2.86 12.82
N ARG A 1200 -15.66 2.84 11.50
CA ARG A 1200 -16.45 1.81 10.81
C ARG A 1200 -15.54 0.64 10.46
N VAL A 1201 -15.99 -0.57 10.75
CA VAL A 1201 -15.21 -1.80 10.61
C VAL A 1201 -16.04 -2.91 10.00
N ASN A 1202 -15.39 -3.81 9.28
CA ASN A 1202 -15.98 -5.10 8.92
C ASN A 1202 -15.59 -6.13 9.97
N LEU A 1203 -16.50 -7.02 10.33
CA LEU A 1203 -16.26 -8.03 11.35
C LEU A 1203 -15.72 -9.34 10.77
N LEU A 1204 -14.84 -9.99 11.54
CA LEU A 1204 -14.46 -11.38 11.36
C LEU A 1204 -14.64 -12.13 12.68
N VAL A 1205 -15.63 -13.02 12.71
CA VAL A 1205 -15.94 -13.85 13.87
C VAL A 1205 -14.96 -15.03 13.94
N THR A 1206 -14.25 -15.20 15.07
CA THR A 1206 -13.23 -16.26 15.25
C THR A 1206 -13.06 -16.69 16.71
N GLU A 1207 -12.85 -17.99 16.94
CA GLU A 1207 -12.54 -18.57 18.26
C GLU A 1207 -11.09 -18.26 18.72
N ASP A 1208 -10.26 -17.69 17.85
CA ASP A 1208 -8.87 -17.34 18.18
C ASP A 1208 -8.76 -16.11 19.10
N ILE A 1209 -9.87 -15.51 19.51
CA ILE A 1209 -9.87 -14.36 20.42
C ILE A 1209 -10.70 -14.65 21.67
N MET A 1210 -10.19 -14.22 22.82
CA MET A 1210 -10.86 -14.40 24.10
C MET A 1210 -12.24 -13.70 24.11
N PRO A 1211 -13.28 -14.30 24.71
CA PRO A 1211 -14.53 -13.59 24.98
C PRO A 1211 -14.28 -12.30 25.77
N GLY A 1212 -15.01 -11.24 25.43
CA GLY A 1212 -14.81 -9.89 25.96
C GLY A 1212 -13.73 -9.08 25.24
N VAL A 1213 -13.08 -9.62 24.20
CA VAL A 1213 -11.95 -8.97 23.51
C VAL A 1213 -12.23 -8.81 22.03
N VAL A 1214 -11.83 -7.66 21.48
CA VAL A 1214 -11.84 -7.37 20.05
C VAL A 1214 -10.46 -6.90 19.58
N CYS A 1215 -10.11 -7.14 18.31
CA CYS A 1215 -8.74 -6.86 17.83
C CYS A 1215 -8.71 -6.18 16.46
N LEU A 1216 -7.90 -5.13 16.32
CA LEU A 1216 -7.59 -4.44 15.07
C LEU A 1216 -6.08 -4.44 14.76
N PRO A 1217 -5.68 -4.39 13.48
CA PRO A 1217 -4.27 -4.28 13.13
C PRO A 1217 -3.74 -2.85 13.33
N HIS A 1218 -2.45 -2.75 13.62
CA HIS A 1218 -1.70 -1.51 13.68
C HIS A 1218 -1.10 -1.14 12.30
N GLY A 1219 -0.86 0.16 12.07
CA GLY A 1219 -0.06 0.67 10.96
C GLY A 1219 -0.82 1.06 9.70
N TRP A 1220 -2.16 0.95 9.70
CA TRP A 1220 -3.05 1.27 8.57
C TRP A 1220 -3.67 2.67 8.72
N GLY A 1221 -4.42 3.12 7.72
CA GLY A 1221 -5.03 4.47 7.63
C GLY A 1221 -4.34 5.39 6.61
N HIS A 1222 -3.90 4.84 5.48
CA HIS A 1222 -3.09 5.55 4.45
C HIS A 1222 -3.92 6.36 3.46
N ASP A 1223 -4.97 7.03 3.93
CA ASP A 1223 -5.94 7.80 3.13
C ASP A 1223 -6.11 9.27 3.56
N ARG A 1224 -5.20 9.78 4.41
CA ARG A 1224 -5.20 11.21 4.77
C ARG A 1224 -4.99 12.08 3.52
N GLU A 1225 -5.71 13.20 3.47
CA GLU A 1225 -5.55 14.19 2.40
C GLU A 1225 -4.11 14.73 2.38
N GLY A 1226 -3.50 14.83 1.19
CA GLY A 1226 -2.13 15.33 1.03
C GLY A 1226 -1.02 14.26 1.10
N VAL A 1227 -1.36 12.99 1.38
CA VAL A 1227 -0.43 11.85 1.26
C VAL A 1227 -0.16 11.53 -0.22
N SER A 1228 1.06 11.11 -0.55
CA SER A 1228 1.45 10.68 -1.90
C SER A 1228 2.15 9.32 -1.86
N LEU A 1229 1.38 8.27 -1.56
CA LEU A 1229 1.81 6.87 -1.52
C LEU A 1229 0.81 6.03 -2.30
N ARG A 1230 1.04 5.83 -3.60
CA ARG A 1230 0.02 5.35 -4.54
C ARG A 1230 -0.46 3.93 -4.21
N VAL A 1231 0.45 3.06 -3.81
CA VAL A 1231 0.12 1.67 -3.46
C VAL A 1231 -0.60 1.64 -2.11
N ALA A 1232 -0.12 2.37 -1.11
CA ALA A 1232 -0.76 2.43 0.20
C ALA A 1232 -2.19 3.00 0.10
N GLN A 1233 -2.40 4.06 -0.68
CA GLN A 1233 -3.71 4.68 -0.91
C GLN A 1233 -4.69 3.78 -1.68
N SER A 1234 -4.19 2.79 -2.44
CA SER A 1234 -5.07 1.82 -3.12
C SER A 1234 -5.72 0.84 -2.14
N ASN A 1235 -5.12 0.64 -0.96
CA ASN A 1235 -5.60 -0.24 0.11
C ASN A 1235 -5.32 0.39 1.47
N PRO A 1236 -5.97 1.51 1.82
CA PRO A 1236 -5.56 2.34 2.95
C PRO A 1236 -5.81 1.69 4.30
N GLY A 1237 -6.80 0.80 4.40
CA GLY A 1237 -7.22 0.19 5.66
C GLY A 1237 -7.82 1.20 6.63
N ILE A 1238 -7.74 0.93 7.94
CA ILE A 1238 -8.21 1.83 9.00
C ILE A 1238 -7.16 1.99 10.10
N SER A 1239 -7.02 3.20 10.63
CA SER A 1239 -6.10 3.46 11.75
C SER A 1239 -6.76 3.09 13.08
N ILE A 1240 -6.30 2.01 13.73
CA ILE A 1240 -6.68 1.69 15.13
C ILE A 1240 -6.38 2.87 16.07
N ASN A 1241 -5.34 3.64 15.77
CA ASN A 1241 -4.87 4.74 16.59
C ASN A 1241 -5.77 5.98 16.56
N ASP A 1242 -6.78 6.02 15.69
CA ASP A 1242 -7.84 7.02 15.75
C ASP A 1242 -8.81 6.79 16.93
N ILE A 1243 -8.79 5.59 17.52
CA ILE A 1243 -9.63 5.22 18.68
C ILE A 1243 -8.82 4.70 19.87
N THR A 1244 -7.50 4.60 19.77
CA THR A 1244 -6.66 4.33 20.94
C THR A 1244 -6.65 5.56 21.86
N ASP A 1245 -6.97 5.37 23.14
CA ASP A 1245 -7.13 6.45 24.11
C ASP A 1245 -5.78 7.04 24.55
N ASP A 1246 -5.51 8.32 24.21
CA ASP A 1246 -4.28 9.03 24.59
C ASP A 1246 -4.15 9.35 26.09
N LYS A 1247 -5.23 9.22 26.87
CA LYS A 1247 -5.25 9.49 28.32
C LYS A 1247 -4.93 8.27 29.16
N VAL A 1248 -4.90 7.07 28.56
CA VAL A 1248 -4.52 5.83 29.26
C VAL A 1248 -3.06 5.53 28.98
N VAL A 1249 -2.24 5.55 30.04
CA VAL A 1249 -0.79 5.32 30.01
C VAL A 1249 -0.37 4.38 31.13
N ASP A 1250 0.82 3.79 31.03
CA ASP A 1250 1.52 3.28 32.22
C ASP A 1250 1.99 4.50 33.04
N PRO A 1251 1.44 4.75 34.24
CA PRO A 1251 1.74 5.97 35.00
C PRO A 1251 3.20 6.07 35.43
N LEU A 1252 3.90 4.93 35.59
CA LEU A 1252 5.29 4.93 36.04
C LEU A 1252 6.25 5.28 34.90
N SER A 1253 6.10 4.64 33.74
CA SER A 1253 7.00 4.84 32.59
C SER A 1253 6.52 5.92 31.61
N GLY A 1254 5.24 6.32 31.68
CA GLY A 1254 4.57 7.16 30.69
C GLY A 1254 4.25 6.45 29.38
N ASN A 1255 4.60 5.16 29.23
CA ASN A 1255 4.44 4.40 27.98
C ASN A 1255 2.97 4.33 27.55
N ALA A 1256 2.72 4.37 26.25
CA ALA A 1256 1.38 4.28 25.69
C ALA A 1256 0.70 2.94 25.99
N VAL A 1257 -0.61 2.96 26.23
CA VAL A 1257 -1.44 1.76 26.31
C VAL A 1257 -2.10 1.50 24.97
N PHE A 1258 -1.79 0.36 24.35
CA PHE A 1258 -2.40 -0.11 23.10
C PHE A 1258 -3.24 -1.38 23.30
N ASN A 1259 -3.08 -2.06 24.43
CA ASN A 1259 -3.78 -3.31 24.73
C ASN A 1259 -4.57 -3.19 26.02
N GLY A 1260 -5.88 -3.46 25.93
CA GLY A 1260 -6.81 -3.30 27.05
C GLY A 1260 -7.55 -1.96 27.04
N ILE A 1261 -7.86 -1.42 25.86
CA ILE A 1261 -8.64 -0.17 25.73
C ILE A 1261 -10.14 -0.48 25.79
N PRO A 1262 -10.92 0.10 26.72
CA PRO A 1262 -12.36 -0.09 26.76
C PRO A 1262 -13.03 0.45 25.49
N VAL A 1263 -13.90 -0.35 24.88
CA VAL A 1263 -14.63 0.01 23.66
C VAL A 1263 -16.08 -0.43 23.70
N GLN A 1264 -16.91 0.25 22.91
CA GLN A 1264 -18.26 -0.17 22.59
C GLN A 1264 -18.34 -0.60 21.12
N LEU A 1265 -19.10 -1.66 20.86
CA LEU A 1265 -19.35 -2.15 19.50
C LEU A 1265 -20.85 -2.07 19.22
N LEU A 1266 -21.22 -1.38 18.15
CA LEU A 1266 -22.59 -1.11 17.73
C LEU A 1266 -22.79 -1.64 16.30
N PRO A 1267 -23.97 -2.18 15.94
CA PRO A 1267 -24.34 -2.38 14.54
C PRO A 1267 -24.24 -1.07 13.75
N ALA A 1268 -23.78 -1.14 12.50
CA ALA A 1268 -23.52 0.05 11.66
C ALA A 1268 -24.78 0.79 11.20
#